data_AF-A0A1X2I3J1-F1
#
_entry.id   AF-A0A1X2I3J1-F1
#
_cell.length_a   1.000
_cell.length_b   1.000
_cell.length_c   1.000
_cell.angle_alpha   90.00
_cell.angle_beta   90.00
_cell.angle_gamma   90.00
#
_symmetry.space_group_name_H-M   'P 1'
#
loop_
_entity.id
_entity.type
_entity.pdbx_description
1 polymer ?
#
loop_
_entity_poly.entity_id
_entity_poly.type
_entity_poly.pdbx_seq_one_letter_code
_entity_poly.pdbx_strand_id
1 'polypeptide(L)'
;MTVSHDGHESDALAISAQDEYYHNARERSIEDNMLEEYSEKPPPPPKKKFYKNKKYWIICSIVTAIVIIVVVCLIVFVFFPMIVQSLMNQAGIDVNGADITFSPPQQAGQPTKRDYDIQKTFFMNMKSSLKNTGPFSASIIFHNPILVYYNNTLLGNITLPKTNIDGGHGNLNAETPFLIQDPTFFASFSKDMLAMDSFSWNLKGSCDVTALSRTSTANLDKTISIPGMGGFKDVKISSFQLPSDDLTGGILVELGTVLKSPSPIGIQLGTIQLQIGYQGTNLGMVSAENVTLAKGDNTIPLKGSIKPLSNPADLEKVGVMFSTYVSGGTAQTSAVGVSAAPDGHNTINWLTEGFKSVQMNVGLSNAGGPLKIINAVSMGYLDLKFDANNPYAPTVSAPNVVADFSIPFGFSLNITEVTQNITMNTNSTGNFSELVVPWVPSKSDQAAGKLQFPINQGALAALPGKNDAFNSYTYDLTSSDLYTFGVSGIATTKTQTPIGDITLGGITFSVPTALHGLQFLNSTPTVINSVDMTGGTQDALQLDIGVTMGNPSDFSMSVGDVTFAMFADNKQVGTVALNNLTLNRGETTVVAKASFDPKSSDEGQKMLSSFVMGQNSSAAIGGFDGSTAIASLAKALSAIKIGTTLPGLKSPLIQNGALTVLPDTIQTSIVNVAVSIANPFTAGMAITKVKSAATYKECHGNPFVIGGHATGVSPKLDMTLNTEPSAVALLMRSLAVDAKLDTKALDGLLGMGGFHITGQEDVSPSASLFDGFNISSYVIDAMKALKTDLALESTLQVGEYEDVLSFSQNGVHINADDTVTRLIPIVGQPIVQQIVNGAELGFETLVLSDPTNTNAKVQMKGSITKTGPMAATINFPTPLTIRWQGKTLGTATMPAIQAIADKGANFDVPSNFVITDQSAMQEFATYMINKEDFIWDIVSNDVSVTALGFTFTGIKMEKFVTLKGANGFKGAVKINDFDLPSDAKDGITLVANTTIGNPSQVGFSINTVNFNSYYKDVLIGPLSASPGNFAPAGSSDITMNGVMLRQDTPHGRAMVTEVFENYLAAKDSVLTVKGDSASGPAGEVGWLTGAFKTLEIENVILPGPPTKPVLIPSITMENMQLDFTKDPYAAPASSTDVRAQLKNPFGFPLGVLQLSMEVDAQAEGHKLAHLSVPVEPATTTNGVVKTQFDSIPFSVYSEAHGLFSIFLSALTHAPNATFGLVGTSNALAKTNIGELQLNGIGFDVTTSMAGFANFGGKTTIVSLSVTGGTKDYAIIST
;
A
#
# COMPACT_ATOMS: atom_id res chain seq x y z
N MET A 1 7.47 33.08 57.30
CA MET A 1 7.25 33.73 58.61
C MET A 1 8.59 33.77 59.33
N THR A 2 9.08 34.85 59.97
CA THR A 2 8.96 36.32 59.77
C THR A 2 9.83 36.99 60.86
N VAL A 3 10.55 38.08 60.53
CA VAL A 3 11.40 38.89 61.46
C VAL A 3 12.68 38.16 61.95
N SER A 4 13.95 38.61 61.82
CA SER A 4 14.65 39.83 61.33
C SER A 4 15.16 40.86 62.37
N HIS A 5 16.28 41.52 62.01
CA HIS A 5 16.98 42.68 62.63
C HIS A 5 17.90 42.47 63.86
N ASP A 6 19.21 42.49 63.57
CA ASP A 6 20.22 43.52 63.95
C ASP A 6 19.89 44.56 65.05
N GLY A 7 20.92 44.99 65.81
CA GLY A 7 21.01 46.40 66.25
C GLY A 7 21.77 46.75 67.56
N HIS A 8 23.06 47.11 67.42
CA HIS A 8 23.80 48.16 68.16
C HIS A 8 24.05 48.17 69.70
N GLU A 9 25.33 48.45 70.02
CA GLU A 9 25.89 49.39 71.03
C GLU A 9 25.87 49.16 72.56
N SER A 10 27.02 48.66 73.02
CA SER A 10 28.02 49.35 73.90
C SER A 10 27.82 49.57 75.41
N ASP A 11 28.95 49.30 76.09
CA ASP A 11 29.55 49.98 77.26
C ASP A 11 29.22 49.63 78.73
N ALA A 12 30.35 49.36 79.42
CA ALA A 12 30.72 49.73 80.79
C ALA A 12 30.42 48.82 82.01
N LEU A 13 31.46 48.05 82.37
CA LEU A 13 32.07 47.97 83.72
C LEU A 13 31.23 47.58 84.96
N ALA A 14 31.26 46.27 85.26
CA ALA A 14 31.78 45.66 86.51
C ALA A 14 31.20 46.00 87.91
N ILE A 15 31.02 44.97 88.77
CA ILE A 15 31.79 44.75 90.03
C ILE A 15 31.36 43.47 90.82
N SER A 16 32.32 42.57 91.09
CA SER A 16 32.42 41.61 92.24
C SER A 16 31.40 40.46 92.47
N ALA A 17 31.66 39.66 93.53
CA ALA A 17 30.90 38.53 94.13
C ALA A 17 30.94 37.18 93.34
N GLN A 18 31.38 36.03 93.90
CA GLN A 18 30.86 35.20 95.04
C GLN A 18 29.52 34.50 94.70
N ASP A 19 29.16 33.27 95.15
CA ASP A 19 29.82 32.17 95.90
C ASP A 19 29.05 30.83 95.55
N GLU A 20 28.99 29.66 96.22
CA GLU A 20 29.40 29.12 97.55
C GLU A 20 29.68 27.58 97.44
N TYR A 21 30.78 27.08 98.05
CA TYR A 21 30.86 25.78 98.78
C TYR A 21 30.43 24.48 98.00
N TYR A 22 30.21 23.25 98.53
CA TYR A 22 30.12 22.61 99.87
C TYR A 22 30.73 21.17 99.83
N HIS A 23 31.14 20.47 100.91
CA HIS A 23 31.67 20.81 102.26
C HIS A 23 32.13 19.49 102.98
N ASN A 24 32.63 19.59 104.22
CA ASN A 24 32.97 18.56 105.23
C ASN A 24 34.45 18.08 105.29
N ALA A 25 35.23 18.20 106.38
CA ALA A 25 35.04 18.13 107.87
C ALA A 25 35.37 16.74 108.46
N ARG A 26 35.83 16.53 109.71
CA ARG A 26 35.92 17.35 110.96
C ARG A 26 37.00 16.67 111.88
N GLU A 27 37.39 17.06 113.12
CA GLU A 27 36.85 17.94 114.16
C GLU A 27 37.90 18.28 115.27
N ARG A 28 37.86 19.50 115.86
CA ARG A 28 38.15 19.91 117.28
C ARG A 28 39.45 19.52 118.06
N SER A 29 39.83 20.16 119.19
CA SER A 29 39.73 21.57 119.67
C SER A 29 40.32 21.77 121.10
N ILE A 30 40.85 22.98 121.38
CA ILE A 30 40.84 23.70 122.69
C ILE A 30 41.79 23.24 123.84
N GLU A 31 42.51 24.24 124.38
CA GLU A 31 42.87 24.65 125.77
C GLU A 31 42.75 23.62 126.95
N ASP A 32 43.46 23.71 128.09
CA ASP A 32 44.10 24.87 128.74
C ASP A 32 45.22 24.49 129.78
N ASN A 33 46.07 25.48 130.10
CA ASN A 33 46.77 25.79 131.38
C ASN A 33 47.73 24.84 132.19
N MET A 34 48.77 25.49 132.76
CA MET A 34 49.38 25.35 134.11
C MET A 34 50.50 24.31 134.46
N LEU A 35 51.60 24.87 135.03
CA LEU A 35 52.50 24.34 136.11
C LEU A 35 53.47 23.15 135.81
N GLU A 36 54.69 23.02 136.38
CA GLU A 36 55.63 23.96 137.07
C GLU A 36 57.05 23.32 137.27
N GLU A 37 58.12 24.13 137.29
CA GLU A 37 59.46 23.88 137.93
C GLU A 37 60.34 22.63 137.56
N TYR A 38 61.63 22.51 137.92
CA TYR A 38 62.55 23.30 138.80
C TYR A 38 64.03 23.31 138.30
N SER A 39 64.77 24.35 138.73
CA SER A 39 66.22 24.33 139.10
C SER A 39 67.30 24.55 138.04
N GLU A 40 68.45 25.23 138.31
CA GLU A 40 68.72 26.55 138.89
C GLU A 40 70.26 26.82 138.99
N LYS A 41 70.68 28.10 138.91
CA LYS A 41 71.95 28.69 139.44
C LYS A 41 73.31 28.23 138.84
N PRO A 42 74.43 28.97 139.03
CA PRO A 42 74.61 30.30 139.65
C PRO A 42 75.32 31.40 138.77
N PRO A 43 75.22 32.70 139.14
CA PRO A 43 75.99 33.86 138.60
C PRO A 43 77.27 34.15 139.44
N PRO A 44 78.03 35.28 139.30
CA PRO A 44 77.97 36.46 138.42
C PRO A 44 79.27 36.58 137.55
N PRO A 45 80.19 37.60 137.50
CA PRO A 45 80.33 38.98 138.07
C PRO A 45 80.35 40.16 137.03
N PRO A 46 80.18 41.44 137.43
CA PRO A 46 79.96 42.56 136.48
C PRO A 46 81.10 43.60 136.33
N LYS A 47 81.19 44.23 135.14
CA LYS A 47 81.79 45.55 134.77
C LYS A 47 81.28 45.95 133.37
N LYS A 48 81.21 47.21 132.89
CA LYS A 48 81.04 48.57 133.47
C LYS A 48 80.62 49.54 132.31
N LYS A 49 79.72 50.52 132.52
CA LYS A 49 79.20 51.40 131.43
C LYS A 49 80.22 52.46 130.97
N PHE A 50 80.32 52.73 129.64
CA PHE A 50 81.45 53.45 129.02
C PHE A 50 81.13 54.81 128.33
N TYR A 51 79.87 55.19 128.13
CA TYR A 51 79.43 56.24 127.19
C TYR A 51 79.77 57.73 127.50
N LYS A 52 80.81 58.02 128.29
CA LYS A 52 81.22 59.39 128.67
C LYS A 52 82.64 59.80 128.22
N ASN A 53 83.08 59.38 127.03
CA ASN A 53 84.34 59.87 126.42
C ASN A 53 84.21 60.17 124.91
N LYS A 54 84.49 61.43 124.53
CA LYS A 54 84.30 61.97 123.15
C LYS A 54 85.24 61.40 122.06
N LYS A 55 86.05 60.38 122.33
CA LYS A 55 87.04 59.83 121.37
C LYS A 55 86.60 58.56 120.62
N TYR A 56 85.44 57.98 120.92
CA TYR A 56 85.07 56.65 120.39
C TYR A 56 84.32 56.64 119.04
N TRP A 57 83.66 57.75 118.66
CA TRP A 57 82.84 57.80 117.43
C TRP A 57 83.64 57.59 116.14
N ILE A 58 84.90 58.01 116.11
CA ILE A 58 85.79 57.84 114.95
C ILE A 58 86.10 56.35 114.72
N ILE A 59 86.30 55.57 115.80
CA ILE A 59 86.62 54.14 115.71
C ILE A 59 85.43 53.34 115.18
N CYS A 60 84.21 53.63 115.64
CA CYS A 60 83.01 53.00 115.07
C CYS A 60 82.85 53.32 113.57
N SER A 61 83.11 54.55 113.14
CA SER A 61 83.04 54.89 111.71
C SER A 61 84.07 54.14 110.87
N ILE A 62 85.30 53.94 111.37
CA ILE A 62 86.36 53.18 110.70
C ILE A 62 86.03 51.68 110.68
N VAL A 63 85.54 51.10 111.78
CA VAL A 63 85.11 49.69 111.82
C VAL A 63 83.93 49.45 110.89
N THR A 64 82.94 50.35 110.84
CA THR A 64 81.83 50.26 109.87
C THR A 64 82.34 50.37 108.43
N ALA A 65 83.30 51.27 108.13
CA ALA A 65 83.91 51.35 106.80
C ALA A 65 84.69 50.08 106.42
N ILE A 66 85.44 49.48 107.35
CA ILE A 66 86.16 48.21 107.13
C ILE A 66 85.16 47.06 106.96
N VAL A 67 84.10 46.99 107.75
CA VAL A 67 83.03 45.98 107.60
C VAL A 67 82.31 46.16 106.26
N ILE A 68 82.03 47.39 105.82
CA ILE A 68 81.48 47.67 104.49
C ILE A 68 82.46 47.22 103.40
N ILE A 69 83.76 47.50 103.50
CA ILE A 69 84.76 47.05 102.52
C ILE A 69 84.86 45.52 102.50
N VAL A 70 84.87 44.84 103.65
CA VAL A 70 84.90 43.37 103.73
C VAL A 70 83.60 42.76 103.20
N VAL A 71 82.44 43.33 103.51
CA VAL A 71 81.14 42.89 102.99
C VAL A 71 81.06 43.13 101.48
N VAL A 72 81.53 44.25 100.95
CA VAL A 72 81.61 44.52 99.50
C VAL A 72 82.59 43.55 98.82
N CYS A 73 83.75 43.26 99.41
CA CYS A 73 84.68 42.26 98.88
C CYS A 73 84.09 40.84 98.91
N LEU A 74 83.38 40.45 99.97
CA LEU A 74 82.68 39.16 100.03
C LEU A 74 81.54 39.11 99.00
N ILE A 75 80.77 40.19 98.83
CA ILE A 75 79.73 40.31 97.80
C ILE A 75 80.33 40.15 96.40
N VAL A 76 81.44 40.84 96.10
CA VAL A 76 82.05 40.89 94.76
C VAL A 76 82.88 39.64 94.42
N PHE A 77 83.57 39.03 95.39
CA PHE A 77 84.52 37.93 95.12
C PHE A 77 84.08 36.55 95.61
N VAL A 78 83.07 36.44 96.50
CA VAL A 78 82.59 35.14 97.03
C VAL A 78 81.12 34.93 96.68
N PHE A 79 80.24 35.86 97.06
CA PHE A 79 78.82 35.71 96.76
C PHE A 79 78.50 35.90 95.28
N PHE A 80 79.15 36.80 94.53
CA PHE A 80 78.85 36.99 93.11
C PHE A 80 79.08 35.71 92.28
N PRO A 81 80.21 34.98 92.35
CA PRO A 81 80.36 33.68 91.70
C PRO A 81 79.33 32.63 92.16
N MET A 82 79.04 32.55 93.47
CA MET A 82 78.04 31.61 94.00
C MET A 82 76.61 31.93 93.52
N ILE A 83 76.25 33.22 93.44
CA ILE A 83 74.97 33.69 92.92
C ILE A 83 74.89 33.42 91.42
N VAL A 84 75.95 33.68 90.65
CA VAL A 84 76.02 33.38 89.21
C VAL A 84 75.84 31.86 88.97
N GLN A 85 76.51 30.99 89.72
CA GLN A 85 76.30 29.54 89.60
C GLN A 85 74.91 29.10 90.10
N SER A 86 74.37 29.72 91.15
CA SER A 86 73.03 29.39 91.67
C SER A 86 71.92 29.78 90.66
N LEU A 87 72.02 30.99 90.08
CA LEU A 87 71.14 31.45 89.01
C LEU A 87 71.32 30.62 87.74
N MET A 88 72.55 30.26 87.36
CA MET A 88 72.80 29.31 86.27
C MET A 88 72.12 27.97 86.55
N ASN A 89 72.19 27.44 87.78
CA ASN A 89 71.53 26.20 88.16
C ASN A 89 69.98 26.31 88.12
N GLN A 90 69.41 27.47 88.46
CA GLN A 90 67.97 27.74 88.41
C GLN A 90 67.43 28.09 87.01
N ALA A 91 68.28 28.58 86.11
CA ALA A 91 67.90 29.01 84.77
C ALA A 91 67.38 27.84 83.92
N GLY A 92 66.22 28.03 83.27
CA GLY A 92 65.67 27.10 82.29
C GLY A 92 66.06 27.51 80.86
N ILE A 93 66.19 26.52 79.97
CA ILE A 93 66.32 26.71 78.53
C ILE A 93 65.15 25.97 77.89
N ASP A 94 64.24 26.70 77.25
CA ASP A 94 63.13 26.12 76.48
C ASP A 94 63.44 26.27 74.98
N VAL A 95 63.41 25.16 74.23
CA VAL A 95 63.61 25.18 72.77
C VAL A 95 62.27 25.51 72.10
N ASN A 96 62.16 26.70 71.53
CA ASN A 96 60.94 27.18 70.88
C ASN A 96 60.87 26.75 69.41
N GLY A 97 62.03 26.65 68.76
CA GLY A 97 62.22 26.03 67.44
C GLY A 97 63.68 25.57 67.28
N ALA A 98 63.92 24.50 66.52
CA ALA A 98 65.27 24.07 66.16
C ALA A 98 65.26 23.40 64.78
N ASP A 99 65.60 24.18 63.75
CA ASP A 99 65.50 23.74 62.36
C ASP A 99 66.81 23.04 61.92
N ILE A 100 66.72 21.75 61.55
CA ILE A 100 67.84 20.92 61.06
C ILE A 100 67.91 21.00 59.53
N THR A 101 69.04 21.47 59.00
CA THR A 101 69.33 21.59 57.56
C THR A 101 70.69 20.99 57.21
N PHE A 102 70.87 20.66 55.93
CA PHE A 102 72.08 19.97 55.43
C PHE A 102 72.98 20.85 54.54
N SER A 103 72.62 22.12 54.39
CA SER A 103 73.40 23.18 53.74
C SER A 103 73.81 24.23 54.79
N PRO A 104 74.99 24.89 54.66
CA PRO A 104 75.33 26.00 55.54
C PRO A 104 74.40 27.19 55.27
N PRO A 105 74.13 28.05 56.26
CA PRO A 105 73.39 29.29 56.04
C PRO A 105 74.11 30.16 55.00
N GLN A 106 73.40 30.60 53.96
CA GLN A 106 73.99 31.34 52.86
C GLN A 106 74.31 32.78 53.26
N GLN A 107 75.61 33.12 53.30
CA GLN A 107 76.05 34.49 53.10
C GLN A 107 76.02 34.80 51.61
N ALA A 108 75.48 35.97 51.23
CA ALA A 108 75.26 36.32 49.85
C ALA A 108 76.59 36.44 49.06
N GLY A 109 76.73 35.65 47.99
CA GLY A 109 77.77 35.85 46.96
C GLY A 109 78.96 34.87 46.96
N GLN A 110 78.94 33.75 47.71
CA GLN A 110 79.98 32.72 47.61
C GLN A 110 79.46 31.36 47.07
N PRO A 111 80.26 30.63 46.26
CA PRO A 111 79.90 29.30 45.77
C PRO A 111 80.07 28.23 46.87
N THR A 112 79.01 27.43 47.07
CA THR A 112 78.96 26.40 48.13
C THR A 112 79.75 25.15 47.76
N LYS A 113 81.04 25.09 48.14
CA LYS A 113 81.77 23.81 48.26
C LYS A 113 81.25 23.05 49.49
N ARG A 114 80.67 21.86 49.28
CA ARG A 114 80.42 20.91 50.39
C ARG A 114 81.75 20.23 50.74
N ASP A 115 82.38 20.66 51.83
CA ASP A 115 83.66 20.13 52.33
C ASP A 115 83.48 19.50 53.73
N TYR A 116 82.29 18.92 53.98
CA TYR A 116 81.89 18.33 55.26
C TYR A 116 81.07 17.04 55.05
N ASP A 117 81.21 16.09 55.96
CA ASP A 117 80.52 14.80 55.92
C ASP A 117 79.08 14.91 56.45
N ILE A 118 78.08 14.78 55.57
CA ILE A 118 76.65 14.84 55.89
C ILE A 118 76.17 13.67 56.77
N GLN A 119 76.93 12.58 56.88
CA GLN A 119 76.65 11.50 57.83
C GLN A 119 77.05 11.88 59.27
N LYS A 120 77.84 12.95 59.46
CA LYS A 120 78.39 13.40 60.76
C LYS A 120 78.11 14.86 61.10
N THR A 121 77.69 15.68 60.14
CA THR A 121 77.48 17.12 60.31
C THR A 121 76.14 17.53 59.73
N PHE A 122 75.35 18.26 60.51
CA PHE A 122 74.18 19.01 60.05
C PHE A 122 74.22 20.41 60.66
N PHE A 123 73.48 21.36 60.11
CA PHE A 123 73.34 22.71 60.65
C PHE A 123 72.03 22.80 61.43
N MET A 124 72.06 23.47 62.58
CA MET A 124 70.90 23.68 63.44
C MET A 124 70.68 25.18 63.64
N ASN A 125 69.49 25.68 63.28
CA ASN A 125 69.01 27.01 63.63
C ASN A 125 68.09 26.88 64.86
N MET A 126 68.71 26.87 66.05
CA MET A 126 68.05 26.73 67.34
C MET A 126 67.65 28.11 67.89
N LYS A 127 66.37 28.27 68.19
CA LYS A 127 65.75 29.46 68.80
C LYS A 127 65.19 29.07 70.16
N SER A 128 65.89 29.44 71.24
CA SER A 128 65.55 29.03 72.61
C SER A 128 65.35 30.23 73.52
N SER A 129 64.33 30.19 74.39
CA SER A 129 64.15 31.20 75.44
C SER A 129 64.82 30.74 76.74
N LEU A 130 65.58 31.64 77.33
CA LEU A 130 66.15 31.52 78.66
C LEU A 130 65.16 32.10 79.68
N LYS A 131 64.89 31.37 80.77
CA LYS A 131 63.99 31.79 81.86
C LYS A 131 64.63 31.59 83.22
N ASN A 132 64.13 32.29 84.24
CA ASN A 132 64.66 32.27 85.61
C ASN A 132 66.15 32.67 85.70
N THR A 133 66.61 33.54 84.80
CA THR A 133 68.04 33.87 84.65
C THR A 133 68.56 34.88 85.68
N GLY A 134 67.70 35.32 86.61
CA GLY A 134 67.99 36.33 87.63
C GLY A 134 67.61 37.76 87.23
N PRO A 135 67.41 38.66 88.20
CA PRO A 135 66.83 39.99 87.99
C PRO A 135 67.80 41.03 87.38
N PHE A 136 68.99 40.62 86.95
CA PHE A 136 70.05 41.53 86.49
C PHE A 136 70.32 41.33 84.99
N SER A 137 70.45 42.44 84.27
CA SER A 137 70.93 42.43 82.89
C SER A 137 72.35 41.88 82.83
N ALA A 138 72.58 40.87 82.01
CA ALA A 138 73.89 40.21 81.90
C ALA A 138 74.19 39.71 80.48
N SER A 139 75.47 39.51 80.19
CA SER A 139 75.97 38.96 78.93
C SER A 139 76.64 37.61 79.18
N ILE A 140 76.22 36.57 78.46
CA ILE A 140 76.68 35.19 78.62
C ILE A 140 77.54 34.82 77.40
N ILE A 141 78.77 34.37 77.64
CA ILE A 141 79.71 33.91 76.61
C ILE A 141 80.02 32.43 76.88
N PHE A 142 79.62 31.53 75.98
CA PHE A 142 79.84 30.09 76.14
C PHE A 142 81.26 29.69 75.76
N HIS A 143 81.87 28.80 76.55
CA HIS A 143 83.12 28.13 76.22
C HIS A 143 82.83 26.96 75.30
N ASN A 144 82.87 27.23 74.00
CA ASN A 144 82.56 26.26 72.95
C ASN A 144 83.72 25.28 72.69
N PRO A 145 83.43 24.04 72.25
CA PRO A 145 82.09 23.50 71.97
C PRO A 145 81.37 23.01 73.22
N ILE A 146 80.04 23.12 73.24
CA ILE A 146 79.18 22.57 74.28
C ILE A 146 78.83 21.12 73.91
N LEU A 147 79.03 20.20 74.85
CA LEU A 147 78.78 18.77 74.66
C LEU A 147 77.29 18.46 74.89
N VAL A 148 76.72 17.59 74.06
CA VAL A 148 75.31 17.22 74.11
C VAL A 148 75.19 15.73 74.40
N TYR A 149 74.59 15.38 75.53
CA TYR A 149 74.39 14.01 75.97
C TYR A 149 72.93 13.57 75.83
N TYR A 150 72.71 12.31 75.45
CA TYR A 150 71.41 11.62 75.46
C TYR A 150 71.57 10.29 76.20
N ASN A 151 70.70 10.01 77.18
CA ASN A 151 70.76 8.82 78.05
C ASN A 151 72.17 8.53 78.60
N ASN A 152 72.86 9.58 79.09
CA ASN A 152 74.25 9.59 79.59
C ASN A 152 75.36 9.30 78.54
N THR A 153 75.03 9.03 77.28
CA THR A 153 76.00 8.87 76.18
C THR A 153 76.20 10.19 75.43
N LEU A 154 77.43 10.48 74.97
CA LEU A 154 77.72 11.67 74.19
C LEU A 154 77.13 11.53 72.77
N LEU A 155 76.12 12.35 72.46
CA LEU A 155 75.44 12.38 71.16
C LEU A 155 76.23 13.17 70.12
N GLY A 156 76.83 14.29 70.55
CA GLY A 156 77.60 15.19 69.71
C GLY A 156 77.98 16.48 70.44
N ASN A 157 78.34 17.51 69.68
CA ASN A 157 78.63 18.83 70.21
C ASN A 157 78.09 19.96 69.31
N ILE A 158 77.82 21.12 69.93
CA ILE A 158 77.22 22.31 69.32
C ILE A 158 78.00 23.57 69.74
N THR A 159 77.95 24.61 68.92
CA THR A 159 78.50 25.94 69.26
C THR A 159 77.36 26.88 69.65
N LEU A 160 77.43 27.49 70.83
CA LEU A 160 76.46 28.48 71.30
C LEU A 160 77.05 29.90 71.19
N PRO A 161 76.38 30.85 70.51
CA PRO A 161 76.86 32.22 70.41
C PRO A 161 76.68 32.98 71.73
N LYS A 162 77.39 34.10 71.85
CA LYS A 162 77.18 35.08 72.93
C LYS A 162 75.72 35.54 72.94
N THR A 163 75.09 35.52 74.10
CA THR A 163 73.71 36.00 74.31
C THR A 163 73.66 37.04 75.45
N ASN A 164 72.57 37.79 75.52
CA ASN A 164 72.28 38.71 76.62
C ASN A 164 70.94 38.31 77.27
N ILE A 165 70.87 38.44 78.59
CA ILE A 165 69.68 38.28 79.42
C ILE A 165 69.32 39.62 80.07
N ASP A 166 68.04 39.85 80.32
CA ASP A 166 67.53 40.98 81.09
C ASP A 166 66.19 40.65 81.76
N GLY A 167 65.90 41.27 82.90
CA GLY A 167 64.62 41.12 83.61
C GLY A 167 64.21 39.68 83.98
N GLY A 168 65.14 38.73 84.09
CA GLY A 168 64.86 37.30 84.35
C GLY A 168 64.69 36.41 83.12
N HIS A 169 64.83 36.97 81.91
CA HIS A 169 64.62 36.30 80.64
C HIS A 169 65.75 36.58 79.63
N GLY A 170 65.77 35.87 78.50
CA GLY A 170 66.63 36.18 77.35
C GLY A 170 66.44 35.22 76.19
N ASN A 171 67.12 35.47 75.06
CA ASN A 171 66.99 34.66 73.85
C ASN A 171 68.35 34.09 73.41
N LEU A 172 68.43 32.76 73.27
CA LEU A 172 69.56 32.04 72.71
C LEU A 172 69.18 31.56 71.31
N ASN A 173 69.54 32.39 70.31
CA ASN A 173 69.42 32.04 68.90
C ASN A 173 70.80 31.60 68.40
N ALA A 174 70.95 30.32 68.06
CA ALA A 174 72.19 29.71 67.60
C ALA A 174 72.00 29.11 66.21
N GLU A 175 72.80 29.54 65.23
CA GLU A 175 72.83 28.99 63.88
C GLU A 175 74.22 28.43 63.61
N THR A 176 74.41 27.13 63.86
CA THR A 176 75.75 26.51 63.91
C THR A 176 75.73 25.05 63.45
N PRO A 177 76.87 24.47 63.04
CA PRO A 177 76.98 23.03 62.83
C PRO A 177 76.88 22.27 64.15
N PHE A 178 76.11 21.19 64.15
CA PHE A 178 76.15 20.13 65.14
C PHE A 178 77.05 19.00 64.62
N LEU A 179 78.04 18.61 65.42
CA LEU A 179 78.98 17.54 65.10
C LEU A 179 78.57 16.26 65.84
N ILE A 180 78.14 15.25 65.10
CA ILE A 180 77.72 13.94 65.61
C ILE A 180 78.96 13.13 66.03
N GLN A 181 78.93 12.58 67.24
CA GLN A 181 80.05 11.79 67.77
C GLN A 181 80.09 10.36 67.21
N ASP A 182 78.94 9.68 67.18
CA ASP A 182 78.74 8.37 66.56
C ASP A 182 77.44 8.36 65.76
N PRO A 183 77.49 8.28 64.42
CA PRO A 183 76.29 8.19 63.57
C PRO A 183 75.40 6.98 63.86
N THR A 184 75.94 5.91 64.46
CA THR A 184 75.16 4.70 64.80
C THR A 184 74.31 4.94 66.04
N PHE A 185 74.90 5.47 67.11
CA PHE A 185 74.15 5.93 68.28
C PHE A 185 73.18 7.07 67.93
N PHE A 186 73.58 7.99 67.04
CA PHE A 186 72.70 9.06 66.55
C PHE A 186 71.51 8.52 65.74
N ALA A 187 71.66 7.41 65.01
CA ALA A 187 70.55 6.72 64.36
C ALA A 187 69.53 6.17 65.37
N SER A 188 70.00 5.61 66.50
CA SER A 188 69.11 5.16 67.59
C SER A 188 68.40 6.35 68.25
N PHE A 189 69.11 7.41 68.59
CA PHE A 189 68.50 8.67 69.06
C PHE A 189 67.48 9.22 68.06
N SER A 190 67.71 9.09 66.75
CA SER A 190 66.79 9.56 65.71
C SER A 190 65.49 8.75 65.65
N LYS A 191 65.55 7.44 65.97
CA LYS A 191 64.36 6.60 66.16
C LYS A 191 63.56 7.09 67.38
N ASP A 192 64.24 7.32 68.51
CA ASP A 192 63.63 7.83 69.74
C ASP A 192 63.00 9.22 69.56
N MET A 193 63.71 10.15 68.89
CA MET A 193 63.25 11.51 68.56
C MET A 193 61.95 11.52 67.72
N LEU A 194 61.83 10.56 66.79
CA LEU A 194 60.65 10.44 65.92
C LEU A 194 59.48 9.72 66.62
N ALA A 195 59.76 8.70 67.43
CA ALA A 195 58.73 7.87 68.06
C ALA A 195 58.20 8.38 69.40
N MET A 196 59.04 9.00 70.24
CA MET A 196 58.66 9.42 71.60
C MET A 196 57.93 10.77 71.60
N ASP A 197 57.04 10.96 72.58
CA ASP A 197 56.33 12.24 72.79
C ASP A 197 57.26 13.34 73.36
N SER A 198 58.31 12.95 74.09
CA SER A 198 59.36 13.85 74.57
C SER A 198 60.65 13.11 74.88
N PHE A 199 61.80 13.74 74.65
CA PHE A 199 63.12 13.26 75.06
C PHE A 199 63.88 14.36 75.81
N SER A 200 65.05 14.05 76.37
CA SER A 200 65.88 15.03 77.09
C SER A 200 67.32 15.04 76.59
N TRP A 201 67.80 16.22 76.18
CA TRP A 201 69.23 16.48 75.97
C TRP A 201 69.84 17.07 77.23
N ASN A 202 71.04 16.63 77.59
CA ASN A 202 71.81 17.20 78.68
C ASN A 202 73.05 17.92 78.11
N LEU A 203 73.04 19.26 78.18
CA LEU A 203 74.14 20.11 77.72
C LEU A 203 75.20 20.24 78.81
N LYS A 204 76.47 19.98 78.48
CA LYS A 204 77.62 20.13 79.39
C LYS A 204 78.71 21.04 78.82
N GLY A 205 79.18 21.96 79.64
CA GLY A 205 80.27 22.89 79.31
C GLY A 205 80.47 23.95 80.39
N SER A 206 80.98 25.12 80.00
CA SER A 206 81.09 26.28 80.88
C SER A 206 80.79 27.58 80.12
N CYS A 207 80.52 28.66 80.84
CA CYS A 207 80.26 29.97 80.25
C CYS A 207 80.62 31.10 81.22
N ASP A 208 81.09 32.23 80.67
CA ASP A 208 81.35 33.45 81.42
C ASP A 208 80.10 34.34 81.41
N VAL A 209 79.57 34.63 82.61
CA VAL A 209 78.42 35.53 82.81
C VAL A 209 78.95 36.88 83.31
N THR A 210 78.62 37.95 82.57
CA THR A 210 79.04 39.32 82.89
C THR A 210 77.83 40.18 83.26
N ALA A 211 77.73 40.58 84.52
CA ALA A 211 76.66 41.42 85.07
C ALA A 211 77.25 42.49 86.01
N LEU A 212 76.63 43.68 86.11
CA LEU A 212 77.06 44.75 87.02
C LEU A 212 78.58 45.06 86.97
N SER A 213 79.14 45.11 85.75
CA SER A 213 80.58 45.32 85.49
C SER A 213 81.52 44.24 86.05
N ARG A 214 81.02 43.04 86.36
CA ARG A 214 81.79 41.88 86.86
C ARG A 214 81.51 40.65 86.03
N THR A 215 82.53 39.82 85.81
CA THR A 215 82.46 38.55 85.08
C THR A 215 82.78 37.40 86.01
N SER A 216 82.02 36.30 85.91
CA SER A 216 82.32 35.04 86.57
C SER A 216 82.01 33.88 85.64
N THR A 217 82.91 32.90 85.57
CA THR A 217 82.63 31.62 84.92
C THR A 217 81.60 30.84 85.74
N ALA A 218 80.73 30.10 85.05
CA ALA A 218 79.80 29.13 85.59
C ALA A 218 79.89 27.81 84.81
N ASN A 219 79.71 26.70 85.51
CA ASN A 219 79.51 25.40 84.88
C ASN A 219 78.09 25.33 84.31
N LEU A 220 77.99 24.95 83.04
CA LEU A 220 76.74 24.64 82.36
C LEU A 220 76.53 23.13 82.43
N ASP A 221 75.60 22.68 83.27
CA ASP A 221 75.04 21.32 83.23
C ASP A 221 73.52 21.48 83.18
N LYS A 222 72.92 21.21 82.01
CA LYS A 222 71.53 21.58 81.71
C LYS A 222 70.79 20.50 80.96
N THR A 223 69.89 19.82 81.65
CA THR A 223 68.89 18.96 81.03
C THR A 223 67.75 19.80 80.47
N ILE A 224 67.54 19.70 79.15
CA ILE A 224 66.49 20.33 78.37
C ILE A 224 65.54 19.22 77.92
N SER A 225 64.27 19.31 78.31
CA SER A 225 63.22 18.43 77.78
C SER A 225 62.66 19.02 76.49
N ILE A 226 62.69 18.23 75.41
CA ILE A 226 62.23 18.64 74.08
C ILE A 226 61.09 17.70 73.67
N PRO A 227 59.92 18.20 73.24
CA PRO A 227 58.88 17.35 72.64
C PRO A 227 59.43 16.63 71.40
N GLY A 228 59.26 15.31 71.34
CA GLY A 228 59.59 14.51 70.15
C GLY A 228 58.46 14.60 69.13
N MET A 229 58.51 13.78 68.07
CA MET A 229 57.46 13.78 67.04
C MET A 229 56.32 12.78 67.33
N GLY A 230 56.40 12.01 68.43
CA GLY A 230 55.30 11.21 68.95
C GLY A 230 54.78 10.12 68.01
N GLY A 231 55.58 9.67 67.04
CA GLY A 231 55.21 8.69 66.02
C GLY A 231 54.20 9.18 64.98
N PHE A 232 53.92 10.49 64.92
CA PHE A 232 52.90 11.10 64.04
C PHE A 232 51.50 10.48 64.20
N LYS A 233 50.98 10.46 65.43
CA LYS A 233 49.62 10.00 65.76
C LYS A 233 48.50 10.75 65.01
N ASP A 234 48.73 12.04 64.68
CA ASP A 234 47.81 12.92 63.96
C ASP A 234 48.20 13.01 62.45
N VAL A 235 47.82 12.02 61.64
CA VAL A 235 47.98 12.04 60.18
C VAL A 235 46.62 11.92 59.47
N LYS A 236 46.41 12.73 58.44
CA LYS A 236 45.15 12.78 57.66
C LYS A 236 45.43 12.82 56.16
N ILE A 237 44.60 12.16 55.37
CA ILE A 237 44.53 12.39 53.92
C ILE A 237 43.54 13.54 53.67
N SER A 238 44.03 14.64 53.11
CA SER A 238 43.23 15.80 52.68
C SER A 238 42.76 15.70 51.22
N SER A 239 43.45 14.92 50.39
CA SER A 239 42.97 14.53 49.06
C SER A 239 43.48 13.13 48.67
N PHE A 240 42.62 12.35 48.04
CA PHE A 240 42.93 11.03 47.48
C PHE A 240 42.58 11.07 45.98
N GLN A 241 43.59 10.98 45.12
CA GLN A 241 43.40 11.01 43.67
C GLN A 241 44.08 9.80 43.02
N LEU A 242 43.40 9.21 42.04
CA LEU A 242 43.89 8.10 41.23
C LEU A 242 43.78 8.50 39.75
N PRO A 243 44.73 9.30 39.23
CA PRO A 243 44.53 10.04 37.97
C PRO A 243 44.62 9.19 36.69
N SER A 244 45.37 8.08 36.69
CA SER A 244 45.46 7.17 35.54
C SER A 244 46.07 5.82 35.92
N ASP A 245 46.11 4.91 34.96
CA ASP A 245 46.96 3.72 34.96
C ASP A 245 48.45 4.13 35.02
N ASP A 246 49.28 3.28 35.62
CA ASP A 246 50.75 3.38 35.59
C ASP A 246 51.28 2.67 34.32
N LEU A 247 52.21 3.31 33.60
CA LEU A 247 52.87 2.74 32.41
C LEU A 247 53.67 1.45 32.72
N THR A 248 54.03 1.22 33.98
CA THR A 248 54.70 0.01 34.47
C THR A 248 53.74 -1.05 35.01
N GLY A 249 52.43 -0.78 34.95
CA GLY A 249 51.35 -1.60 35.50
C GLY A 249 50.94 -1.17 36.90
N GLY A 250 49.64 -1.18 37.19
CA GLY A 250 49.06 -0.64 38.42
C GLY A 250 48.39 0.72 38.20
N ILE A 251 48.08 1.42 39.29
CA ILE A 251 47.32 2.68 39.30
C ILE A 251 48.19 3.78 39.90
N LEU A 252 48.34 4.92 39.21
CA LEU A 252 48.99 6.10 39.79
C LEU A 252 48.17 6.63 40.97
N VAL A 253 48.84 7.09 42.03
CA VAL A 253 48.20 7.66 43.22
C VAL A 253 48.85 8.97 43.63
N GLU A 254 48.02 9.97 43.89
CA GLU A 254 48.42 11.24 44.52
C GLU A 254 47.66 11.44 45.83
N LEU A 255 48.40 11.66 46.91
CA LEU A 255 47.88 11.85 48.27
C LEU A 255 48.24 13.24 48.77
N GLY A 256 47.25 14.11 48.94
CA GLY A 256 47.38 15.24 49.84
C GLY A 256 47.41 14.71 51.27
N THR A 257 48.57 14.77 51.92
CA THR A 257 48.73 14.28 53.31
C THR A 257 48.99 15.46 54.23
N VAL A 258 48.31 15.53 55.36
CA VAL A 258 48.61 16.47 56.45
C VAL A 258 49.13 15.67 57.64
N LEU A 259 50.39 15.92 57.99
CA LEU A 259 51.12 15.28 59.08
C LEU A 259 51.44 16.34 60.13
N LYS A 260 50.92 16.15 61.35
CA LYS A 260 51.10 17.13 62.43
C LYS A 260 52.25 16.75 63.35
N SER A 261 53.27 17.61 63.42
CA SER A 261 54.41 17.44 64.31
C SER A 261 54.22 18.28 65.59
N PRO A 262 54.21 17.67 66.79
CA PRO A 262 54.22 18.41 68.05
C PRO A 262 55.60 18.97 68.42
N SER A 263 56.67 18.48 67.79
CA SER A 263 58.05 18.86 68.11
C SER A 263 58.39 20.29 67.70
N PRO A 264 59.17 21.06 68.49
CA PRO A 264 59.81 22.27 68.02
C PRO A 264 61.00 22.01 67.08
N ILE A 265 61.44 20.75 66.91
CA ILE A 265 62.48 20.41 65.94
C ILE A 265 61.89 20.35 64.54
N GLY A 266 62.39 21.20 63.64
CA GLY A 266 62.17 21.08 62.21
C GLY A 266 63.27 20.24 61.56
N ILE A 267 62.97 19.50 60.50
CA ILE A 267 63.97 18.65 59.80
C ILE A 267 63.74 18.70 58.30
N GLN A 268 64.77 19.12 57.55
CA GLN A 268 64.86 18.95 56.11
C GLN A 268 65.03 17.45 55.78
N LEU A 269 63.98 16.79 55.29
CA LEU A 269 64.02 15.40 54.83
C LEU A 269 64.36 15.29 53.33
N GLY A 270 64.09 16.34 52.55
CA GLY A 270 64.32 16.39 51.11
C GLY A 270 63.40 15.43 50.36
N THR A 271 63.98 14.49 49.61
CA THR A 271 63.20 13.43 48.97
C THR A 271 62.98 12.27 49.94
N ILE A 272 61.72 11.98 50.24
CA ILE A 272 61.31 10.84 51.08
C ILE A 272 60.66 9.74 50.26
N GLN A 273 60.74 8.49 50.75
CA GLN A 273 59.95 7.37 50.25
C GLN A 273 59.21 6.67 51.39
N LEU A 274 57.93 6.40 51.17
CA LEU A 274 57.02 5.69 52.06
C LEU A 274 56.44 4.47 51.35
N GLN A 275 56.42 3.32 52.03
CA GLN A 275 55.67 2.15 51.57
C GLN A 275 54.25 2.22 52.12
N ILE A 276 53.24 2.16 51.25
CA ILE A 276 51.82 2.16 51.62
C ILE A 276 51.25 0.74 51.69
N GLY A 277 50.26 0.52 52.57
CA GLY A 277 49.66 -0.79 52.81
C GLY A 277 48.25 -0.76 53.39
N TYR A 278 47.55 -1.89 53.32
CA TYR A 278 46.22 -2.11 53.91
C TYR A 278 46.12 -3.56 54.43
N GLN A 279 45.71 -3.76 55.68
CA GLN A 279 45.58 -5.10 56.31
C GLN A 279 46.77 -6.06 56.04
N GLY A 280 48.01 -5.54 56.18
CA GLY A 280 49.26 -6.26 55.93
C GLY A 280 49.66 -6.41 54.46
N THR A 281 48.76 -6.14 53.52
CA THR A 281 49.03 -6.12 52.07
C THR A 281 49.83 -4.86 51.72
N ASN A 282 51.02 -5.05 51.13
CA ASN A 282 51.85 -3.98 50.61
C ASN A 282 51.30 -3.51 49.25
N LEU A 283 50.82 -2.26 49.19
CA LEU A 283 50.17 -1.68 48.01
C LEU A 283 51.17 -1.07 47.03
N GLY A 284 52.27 -0.49 47.51
CA GLY A 284 53.23 0.19 46.64
C GLY A 284 54.11 1.19 47.38
N MET A 285 54.78 2.05 46.62
CA MET A 285 55.66 3.11 47.12
C MET A 285 55.11 4.47 46.69
N VAL A 286 55.21 5.45 47.58
CA VAL A 286 54.95 6.86 47.29
C VAL A 286 56.09 7.73 47.81
N SER A 287 56.40 8.82 47.10
CA SER A 287 57.46 9.76 47.45
C SER A 287 56.96 11.21 47.44
N ALA A 288 57.68 12.06 48.15
CA ALA A 288 57.55 13.51 48.04
C ALA A 288 58.96 14.12 48.03
N GLU A 289 59.12 15.22 47.29
CA GLU A 289 60.38 15.96 47.17
C GLU A 289 60.34 17.23 48.02
N ASN A 290 61.52 17.75 48.35
CA ASN A 290 61.70 19.01 49.11
C ASN A 290 60.98 19.05 50.48
N VAL A 291 60.67 17.88 51.06
CA VAL A 291 59.95 17.77 52.33
C VAL A 291 60.80 18.34 53.46
N THR A 292 60.23 19.29 54.18
CA THR A 292 60.76 19.80 55.45
C THR A 292 59.66 19.70 56.48
N LEU A 293 59.93 19.00 57.58
CA LEU A 293 59.04 18.98 58.74
C LEU A 293 59.28 20.24 59.59
N ALA A 294 58.21 20.81 60.11
CA ALA A 294 58.20 21.89 61.09
C ALA A 294 57.09 21.66 62.14
N LYS A 295 57.10 22.45 63.21
CA LYS A 295 56.10 22.38 64.27
C LYS A 295 54.71 22.77 63.75
N GLY A 296 53.69 21.94 64.03
CA GLY A 296 52.33 22.13 63.54
C GLY A 296 52.00 21.21 62.36
N ASP A 297 51.06 21.64 61.52
CA ASP A 297 50.53 20.86 60.40
C ASP A 297 51.45 20.99 59.16
N ASN A 298 51.95 19.85 58.66
CA ASN A 298 52.82 19.77 57.49
C ASN A 298 52.06 19.16 56.32
N THR A 299 51.82 19.92 55.26
CA THR A 299 51.19 19.42 54.02
C THR A 299 52.24 18.79 53.11
N ILE A 300 52.16 17.48 52.93
CA ILE A 300 53.09 16.67 52.12
C ILE A 300 52.31 16.06 50.94
N PRO A 301 52.54 16.50 49.70
CA PRO A 301 51.95 15.89 48.51
C PRO A 301 52.76 14.66 48.12
N LEU A 302 52.27 13.47 48.45
CA LEU A 302 52.89 12.21 48.07
C LEU A 302 52.39 11.76 46.69
N LYS A 303 53.29 11.28 45.83
CA LYS A 303 52.98 10.70 44.52
C LYS A 303 53.64 9.34 44.37
N GLY A 304 53.01 8.42 43.64
CA GLY A 304 53.57 7.11 43.34
C GLY A 304 52.55 6.21 42.65
N SER A 305 52.64 4.90 42.87
CA SER A 305 51.66 3.96 42.32
C SER A 305 51.33 2.79 43.25
N ILE A 306 50.09 2.32 43.10
CA ILE A 306 49.59 1.06 43.64
C ILE A 306 49.91 -0.02 42.61
N LYS A 307 50.76 -0.98 42.97
CA LYS A 307 51.28 -2.01 42.07
C LYS A 307 50.25 -3.11 41.80
N PRO A 308 50.41 -3.91 40.72
CA PRO A 308 49.61 -5.11 40.48
C PRO A 308 49.75 -6.17 41.59
N LEU A 309 48.63 -6.79 41.95
CA LEU A 309 48.53 -7.84 42.95
C LEU A 309 48.09 -9.15 42.30
N SER A 310 48.86 -10.22 42.50
CA SER A 310 48.60 -11.55 41.92
C SER A 310 48.01 -12.55 42.93
N ASN A 311 47.91 -12.19 44.21
CA ASN A 311 47.33 -13.02 45.26
C ASN A 311 45.84 -12.68 45.45
N PRO A 312 44.90 -13.63 45.24
CA PRO A 312 43.47 -13.39 45.43
C PRO A 312 43.10 -12.87 46.82
N ALA A 313 43.78 -13.33 47.88
CA ALA A 313 43.51 -12.88 49.26
C ALA A 313 44.01 -11.45 49.54
N ASP A 314 44.89 -10.91 48.71
CA ASP A 314 45.30 -9.50 48.77
C ASP A 314 44.36 -8.63 47.90
N LEU A 315 43.93 -9.14 46.74
CA LEU A 315 42.89 -8.50 45.91
C LEU A 315 41.55 -8.37 46.63
N GLU A 316 41.15 -9.38 47.42
CA GLU A 316 39.93 -9.34 48.24
C GLU A 316 39.97 -8.19 49.26
N LYS A 317 41.05 -8.09 50.05
CA LYS A 317 41.25 -6.99 51.01
C LYS A 317 41.23 -5.62 50.34
N VAL A 318 41.84 -5.50 49.15
CA VAL A 318 41.88 -4.22 48.41
C VAL A 318 40.51 -3.90 47.80
N GLY A 319 39.75 -4.91 47.35
CA GLY A 319 38.32 -4.77 47.03
C GLY A 319 37.51 -4.25 48.23
N VAL A 320 37.75 -4.77 49.43
CA VAL A 320 37.14 -4.26 50.68
C VAL A 320 37.57 -2.82 50.99
N MET A 321 38.84 -2.47 50.79
CA MET A 321 39.35 -1.10 50.96
C MET A 321 38.61 -0.11 50.04
N PHE A 322 38.52 -0.43 48.74
CA PHE A 322 37.82 0.39 47.76
C PHE A 322 36.30 0.43 48.02
N SER A 323 35.68 -0.70 48.33
CA SER A 323 34.25 -0.78 48.68
C SER A 323 33.92 0.10 49.89
N THR A 324 34.77 0.06 50.92
CA THR A 324 34.62 0.90 52.13
C THR A 324 34.69 2.39 51.79
N TYR A 325 35.61 2.80 50.91
CA TYR A 325 35.72 4.19 50.46
C TYR A 325 34.51 4.62 49.59
N VAL A 326 34.07 3.74 48.67
CA VAL A 326 32.90 3.95 47.80
C VAL A 326 31.62 4.12 48.62
N SER A 327 31.42 3.31 49.67
CA SER A 327 30.26 3.41 50.56
C SER A 327 30.39 4.53 51.61
N GLY A 328 31.40 5.41 51.52
CA GLY A 328 31.58 6.55 52.42
C GLY A 328 32.12 6.23 53.81
N GLY A 329 32.66 5.02 54.02
CA GLY A 329 33.32 4.59 55.25
C GLY A 329 34.80 4.98 55.33
N THR A 330 35.46 4.55 56.40
CA THR A 330 36.89 4.81 56.65
C THR A 330 37.70 3.52 56.61
N ALA A 331 38.44 3.30 55.52
CA ALA A 331 39.41 2.22 55.41
C ALA A 331 40.70 2.58 56.17
N GLN A 332 41.11 1.76 57.13
CA GLN A 332 42.36 1.97 57.88
C GLN A 332 43.56 1.50 57.06
N THR A 333 44.29 2.43 56.44
CA THR A 333 45.53 2.17 55.71
C THR A 333 46.75 2.41 56.61
N SER A 334 47.92 2.02 56.14
CA SER A 334 49.20 2.25 56.83
C SER A 334 50.28 2.73 55.88
N ALA A 335 51.24 3.49 56.41
CA ALA A 335 52.42 3.96 55.70
C ALA A 335 53.67 3.79 56.56
N VAL A 336 54.77 3.32 55.97
CA VAL A 336 56.03 3.01 56.66
C VAL A 336 57.20 3.72 55.97
N GLY A 337 58.11 4.31 56.74
CA GLY A 337 59.33 4.95 56.22
C GLY A 337 60.27 3.98 55.49
N VAL A 338 60.84 4.42 54.37
CA VAL A 338 61.81 3.63 53.59
C VAL A 338 63.14 4.36 53.45
N SER A 339 63.12 5.63 53.05
CA SER A 339 64.32 6.45 52.83
C SER A 339 64.05 7.95 53.03
N ALA A 340 65.10 8.70 53.36
CA ALA A 340 65.12 10.16 53.37
C ALA A 340 66.46 10.68 52.83
N ALA A 341 66.40 11.55 51.82
CA ALA A 341 67.55 12.11 51.10
C ALA A 341 67.46 13.66 51.07
N PRO A 342 68.04 14.37 52.06
CA PRO A 342 67.87 15.81 52.22
C PRO A 342 68.37 16.69 51.07
N ASP A 343 69.30 16.19 50.25
CA ASP A 343 69.79 16.88 49.05
C ASP A 343 69.13 16.40 47.74
N GLY A 344 68.05 15.62 47.85
CA GLY A 344 67.28 15.08 46.74
C GLY A 344 67.76 13.73 46.20
N HIS A 345 69.00 13.33 46.51
CA HIS A 345 69.65 12.18 45.86
C HIS A 345 70.36 11.21 46.81
N ASN A 346 71.02 11.72 47.86
CA ASN A 346 71.87 10.94 48.76
C ASN A 346 71.15 10.68 50.09
N THR A 347 70.91 9.41 50.42
CA THR A 347 70.31 9.02 51.69
C THR A 347 71.32 9.17 52.84
N ILE A 348 70.85 9.74 53.96
CA ILE A 348 71.64 9.87 55.18
C ILE A 348 71.24 8.73 56.12
N ASN A 349 72.22 7.97 56.62
CA ASN A 349 71.99 6.69 57.27
C ASN A 349 71.22 6.85 58.58
N TRP A 350 71.63 7.77 59.45
CA TRP A 350 70.97 8.00 60.73
C TRP A 350 69.53 8.51 60.56
N LEU A 351 69.31 9.36 59.57
CA LEU A 351 68.00 9.94 59.27
C LEU A 351 67.06 8.91 58.61
N THR A 352 67.59 8.12 57.67
CA THR A 352 66.85 7.03 57.02
C THR A 352 66.51 5.91 58.01
N GLU A 353 67.42 5.54 58.90
CA GLU A 353 67.13 4.56 59.96
C GLU A 353 66.11 5.09 60.96
N GLY A 354 66.18 6.37 61.35
CA GLY A 354 65.10 7.04 62.09
C GLY A 354 63.76 6.97 61.35
N PHE A 355 63.74 7.36 60.09
CA PHE A 355 62.52 7.40 59.28
C PHE A 355 61.89 6.01 59.11
N LYS A 356 62.68 4.94 58.95
CA LYS A 356 62.19 3.55 58.89
C LYS A 356 61.47 3.06 60.16
N SER A 357 61.69 3.67 61.33
CA SER A 357 60.89 3.32 62.52
C SER A 357 59.54 4.02 62.56
N VAL A 358 59.25 4.92 61.62
CA VAL A 358 57.95 5.58 61.50
C VAL A 358 56.96 4.63 60.82
N GLN A 359 55.94 4.23 61.57
CA GLN A 359 54.74 3.55 61.07
C GLN A 359 53.52 4.40 61.40
N MET A 360 52.88 4.95 60.36
CA MET A 360 51.66 5.73 60.45
C MET A 360 50.45 4.84 60.13
N ASN A 361 49.38 4.95 60.91
CA ASN A 361 48.06 4.40 60.57
C ASN A 361 47.15 5.57 60.19
N VAL A 362 46.45 5.47 59.07
CA VAL A 362 45.73 6.60 58.47
C VAL A 362 44.34 6.18 58.01
N GLY A 363 43.32 6.97 58.34
CA GLY A 363 41.97 6.78 57.83
C GLY A 363 41.86 7.28 56.39
N LEU A 364 41.68 6.38 55.43
CA LEU A 364 41.25 6.68 54.07
C LEU A 364 39.72 6.68 54.01
N SER A 365 39.11 7.85 53.94
CA SER A 365 37.65 8.04 53.96
C SER A 365 37.20 9.09 52.95
N ASN A 366 36.08 8.86 52.27
CA ASN A 366 35.45 9.91 51.48
C ASN A 366 34.66 10.86 52.39
N ALA A 367 35.20 12.06 52.63
CA ALA A 367 34.54 13.07 53.47
C ALA A 367 33.18 13.56 52.91
N GLY A 368 32.86 13.28 51.64
CA GLY A 368 31.56 13.57 51.03
C GLY A 368 30.47 12.51 51.29
N GLY A 369 30.76 11.41 51.99
CA GLY A 369 29.84 10.28 52.18
C GLY A 369 29.89 9.25 51.04
N PRO A 370 28.81 8.47 50.81
CA PRO A 370 28.79 7.49 49.72
C PRO A 370 28.94 8.14 48.34
N LEU A 371 29.73 7.52 47.45
CA LEU A 371 29.89 7.99 46.09
C LEU A 371 28.63 7.75 45.26
N LYS A 372 28.11 8.82 44.65
CA LYS A 372 26.99 8.77 43.69
C LYS A 372 27.46 8.23 42.34
N ILE A 373 27.78 6.94 42.29
CA ILE A 373 28.28 6.29 41.08
C ILE A 373 27.19 6.18 40.02
N ILE A 374 25.98 5.74 40.38
CA ILE A 374 24.83 5.63 39.47
C ILE A 374 23.99 6.91 39.51
N ASN A 375 23.75 7.50 38.35
CA ASN A 375 23.06 8.79 38.18
C ASN A 375 21.66 8.64 37.57
N ALA A 376 21.46 7.65 36.70
CA ALA A 376 20.16 7.27 36.15
C ALA A 376 20.14 5.77 35.83
N VAL A 377 18.95 5.17 35.72
CA VAL A 377 18.75 3.80 35.25
C VAL A 377 17.57 3.78 34.28
N SER A 378 17.84 3.37 33.04
CA SER A 378 16.81 2.99 32.07
C SER A 378 16.68 1.47 32.07
N MET A 379 15.47 0.96 32.32
CA MET A 379 15.19 -0.48 32.24
C MET A 379 15.04 -0.98 30.80
N GLY A 380 15.03 -0.07 29.81
CA GLY A 380 14.74 -0.40 28.43
C GLY A 380 13.32 -0.95 28.29
N TYR A 381 13.17 -2.06 27.57
CA TYR A 381 11.91 -2.78 27.49
C TYR A 381 11.82 -3.86 28.57
N LEU A 382 10.65 -3.98 29.20
CA LEU A 382 10.37 -4.95 30.26
C LEU A 382 9.38 -6.03 29.78
N ASP A 383 9.57 -7.26 30.21
CA ASP A 383 8.62 -8.35 29.98
C ASP A 383 8.10 -8.84 31.34
N LEU A 384 6.81 -8.61 31.60
CA LEU A 384 6.14 -8.90 32.87
C LEU A 384 5.24 -10.12 32.71
N LYS A 385 5.42 -11.14 33.55
CA LYS A 385 4.53 -12.31 33.63
C LYS A 385 3.93 -12.44 35.02
N PHE A 386 2.61 -12.31 35.09
CA PHE A 386 1.84 -12.54 36.31
C PHE A 386 1.39 -13.99 36.40
N ASP A 387 1.13 -14.45 37.63
CA ASP A 387 0.70 -15.81 37.97
C ASP A 387 -0.36 -15.73 39.07
N ALA A 388 -1.47 -16.44 38.93
CA ALA A 388 -2.54 -16.47 39.94
C ALA A 388 -2.10 -17.15 41.25
N ASN A 389 -1.09 -18.02 41.22
CA ASN A 389 -0.52 -18.64 42.42
C ASN A 389 0.42 -17.68 43.17
N ASN A 390 1.02 -16.72 42.46
CA ASN A 390 2.00 -15.75 42.99
C ASN A 390 1.67 -14.31 42.57
N PRO A 391 0.44 -13.79 42.84
CA PRO A 391 -0.04 -12.55 42.22
C PRO A 391 0.82 -11.33 42.58
N TYR A 392 1.41 -11.32 43.77
CA TYR A 392 2.26 -10.24 44.27
C TYR A 392 3.76 -10.48 44.03
N ALA A 393 4.13 -11.42 43.15
CA ALA A 393 5.52 -11.66 42.74
C ALA A 393 5.65 -12.02 41.24
N PRO A 394 5.17 -11.15 40.32
CA PRO A 394 5.34 -11.38 38.89
C PRO A 394 6.81 -11.53 38.50
N THR A 395 7.06 -12.38 37.50
CA THR A 395 8.38 -12.55 36.91
C THR A 395 8.66 -11.40 35.94
N VAL A 396 9.84 -10.79 36.07
CA VAL A 396 10.31 -9.66 35.29
C VAL A 396 11.55 -10.06 34.51
N SER A 397 11.58 -9.73 33.21
CA SER A 397 12.81 -9.76 32.41
C SER A 397 13.04 -8.41 31.73
N ALA A 398 14.31 -8.01 31.61
CA ALA A 398 14.74 -6.79 30.92
C ALA A 398 16.08 -7.08 30.23
N PRO A 399 16.12 -7.33 28.91
CA PRO A 399 17.31 -7.88 28.25
C PRO A 399 18.48 -6.88 28.12
N ASN A 400 18.23 -5.59 28.32
CA ASN A 400 19.24 -4.52 28.20
C ASN A 400 18.89 -3.36 29.14
N VAL A 401 19.12 -3.54 30.44
CA VAL A 401 19.10 -2.44 31.42
C VAL A 401 20.37 -1.63 31.23
N VAL A 402 20.23 -0.31 31.17
CA VAL A 402 21.34 0.64 31.02
C VAL A 402 21.38 1.55 32.24
N ALA A 403 22.45 1.42 33.02
CA ALA A 403 22.75 2.31 34.14
C ALA A 403 23.79 3.36 33.73
N ASP A 404 23.49 4.62 34.01
CA ASP A 404 24.39 5.75 33.76
C ASP A 404 25.32 5.91 34.96
N PHE A 405 26.59 5.54 34.78
CA PHE A 405 27.59 5.49 35.84
C PHE A 405 28.74 6.48 35.63
N SER A 406 29.23 7.04 36.72
CA SER A 406 30.39 7.94 36.75
C SER A 406 31.28 7.59 37.94
N ILE A 407 32.59 7.55 37.71
CA ILE A 407 33.58 7.17 38.72
C ILE A 407 34.59 8.32 38.86
N PRO A 408 34.92 8.78 40.08
CA PRO A 408 35.81 9.92 40.31
C PRO A 408 37.31 9.56 40.18
N PHE A 409 37.63 8.52 39.41
CA PHE A 409 38.98 7.99 39.22
C PHE A 409 39.28 7.90 37.71
N GLY A 410 40.50 8.23 37.32
CA GLY A 410 40.93 8.25 35.91
C GLY A 410 41.65 6.99 35.43
N PHE A 411 41.81 5.99 36.30
CA PHE A 411 42.32 4.66 35.91
C PHE A 411 41.23 3.83 35.20
N SER A 412 41.64 2.87 34.37
CA SER A 412 40.78 2.03 33.56
C SER A 412 40.03 0.98 34.40
N LEU A 413 38.73 0.81 34.13
CA LEU A 413 37.85 0.00 34.97
C LEU A 413 36.79 -0.70 34.11
N ASN A 414 36.84 -2.03 34.08
CA ASN A 414 35.92 -2.87 33.31
C ASN A 414 35.02 -3.70 34.25
N ILE A 415 33.71 -3.47 34.22
CA ILE A 415 32.72 -4.18 35.04
C ILE A 415 32.17 -5.36 34.24
N THR A 416 32.60 -6.57 34.61
CA THR A 416 32.33 -7.82 33.87
C THR A 416 31.10 -8.58 34.38
N GLU A 417 30.78 -8.45 35.67
CA GLU A 417 29.53 -8.95 36.24
C GLU A 417 28.98 -7.98 37.30
N VAL A 418 27.66 -7.99 37.48
CA VAL A 418 26.95 -7.21 38.51
C VAL A 418 25.90 -8.07 39.23
N THR A 419 25.66 -7.79 40.50
CA THR A 419 24.52 -8.28 41.28
C THR A 419 23.97 -7.13 42.14
N GLN A 420 22.66 -7.13 42.41
CA GLN A 420 22.01 -6.02 43.11
C GLN A 420 20.66 -6.41 43.71
N ASN A 421 20.34 -5.84 44.88
CA ASN A 421 18.96 -5.82 45.39
C ASN A 421 18.35 -4.47 45.03
N ILE A 422 17.23 -4.51 44.30
CA ILE A 422 16.47 -3.34 43.85
C ILE A 422 15.19 -3.25 44.66
N THR A 423 14.91 -2.10 45.25
CA THR A 423 13.64 -1.75 45.88
C THR A 423 12.94 -0.67 45.06
N MET A 424 11.70 -0.92 44.64
CA MET A 424 10.88 0.09 43.98
C MET A 424 10.08 0.89 45.01
N ASN A 425 9.94 2.19 44.76
CA ASN A 425 9.19 3.11 45.61
C ASN A 425 8.34 4.09 44.79
N THR A 426 7.30 4.64 45.43
CA THR A 426 6.46 5.71 44.87
C THR A 426 6.32 6.85 45.86
N ASN A 427 6.10 8.07 45.35
CA ASN A 427 5.88 9.26 46.18
C ASN A 427 4.65 9.17 47.09
N SER A 428 3.69 8.29 46.78
CA SER A 428 2.42 8.11 47.49
C SER A 428 2.46 7.01 48.56
N THR A 429 3.24 5.94 48.37
CA THR A 429 3.23 4.76 49.28
C THR A 429 4.61 4.36 49.83
N GLY A 430 5.68 5.04 49.40
CA GLY A 430 7.07 4.69 49.73
C GLY A 430 7.50 3.39 49.05
N ASN A 431 8.45 2.68 49.67
CA ASN A 431 8.91 1.37 49.20
C ASN A 431 7.75 0.35 49.22
N PHE A 432 7.57 -0.40 48.13
CA PHE A 432 6.46 -1.35 47.99
C PHE A 432 6.84 -2.74 47.44
N SER A 433 7.96 -2.87 46.73
CA SER A 433 8.43 -4.16 46.20
C SER A 433 9.96 -4.26 46.17
N GLU A 434 10.47 -5.50 46.18
CA GLU A 434 11.88 -5.85 46.04
C GLU A 434 12.08 -6.79 44.85
N LEU A 435 13.21 -6.65 44.16
CA LEU A 435 13.68 -7.47 43.05
C LEU A 435 15.16 -7.78 43.27
N VAL A 436 15.47 -9.06 43.52
CA VAL A 436 16.85 -9.54 43.69
C VAL A 436 17.39 -9.96 42.32
N VAL A 437 18.47 -9.31 41.87
CA VAL A 437 19.17 -9.65 40.63
C VAL A 437 20.47 -10.38 41.01
N PRO A 438 20.60 -11.68 40.70
CA PRO A 438 21.81 -12.46 40.97
C PRO A 438 22.98 -11.95 40.12
N TRP A 439 24.17 -12.56 40.27
CA TRP A 439 25.30 -12.29 39.39
C TRP A 439 24.93 -12.53 37.92
N VAL A 440 24.97 -11.46 37.12
CA VAL A 440 24.74 -11.47 35.67
C VAL A 440 25.94 -10.85 34.94
N PRO A 441 26.30 -11.33 33.74
CA PRO A 441 27.31 -10.69 32.90
C PRO A 441 26.91 -9.25 32.54
N SER A 442 27.90 -8.35 32.53
CA SER A 442 27.72 -6.95 32.19
C SER A 442 28.77 -6.45 31.21
N LYS A 443 28.47 -5.33 30.55
CA LYS A 443 29.37 -4.60 29.68
C LYS A 443 29.41 -3.14 30.11
N SER A 444 30.55 -2.69 30.63
CA SER A 444 30.82 -1.27 30.89
C SER A 444 31.48 -0.58 29.71
N ASP A 445 31.05 0.64 29.42
CA ASP A 445 31.80 1.65 28.69
C ASP A 445 32.06 2.82 29.65
N GLN A 446 33.29 2.93 30.16
CA GLN A 446 33.71 3.98 31.09
C GLN A 446 33.81 5.36 30.42
N ALA A 447 34.04 5.43 29.11
CA ALA A 447 34.14 6.70 28.38
C ALA A 447 32.76 7.27 28.05
N ALA A 448 31.78 6.41 27.75
CA ALA A 448 30.38 6.80 27.59
C ALA A 448 29.62 6.93 28.93
N GLY A 449 30.17 6.42 30.04
CA GLY A 449 29.51 6.36 31.35
C GLY A 449 28.31 5.42 31.38
N LYS A 450 28.36 4.29 30.65
CA LYS A 450 27.22 3.36 30.48
C LYS A 450 27.57 1.95 30.93
N LEU A 451 26.77 1.38 31.83
CA LEU A 451 26.84 -0.02 32.24
C LEU A 451 25.60 -0.76 31.74
N GLN A 452 25.79 -1.79 30.92
CA GLN A 452 24.73 -2.60 30.33
C GLN A 452 24.70 -3.99 30.96
N PHE A 453 23.52 -4.47 31.36
CA PHE A 453 23.31 -5.82 31.90
C PHE A 453 21.85 -6.29 31.69
N PRO A 454 21.60 -7.61 31.65
CA PRO A 454 20.24 -8.15 31.60
C PRO A 454 19.67 -8.41 33.00
N ILE A 455 18.35 -8.32 33.15
CA ILE A 455 17.60 -8.97 34.23
C ILE A 455 16.88 -10.17 33.61
N ASN A 456 17.22 -11.38 34.05
CA ASN A 456 16.67 -12.62 33.53
C ASN A 456 15.73 -13.25 34.55
N GLN A 457 14.42 -13.19 34.32
CA GLN A 457 13.38 -13.86 35.11
C GLN A 457 13.45 -13.62 36.64
N GLY A 458 13.75 -12.40 37.07
CA GLY A 458 13.73 -12.03 38.48
C GLY A 458 12.30 -11.83 39.00
N ALA A 459 12.01 -12.24 40.24
CA ALA A 459 10.70 -12.03 40.85
C ALA A 459 10.60 -10.63 41.48
N LEU A 460 9.60 -9.83 41.07
CA LEU A 460 9.31 -8.52 41.67
C LEU A 460 8.30 -8.69 42.80
N ALA A 461 8.78 -9.09 43.98
CA ALA A 461 7.95 -9.42 45.12
C ALA A 461 7.48 -8.17 45.87
N ALA A 462 6.19 -8.09 46.20
CA ALA A 462 5.67 -7.07 47.12
C ALA A 462 6.26 -7.24 48.52
N LEU A 463 6.61 -6.13 49.17
CA LEU A 463 7.08 -6.13 50.55
C LEU A 463 5.95 -6.53 51.52
N PRO A 464 6.26 -7.13 52.68
CA PRO A 464 5.24 -7.54 53.66
C PRO A 464 4.29 -6.39 54.04
N GLY A 465 2.99 -6.60 53.82
CA GLY A 465 1.95 -5.60 54.09
C GLY A 465 1.83 -4.47 53.05
N LYS A 466 2.49 -4.57 51.88
CA LYS A 466 2.44 -3.56 50.81
C LYS A 466 1.57 -3.95 49.60
N ASN A 467 0.72 -4.96 49.73
CA ASN A 467 -0.18 -5.43 48.66
C ASN A 467 -1.00 -4.28 48.03
N ASP A 468 -1.57 -3.37 48.83
CA ASP A 468 -2.37 -2.24 48.31
C ASP A 468 -1.54 -1.19 47.54
N ALA A 469 -0.26 -1.05 47.89
CA ALA A 469 0.69 -0.23 47.14
C ALA A 469 1.04 -0.91 45.79
N PHE A 470 1.20 -2.22 45.79
CA PHE A 470 1.39 -3.02 44.56
C PHE A 470 0.14 -2.97 43.65
N ASN A 471 -1.06 -3.07 44.22
CA ASN A 471 -2.35 -2.90 43.54
C ASN A 471 -2.56 -1.49 42.98
N SER A 472 -1.85 -0.50 43.53
CA SER A 472 -1.83 0.87 43.01
C SER A 472 -0.83 1.00 41.87
N TYR A 473 0.38 0.44 42.02
CA TYR A 473 1.38 0.36 40.96
C TYR A 473 0.86 -0.33 39.68
N THR A 474 0.20 -1.49 39.79
CA THR A 474 -0.38 -2.21 38.63
C THR A 474 -1.53 -1.43 37.98
N TYR A 475 -2.35 -0.74 38.78
CA TYR A 475 -3.40 0.16 38.29
C TYR A 475 -2.82 1.38 37.56
N ASP A 476 -1.80 2.02 38.14
CA ASP A 476 -1.16 3.20 37.57
C ASP A 476 -0.44 2.87 36.25
N LEU A 477 0.27 1.73 36.17
CA LEU A 477 0.84 1.21 34.92
C LEU A 477 -0.23 0.88 33.86
N THR A 478 -1.43 0.48 34.28
CA THR A 478 -2.54 0.19 33.36
C THR A 478 -3.23 1.46 32.86
N SER A 479 -3.26 2.52 33.67
CA SER A 479 -4.05 3.74 33.42
C SER A 479 -3.25 4.91 32.84
N SER A 480 -1.94 5.02 33.14
CA SER A 480 -1.12 6.18 32.78
C SER A 480 -0.66 6.16 31.32
N ASP A 481 -0.38 7.34 30.77
CA ASP A 481 0.42 7.53 29.56
C ASP A 481 1.92 7.34 29.89
N LEU A 482 2.48 8.19 30.74
CA LEU A 482 3.84 8.05 31.30
C LEU A 482 3.78 7.95 32.83
N TYR A 483 4.23 6.83 33.39
CA TYR A 483 4.32 6.61 34.84
C TYR A 483 5.75 6.80 35.35
N THR A 484 5.92 7.42 36.52
CA THR A 484 7.24 7.66 37.14
C THR A 484 7.31 7.06 38.54
N PHE A 485 8.39 6.35 38.83
CA PHE A 485 8.62 5.69 40.12
C PHE A 485 10.11 5.72 40.50
N GLY A 486 10.39 5.59 41.79
CA GLY A 486 11.75 5.56 42.31
C GLY A 486 12.32 4.16 42.33
N VAL A 487 13.60 4.05 41.97
CA VAL A 487 14.37 2.80 41.98
C VAL A 487 15.60 3.02 42.86
N SER A 488 15.64 2.32 43.99
CA SER A 488 16.73 2.40 44.96
C SER A 488 17.32 1.03 45.23
N GLY A 489 18.58 0.95 45.67
CA GLY A 489 19.22 -0.33 45.87
C GLY A 489 20.69 -0.26 46.25
N ILE A 490 21.30 -1.44 46.37
CA ILE A 490 22.73 -1.63 46.58
C ILE A 490 23.22 -2.62 45.52
N ALA A 491 24.21 -2.19 44.74
CA ALA A 491 24.90 -3.02 43.77
C ALA A 491 26.28 -3.47 44.27
N THR A 492 26.72 -4.62 43.76
CA THR A 492 28.09 -5.15 43.89
C THR A 492 28.56 -5.64 42.52
N THR A 493 29.79 -5.30 42.14
CA THR A 493 30.36 -5.59 40.82
C THR A 493 31.64 -6.39 40.91
N LYS A 494 31.88 -7.27 39.92
CA LYS A 494 33.22 -7.79 39.64
C LYS A 494 33.87 -6.90 38.59
N THR A 495 35.11 -6.51 38.86
CA THR A 495 35.69 -5.33 38.24
C THR A 495 37.16 -5.57 37.97
N GLN A 496 37.54 -5.57 36.70
CA GLN A 496 38.93 -5.66 36.27
C GLN A 496 39.56 -4.27 36.34
N THR A 497 40.77 -4.19 36.88
CA THR A 497 41.53 -2.94 37.07
C THR A 497 43.02 -3.20 36.81
N PRO A 498 43.85 -2.15 36.62
CA PRO A 498 45.30 -2.30 36.44
C PRO A 498 46.03 -2.97 37.61
N ILE A 499 45.40 -3.05 38.80
CA ILE A 499 45.97 -3.76 39.96
C ILE A 499 45.54 -5.24 40.03
N GLY A 500 44.59 -5.68 39.20
CA GLY A 500 44.00 -7.01 39.17
C GLY A 500 42.47 -6.97 39.23
N ASP A 501 41.85 -8.16 39.23
CA ASP A 501 40.40 -8.31 39.34
C ASP A 501 39.96 -8.20 40.81
N ILE A 502 39.06 -7.24 41.10
CA ILE A 502 38.54 -6.96 42.44
C ILE A 502 37.00 -7.01 42.45
N THR A 503 36.43 -7.18 43.63
CA THR A 503 34.99 -6.99 43.86
C THR A 503 34.75 -5.63 44.53
N LEU A 504 33.83 -4.83 43.97
CA LEU A 504 33.43 -3.53 44.51
C LEU A 504 31.97 -3.60 44.96
N GLY A 505 31.74 -3.52 46.28
CA GLY A 505 30.42 -3.57 46.90
C GLY A 505 30.02 -2.25 47.57
N GLY A 506 28.80 -2.21 48.09
CA GLY A 506 28.27 -1.03 48.79
C GLY A 506 27.92 0.14 47.86
N ILE A 507 27.72 -0.11 46.57
CA ILE A 507 27.35 0.90 45.58
C ILE A 507 25.86 1.23 45.75
N THR A 508 25.55 2.17 46.63
CA THR A 508 24.18 2.64 46.89
C THR A 508 23.67 3.53 45.76
N PHE A 509 22.44 3.30 45.31
CA PHE A 509 21.77 4.17 44.33
C PHE A 509 20.32 4.44 44.71
N SER A 510 19.80 5.58 44.23
CA SER A 510 18.39 5.99 44.39
C SER A 510 18.09 7.01 43.30
N VAL A 511 17.43 6.56 42.23
CA VAL A 511 17.16 7.35 41.02
C VAL A 511 15.68 7.25 40.63
N PRO A 512 15.09 8.29 40.02
CA PRO A 512 13.80 8.15 39.35
C PRO A 512 13.97 7.32 38.06
N THR A 513 12.94 6.56 37.69
CA THR A 513 12.78 5.97 36.35
C THR A 513 11.36 6.22 35.86
N ALA A 514 11.12 5.95 34.58
CA ALA A 514 9.82 6.14 33.94
C ALA A 514 9.53 5.03 32.93
N LEU A 515 8.25 4.70 32.74
CA LEU A 515 7.75 3.76 31.73
C LEU A 515 6.43 4.30 31.17
N HIS A 516 6.20 4.14 29.87
CA HIS A 516 4.87 4.33 29.30
C HIS A 516 3.92 3.23 29.80
N GLY A 517 2.67 3.58 30.11
CA GLY A 517 1.64 2.67 30.60
C GLY A 517 0.68 2.20 29.50
N LEU A 518 -0.27 1.32 29.85
CA LEU A 518 -1.21 0.71 28.88
C LEU A 518 -2.34 1.64 28.41
N GLN A 519 -2.59 2.77 29.09
CA GLN A 519 -3.67 3.71 28.79
C GLN A 519 -5.06 3.05 28.64
N PHE A 520 -5.34 2.05 29.48
CA PHE A 520 -6.50 1.15 29.42
C PHE A 520 -6.74 0.48 28.04
N LEU A 521 -5.69 0.36 27.21
CA LEU A 521 -5.72 -0.09 25.81
C LEU A 521 -6.60 0.77 24.89
N ASN A 522 -6.83 2.04 25.26
CA ASN A 522 -7.63 3.01 24.48
C ASN A 522 -6.79 4.01 23.65
N SER A 523 -5.45 3.99 23.76
CA SER A 523 -4.56 4.84 22.96
C SER A 523 -4.55 4.48 21.47
N THR A 524 -4.92 3.24 21.15
CA THR A 524 -5.13 2.75 19.78
C THR A 524 -6.51 2.07 19.71
N PRO A 525 -7.29 2.27 18.62
CA PRO A 525 -8.58 1.60 18.48
C PRO A 525 -8.39 0.08 18.40
N THR A 526 -9.07 -0.68 19.26
CA THR A 526 -9.14 -2.14 19.12
C THR A 526 -9.98 -2.48 17.88
N VAL A 527 -9.46 -3.32 16.99
CA VAL A 527 -10.09 -3.68 15.71
C VAL A 527 -10.57 -5.12 15.74
N ILE A 528 -11.84 -5.35 15.37
CA ILE A 528 -12.38 -6.69 15.10
C ILE A 528 -12.09 -7.04 13.63
N ASN A 529 -11.25 -8.05 13.41
CA ASN A 529 -10.81 -8.50 12.10
C ASN A 529 -11.77 -9.52 11.48
N SER A 530 -12.28 -10.44 12.32
CA SER A 530 -13.16 -11.55 11.96
C SER A 530 -14.11 -11.90 13.10
N VAL A 531 -15.26 -12.46 12.75
CA VAL A 531 -16.27 -13.00 13.67
C VAL A 531 -16.73 -14.34 13.09
N ASP A 532 -16.53 -15.42 13.82
CA ASP A 532 -17.10 -16.73 13.51
C ASP A 532 -18.06 -17.15 14.63
N MET A 533 -19.14 -17.84 14.29
CA MET A 533 -20.10 -18.40 15.24
C MET A 533 -19.87 -19.90 15.31
N THR A 534 -19.37 -20.38 16.46
CA THR A 534 -18.86 -21.75 16.63
C THR A 534 -19.88 -22.69 17.29
N GLY A 535 -20.94 -22.14 17.91
CA GLY A 535 -22.07 -22.91 18.42
C GLY A 535 -23.13 -22.03 19.10
N GLY A 536 -24.04 -22.67 19.83
CA GLY A 536 -25.03 -22.00 20.68
C GLY A 536 -25.54 -22.92 21.79
N THR A 537 -25.63 -22.39 23.00
CA THR A 537 -26.24 -23.03 24.18
C THR A 537 -27.69 -22.55 24.33
N GLN A 538 -28.45 -23.06 25.30
CA GLN A 538 -29.82 -22.57 25.56
C GLN A 538 -29.86 -21.08 25.91
N ASP A 539 -28.78 -20.55 26.52
CA ASP A 539 -28.69 -19.17 27.01
C ASP A 539 -27.96 -18.20 26.05
N ALA A 540 -27.03 -18.68 25.21
CA ALA A 540 -26.19 -17.77 24.41
C ALA A 540 -25.54 -18.41 23.15
N LEU A 541 -25.37 -17.59 22.12
CA LEU A 541 -24.51 -17.85 20.96
C LEU A 541 -23.03 -17.85 21.38
N GLN A 542 -22.24 -18.77 20.82
CA GLN A 542 -20.80 -18.87 21.05
C GLN A 542 -20.04 -18.36 19.82
N LEU A 543 -19.20 -17.34 19.99
CA LEU A 543 -18.47 -16.66 18.92
C LEU A 543 -16.97 -16.69 19.15
N ASP A 544 -16.19 -16.99 18.11
CA ASP A 544 -14.74 -16.79 18.07
C ASP A 544 -14.44 -15.49 17.28
N ILE A 545 -14.04 -14.44 18.01
CA ILE A 545 -13.83 -13.09 17.47
C ILE A 545 -12.33 -12.82 17.37
N GLY A 546 -11.81 -12.67 16.14
CA GLY A 546 -10.40 -12.29 15.92
C GLY A 546 -10.22 -10.80 16.12
N VAL A 547 -9.51 -10.38 17.19
CA VAL A 547 -9.29 -8.96 17.55
C VAL A 547 -7.82 -8.59 17.53
N THR A 548 -7.51 -7.37 17.11
CA THR A 548 -6.20 -6.73 17.28
C THR A 548 -6.31 -5.61 18.30
N MET A 549 -5.47 -5.68 19.33
CA MET A 549 -5.33 -4.65 20.38
C MET A 549 -3.90 -4.10 20.33
N GLY A 550 -3.74 -2.77 20.41
CA GLY A 550 -2.43 -2.13 20.50
C GLY A 550 -2.03 -1.85 21.95
N ASN A 551 -0.85 -2.34 22.33
CA ASN A 551 -0.19 -2.02 23.58
C ASN A 551 0.82 -0.88 23.35
N PRO A 552 0.59 0.33 23.90
CA PRO A 552 1.47 1.49 23.71
C PRO A 552 2.69 1.51 24.67
N SER A 553 2.75 0.60 25.65
CA SER A 553 3.71 0.68 26.76
C SER A 553 5.11 0.21 26.39
N ASP A 554 6.09 0.57 27.24
CA ASP A 554 7.46 0.04 27.15
C ASP A 554 7.57 -1.44 27.58
N PHE A 555 6.45 -2.08 27.96
CA PHE A 555 6.44 -3.44 28.50
C PHE A 555 5.52 -4.42 27.76
N SER A 556 5.86 -5.70 27.78
CA SER A 556 4.91 -6.77 27.48
C SER A 556 4.29 -7.28 28.78
N MET A 557 3.03 -7.71 28.75
CA MET A 557 2.33 -8.19 29.94
C MET A 557 1.54 -9.46 29.66
N SER A 558 1.96 -10.56 30.29
CA SER A 558 1.25 -11.84 30.31
C SER A 558 0.40 -11.92 31.59
N VAL A 559 -0.91 -12.07 31.41
CA VAL A 559 -1.93 -11.89 32.47
C VAL A 559 -2.82 -13.12 32.69
N GLY A 560 -2.56 -14.23 31.99
CA GLY A 560 -3.36 -15.44 32.07
C GLY A 560 -4.74 -15.29 31.44
N ASP A 561 -5.74 -16.03 31.94
CA ASP A 561 -7.11 -15.96 31.45
C ASP A 561 -7.81 -14.71 31.99
N VAL A 562 -8.46 -13.95 31.10
CA VAL A 562 -9.19 -12.72 31.41
C VAL A 562 -10.59 -12.78 30.83
N THR A 563 -11.61 -12.35 31.59
CA THR A 563 -13.00 -12.25 31.12
C THR A 563 -13.54 -10.84 31.28
N PHE A 564 -14.11 -10.29 30.21
CA PHE A 564 -14.80 -9.00 30.22
C PHE A 564 -16.31 -9.18 30.02
N ALA A 565 -17.12 -8.26 30.53
CA ALA A 565 -18.52 -8.15 30.16
C ALA A 565 -18.65 -7.56 28.74
N MET A 566 -19.53 -8.14 27.91
CA MET A 566 -19.81 -7.67 26.55
C MET A 566 -20.97 -6.69 26.56
N PHE A 567 -20.84 -5.56 25.87
CA PHE A 567 -21.88 -4.52 25.81
C PHE A 567 -22.29 -4.15 24.38
N ALA A 568 -23.59 -4.02 24.18
CA ALA A 568 -24.20 -3.30 23.06
C ALA A 568 -24.68 -1.93 23.59
N ASP A 569 -24.15 -0.84 23.01
CA ASP A 569 -24.29 0.53 23.52
C ASP A 569 -24.01 0.69 25.03
N ASN A 570 -25.03 0.58 25.90
CA ASN A 570 -24.89 0.63 27.36
C ASN A 570 -25.55 -0.57 28.09
N LYS A 571 -25.97 -1.62 27.38
CA LYS A 571 -26.51 -2.86 27.97
C LYS A 571 -25.47 -3.96 27.92
N GLN A 572 -25.35 -4.74 28.99
CA GLN A 572 -24.60 -5.97 28.95
C GLN A 572 -25.40 -7.03 28.18
N VAL A 573 -24.76 -7.65 27.19
CA VAL A 573 -25.35 -8.64 26.27
C VAL A 573 -24.58 -9.96 26.26
N GLY A 574 -23.65 -10.15 27.20
CA GLY A 574 -22.82 -11.35 27.26
C GLY A 574 -21.51 -11.17 28.02
N THR A 575 -20.55 -12.04 27.71
CA THR A 575 -19.17 -12.00 28.20
C THR A 575 -18.18 -12.35 27.08
N VAL A 576 -16.93 -11.90 27.21
CA VAL A 576 -15.81 -12.17 26.30
C VAL A 576 -14.62 -12.70 27.10
N ALA A 577 -14.21 -13.93 26.84
CA ALA A 577 -13.02 -14.57 27.42
C ALA A 577 -11.81 -14.47 26.49
N LEU A 578 -10.65 -14.15 27.07
CA LEU A 578 -9.34 -14.06 26.43
C LEU A 578 -8.37 -14.97 27.19
N ASN A 579 -8.17 -16.18 26.66
CA ASN A 579 -7.39 -17.22 27.34
C ASN A 579 -5.88 -17.00 27.14
N ASN A 580 -5.10 -17.16 28.22
CA ASN A 580 -3.64 -16.96 28.26
C ASN A 580 -3.17 -15.65 27.59
N LEU A 581 -3.91 -14.56 27.82
CA LEU A 581 -3.67 -13.25 27.22
C LEU A 581 -2.25 -12.75 27.53
N THR A 582 -1.52 -12.44 26.46
CA THR A 582 -0.18 -11.85 26.54
C THR A 582 -0.09 -10.68 25.58
N LEU A 583 -0.08 -9.47 26.15
CA LEU A 583 -0.02 -8.20 25.43
C LEU A 583 1.44 -7.92 25.07
N ASN A 584 1.86 -8.21 23.85
CA ASN A 584 3.16 -7.82 23.34
C ASN A 584 3.19 -6.30 23.08
N ARG A 585 4.36 -5.66 23.09
CA ARG A 585 4.51 -4.24 22.71
C ARG A 585 4.05 -4.03 21.26
N GLY A 586 3.30 -2.98 20.99
CA GLY A 586 2.66 -2.74 19.69
C GLY A 586 1.39 -3.57 19.50
N GLU A 587 1.05 -3.93 18.27
CA GLU A 587 -0.16 -4.68 17.95
C GLU A 587 -0.04 -6.16 18.37
N THR A 588 -1.08 -6.66 19.03
CA THR A 588 -1.26 -8.08 19.38
C THR A 588 -2.62 -8.55 18.87
N THR A 589 -2.62 -9.58 18.01
CA THR A 589 -3.84 -10.23 17.50
C THR A 589 -4.13 -11.52 18.28
N VAL A 590 -5.37 -11.67 18.75
CA VAL A 590 -5.84 -12.83 19.54
C VAL A 590 -7.27 -13.22 19.14
N VAL A 591 -7.68 -14.45 19.46
CA VAL A 591 -9.07 -14.89 19.35
C VAL A 591 -9.74 -14.74 20.72
N ALA A 592 -10.76 -13.88 20.77
CA ALA A 592 -11.60 -13.66 21.94
C ALA A 592 -12.87 -14.51 21.82
N LYS A 593 -13.19 -15.29 22.85
CA LYS A 593 -14.35 -16.18 22.86
C LYS A 593 -15.53 -15.48 23.54
N ALA A 594 -16.52 -15.08 22.76
CA ALA A 594 -17.70 -14.40 23.27
C ALA A 594 -18.86 -15.38 23.48
N SER A 595 -19.54 -15.24 24.61
CA SER A 595 -20.85 -15.84 24.88
C SER A 595 -21.88 -14.72 24.84
N PHE A 596 -22.63 -14.63 23.73
CA PHE A 596 -23.51 -13.52 23.39
C PHE A 596 -24.99 -13.93 23.46
N ASP A 597 -25.74 -13.26 24.32
CA ASP A 597 -27.20 -13.39 24.44
C ASP A 597 -27.87 -12.16 23.81
N PRO A 598 -28.29 -12.23 22.54
CA PRO A 598 -29.05 -11.15 21.91
C PRO A 598 -30.47 -10.96 22.48
N LYS A 599 -31.09 -11.94 23.15
CA LYS A 599 -32.42 -11.78 23.80
C LYS A 599 -32.38 -10.96 25.09
N SER A 600 -31.21 -10.86 25.73
CA SER A 600 -31.01 -10.06 26.95
C SER A 600 -31.57 -8.63 26.88
N SER A 601 -31.64 -8.03 25.68
CA SER A 601 -32.05 -6.64 25.46
C SER A 601 -32.43 -6.34 24.00
N ASP A 602 -33.23 -5.29 23.79
CA ASP A 602 -33.51 -4.75 22.45
C ASP A 602 -32.22 -4.31 21.73
N GLU A 603 -31.24 -3.78 22.48
CA GLU A 603 -29.91 -3.45 21.99
C GLU A 603 -29.13 -4.69 21.51
N GLY A 604 -29.28 -5.84 22.17
CA GLY A 604 -28.72 -7.12 21.74
C GLY A 604 -29.32 -7.64 20.43
N GLN A 605 -30.66 -7.64 20.31
CA GLN A 605 -31.35 -8.00 19.06
C GLN A 605 -30.99 -7.05 17.90
N LYS A 606 -30.85 -5.76 18.19
CA LYS A 606 -30.38 -4.76 17.22
C LYS A 606 -28.94 -5.03 16.78
N MET A 607 -28.04 -5.41 17.69
CA MET A 607 -26.66 -5.77 17.36
C MET A 607 -26.58 -7.00 16.45
N LEU A 608 -27.36 -8.06 16.74
CA LEU A 608 -27.43 -9.27 15.91
C LEU A 608 -27.97 -8.97 14.51
N SER A 609 -29.10 -8.26 14.43
CA SER A 609 -29.73 -7.92 13.14
C SER A 609 -28.87 -6.97 12.30
N SER A 610 -28.28 -5.91 12.89
CA SER A 610 -27.34 -5.03 12.19
C SER A 610 -26.11 -5.80 11.68
N PHE A 611 -25.52 -6.70 12.47
CA PHE A 611 -24.41 -7.54 12.04
C PHE A 611 -24.77 -8.38 10.79
N VAL A 612 -25.91 -9.08 10.83
CA VAL A 612 -26.41 -9.88 9.69
C VAL A 612 -26.72 -9.02 8.45
N MET A 613 -27.24 -7.81 8.63
CA MET A 613 -27.52 -6.86 7.54
C MET A 613 -26.26 -6.20 6.94
N GLY A 614 -25.06 -6.62 7.33
CA GLY A 614 -23.81 -6.00 6.87
C GLY A 614 -23.56 -4.61 7.44
N GLN A 615 -24.26 -4.23 8.52
CA GLN A 615 -24.15 -2.92 9.15
C GLN A 615 -23.25 -2.97 10.38
N ASN A 616 -22.40 -1.95 10.51
CA ASN A 616 -21.51 -1.79 11.65
C ASN A 616 -22.31 -1.47 12.94
N SER A 617 -22.01 -2.17 14.03
CA SER A 617 -22.62 -1.95 15.34
C SER A 617 -21.61 -1.42 16.36
N SER A 618 -22.07 -0.56 17.26
CA SER A 618 -21.30 -0.15 18.44
C SER A 618 -21.12 -1.35 19.38
N ALA A 619 -19.89 -1.65 19.76
CA ALA A 619 -19.56 -2.75 20.66
C ALA A 619 -18.58 -2.27 21.73
N ALA A 620 -18.72 -2.73 22.97
CA ALA A 620 -17.73 -2.46 24.00
C ALA A 620 -17.49 -3.69 24.87
N ILE A 621 -16.29 -3.75 25.46
CA ILE A 621 -15.97 -4.68 26.55
C ILE A 621 -15.60 -3.88 27.80
N GLY A 622 -16.06 -4.37 28.95
CA GLY A 622 -15.85 -3.73 30.25
C GLY A 622 -15.37 -4.72 31.31
N GLY A 623 -14.46 -4.27 32.16
CA GLY A 623 -14.01 -4.99 33.34
C GLY A 623 -15.07 -5.08 34.43
N PHE A 624 -14.89 -6.06 35.31
CA PHE A 624 -15.65 -6.24 36.55
C PHE A 624 -14.78 -6.97 37.58
N ASP A 625 -15.22 -7.06 38.83
CA ASP A 625 -14.41 -7.61 39.94
C ASP A 625 -14.01 -9.08 39.78
N GLY A 626 -14.63 -9.81 38.84
CA GLY A 626 -14.28 -11.19 38.46
C GLY A 626 -13.45 -11.31 37.18
N SER A 627 -12.94 -10.21 36.60
CA SER A 627 -12.29 -10.23 35.28
C SER A 627 -10.98 -11.03 35.21
N THR A 628 -10.33 -11.32 36.33
CA THR A 628 -9.16 -12.22 36.40
C THR A 628 -9.05 -12.87 37.78
N ALA A 629 -8.42 -14.05 37.85
CA ALA A 629 -8.03 -14.68 39.10
C ALA A 629 -6.78 -14.03 39.74
N ILE A 630 -6.03 -13.19 39.01
CA ILE A 630 -4.79 -12.58 39.50
C ILE A 630 -5.11 -11.36 40.36
N ALA A 631 -5.08 -11.55 41.69
CA ALA A 631 -5.50 -10.54 42.67
C ALA A 631 -4.82 -9.15 42.52
N SER A 632 -3.56 -9.11 42.08
CA SER A 632 -2.81 -7.85 41.86
C SER A 632 -3.20 -7.10 40.60
N LEU A 633 -3.89 -7.76 39.66
CA LEU A 633 -4.40 -7.18 38.43
C LEU A 633 -5.92 -6.92 38.48
N ALA A 634 -6.65 -7.51 39.42
CA ALA A 634 -8.11 -7.41 39.52
C ALA A 634 -8.62 -5.96 39.46
N LYS A 635 -8.07 -5.06 40.29
CA LYS A 635 -8.41 -3.62 40.31
C LYS A 635 -8.08 -2.90 38.98
N ALA A 636 -7.02 -3.33 38.30
CA ALA A 636 -6.56 -2.71 37.06
C ALA A 636 -7.41 -3.15 35.85
N LEU A 637 -7.70 -4.45 35.74
CA LEU A 637 -8.51 -5.01 34.67
C LEU A 637 -10.01 -4.72 34.86
N SER A 638 -10.51 -4.60 36.10
CA SER A 638 -11.91 -4.22 36.35
C SER A 638 -12.23 -2.78 35.90
N ALA A 639 -11.22 -1.91 35.79
CA ALA A 639 -11.36 -0.53 35.32
C ALA A 639 -11.23 -0.38 33.79
N ILE A 640 -10.88 -1.43 33.04
CA ILE A 640 -10.80 -1.37 31.58
C ILE A 640 -12.20 -1.20 30.98
N LYS A 641 -12.35 -0.22 30.08
CA LYS A 641 -13.50 -0.11 29.18
C LYS A 641 -12.98 0.23 27.79
N ILE A 642 -13.12 -0.70 26.85
CA ILE A 642 -12.67 -0.57 25.46
C ILE A 642 -13.90 -0.47 24.56
N GLY A 643 -14.00 0.63 23.80
CA GLY A 643 -14.99 0.79 22.73
C GLY A 643 -14.42 0.34 21.39
N THR A 644 -15.22 -0.36 20.59
CA THR A 644 -14.88 -0.78 19.24
C THR A 644 -16.13 -0.78 18.34
N THR A 645 -15.93 -1.08 17.06
CA THR A 645 -17.01 -1.30 16.10
C THR A 645 -17.04 -2.78 15.75
N LEU A 646 -18.16 -3.47 16.01
CA LEU A 646 -18.42 -4.77 15.40
C LEU A 646 -18.68 -4.54 13.90
N PRO A 647 -17.79 -4.97 12.99
CA PRO A 647 -18.03 -4.80 11.56
C PRO A 647 -19.21 -5.67 11.13
N GLY A 648 -20.05 -5.14 10.26
CA GLY A 648 -21.11 -5.93 9.64
C GLY A 648 -20.57 -7.11 8.83
N LEU A 649 -21.40 -8.14 8.66
CA LEU A 649 -21.06 -9.34 7.90
C LEU A 649 -20.72 -8.98 6.43
N LYS A 650 -19.44 -9.15 6.06
CA LYS A 650 -18.88 -8.71 4.76
C LYS A 650 -19.49 -9.41 3.54
N SER A 651 -20.03 -10.61 3.72
CA SER A 651 -20.74 -11.38 2.69
C SER A 651 -22.16 -11.65 3.19
N PRO A 652 -23.21 -11.19 2.49
CA PRO A 652 -24.57 -11.37 2.96
C PRO A 652 -24.96 -12.84 3.11
N LEU A 653 -25.84 -13.17 4.05
CA LEU A 653 -26.35 -14.53 4.20
C LEU A 653 -27.09 -14.99 2.93
N ILE A 654 -27.92 -14.13 2.33
CA ILE A 654 -28.61 -14.47 1.08
C ILE A 654 -27.69 -14.10 -0.08
N GLN A 655 -27.16 -15.11 -0.78
CA GLN A 655 -26.26 -14.92 -1.91
C GLN A 655 -27.01 -14.54 -3.19
N ASN A 656 -28.21 -15.11 -3.38
CA ASN A 656 -29.13 -14.81 -4.47
C ASN A 656 -30.49 -15.44 -4.19
N GLY A 657 -31.53 -14.93 -4.86
CA GLY A 657 -32.76 -15.69 -5.09
C GLY A 657 -32.74 -16.38 -6.45
N ALA A 658 -33.72 -17.24 -6.69
CA ALA A 658 -34.03 -17.80 -8.00
C ALA A 658 -35.55 -17.67 -8.26
N LEU A 659 -35.93 -17.26 -9.47
CA LEU A 659 -37.31 -17.03 -9.89
C LEU A 659 -37.65 -17.91 -11.11
N THR A 660 -38.67 -18.76 -10.95
CA THR A 660 -39.25 -19.58 -12.03
C THR A 660 -40.71 -19.18 -12.26
N VAL A 661 -41.05 -18.81 -13.48
CA VAL A 661 -42.42 -18.52 -13.93
C VAL A 661 -43.08 -19.83 -14.39
N LEU A 662 -44.24 -20.17 -13.84
CA LEU A 662 -44.93 -21.42 -14.13
C LEU A 662 -45.64 -21.36 -15.51
N PRO A 663 -45.97 -22.50 -16.14
CA PRO A 663 -46.68 -22.52 -17.43
C PRO A 663 -48.07 -21.87 -17.36
N ASP A 664 -48.68 -21.86 -16.18
CA ASP A 664 -50.03 -21.37 -15.87
C ASP A 664 -50.03 -20.01 -15.15
N THR A 665 -48.88 -19.35 -14.96
CA THR A 665 -48.78 -18.05 -14.26
C THR A 665 -49.68 -16.99 -14.87
N ILE A 666 -49.95 -17.02 -16.18
CA ILE A 666 -50.84 -16.05 -16.86
C ILE A 666 -52.31 -16.20 -16.39
N GLN A 667 -52.70 -17.39 -15.91
CA GLN A 667 -54.04 -17.70 -15.41
C GLN A 667 -54.15 -17.70 -13.88
N THR A 668 -53.07 -18.06 -13.17
CA THR A 668 -53.04 -18.17 -11.70
C THR A 668 -52.38 -17.00 -11.00
N SER A 669 -51.61 -16.17 -11.72
CA SER A 669 -50.72 -15.13 -11.18
C SER A 669 -49.67 -15.67 -10.16
N ILE A 670 -49.39 -16.98 -10.14
CA ILE A 670 -48.42 -17.60 -9.20
C ILE A 670 -47.06 -17.83 -9.90
N VAL A 671 -45.97 -17.49 -9.21
CA VAL A 671 -44.58 -17.83 -9.56
C VAL A 671 -43.92 -18.61 -8.42
N ASN A 672 -42.80 -19.27 -8.71
CA ASN A 672 -42.00 -20.00 -7.72
C ASN A 672 -40.69 -19.27 -7.43
N VAL A 673 -40.38 -19.06 -6.15
CA VAL A 673 -39.11 -18.45 -5.71
C VAL A 673 -38.42 -19.33 -4.66
N ALA A 674 -37.09 -19.43 -4.75
CA ALA A 674 -36.24 -19.98 -3.70
C ALA A 674 -35.07 -19.02 -3.42
N VAL A 675 -34.45 -19.13 -2.24
CA VAL A 675 -33.26 -18.34 -1.88
C VAL A 675 -32.07 -19.24 -1.58
N SER A 676 -30.91 -18.86 -2.10
CA SER A 676 -29.61 -19.46 -1.84
C SER A 676 -28.99 -18.75 -0.64
N ILE A 677 -28.86 -19.46 0.47
CA ILE A 677 -28.35 -18.93 1.74
C ILE A 677 -27.01 -19.60 2.02
N ALA A 678 -25.94 -18.79 2.05
CA ALA A 678 -24.63 -19.22 2.51
C ALA A 678 -24.52 -18.99 4.01
N ASN A 679 -24.12 -20.03 4.73
CA ASN A 679 -23.72 -19.95 6.13
C ASN A 679 -22.19 -19.74 6.17
N PRO A 680 -21.69 -18.53 6.54
CA PRO A 680 -20.26 -18.24 6.62
C PRO A 680 -19.63 -18.68 7.95
N PHE A 681 -20.39 -19.34 8.83
CA PHE A 681 -19.98 -19.68 10.18
C PHE A 681 -19.67 -21.18 10.32
N THR A 682 -18.90 -21.53 11.35
CA THR A 682 -18.56 -22.92 11.68
C THR A 682 -19.75 -23.70 12.25
N ALA A 683 -20.65 -23.06 12.99
CA ALA A 683 -21.89 -23.67 13.46
C ALA A 683 -22.89 -23.88 12.33
N GLY A 684 -23.64 -24.99 12.38
CA GLY A 684 -24.81 -25.16 11.51
C GLY A 684 -25.95 -24.22 11.91
N MET A 685 -26.64 -23.65 10.91
CA MET A 685 -27.81 -22.81 11.09
C MET A 685 -29.06 -23.54 10.58
N ALA A 686 -30.14 -23.54 11.34
CA ALA A 686 -31.45 -24.00 10.86
C ALA A 686 -32.47 -22.87 10.87
N ILE A 687 -33.25 -22.77 9.78
CA ILE A 687 -34.35 -21.82 9.65
C ILE A 687 -35.66 -22.62 9.75
N THR A 688 -36.41 -22.43 10.84
CA THR A 688 -37.61 -23.22 11.14
C THR A 688 -38.91 -22.54 10.72
N LYS A 689 -38.90 -21.21 10.59
CA LYS A 689 -40.02 -20.40 10.09
C LYS A 689 -39.50 -19.25 9.24
N VAL A 690 -40.24 -18.88 8.20
CA VAL A 690 -40.00 -17.68 7.38
C VAL A 690 -41.30 -16.91 7.19
N LYS A 691 -41.25 -15.60 7.38
CA LYS A 691 -42.33 -14.63 7.16
C LYS A 691 -41.76 -13.47 6.34
N SER A 692 -42.34 -13.23 5.17
CA SER A 692 -41.90 -12.23 4.19
C SER A 692 -42.96 -11.15 4.00
N ALA A 693 -42.55 -9.94 3.65
CA ALA A 693 -43.45 -8.86 3.22
C ALA A 693 -44.02 -9.09 1.80
N ALA A 694 -43.39 -9.94 0.98
CA ALA A 694 -43.94 -10.37 -0.30
C ALA A 694 -45.05 -11.42 -0.07
N THR A 695 -46.23 -11.19 -0.66
CA THR A 695 -47.50 -11.80 -0.23
C THR A 695 -47.56 -13.32 -0.36
N TYR A 696 -47.28 -14.03 0.73
CA TYR A 696 -47.53 -15.48 0.90
C TYR A 696 -48.04 -15.79 2.32
N LYS A 697 -48.57 -17.00 2.53
CA LYS A 697 -49.01 -17.50 3.84
C LYS A 697 -47.83 -18.03 4.65
N GLU A 698 -48.02 -18.26 5.95
CA GLU A 698 -47.00 -18.90 6.78
C GLU A 698 -46.62 -20.29 6.24
N CYS A 699 -45.35 -20.49 5.91
CA CYS A 699 -44.84 -21.79 5.49
C CYS A 699 -44.40 -22.58 6.72
N HIS A 700 -45.22 -23.57 7.13
CA HIS A 700 -44.92 -24.51 8.20
C HIS A 700 -44.43 -25.82 7.59
N GLY A 701 -43.18 -26.21 7.85
CA GLY A 701 -42.54 -27.39 7.26
C GLY A 701 -41.30 -27.84 8.03
N ASN A 702 -40.58 -28.83 7.48
CA ASN A 702 -39.34 -29.30 8.08
C ASN A 702 -38.28 -28.18 8.12
N PRO A 703 -37.45 -28.09 9.19
CA PRO A 703 -36.39 -27.10 9.28
C PRO A 703 -35.47 -27.08 8.06
N PHE A 704 -35.22 -25.90 7.51
CA PHE A 704 -34.22 -25.71 6.47
C PHE A 704 -32.83 -25.57 7.12
N VAL A 705 -32.11 -26.69 7.18
CA VAL A 705 -30.80 -26.79 7.84
C VAL A 705 -29.67 -26.56 6.84
N ILE A 706 -28.75 -25.66 7.20
CA ILE A 706 -27.53 -25.33 6.47
C ILE A 706 -26.33 -25.72 7.34
N GLY A 707 -25.42 -26.54 6.80
CA GLY A 707 -24.17 -26.89 7.50
C GLY A 707 -23.26 -25.67 7.70
N GLY A 708 -22.28 -25.79 8.60
CA GLY A 708 -21.22 -24.78 8.72
C GLY A 708 -20.41 -24.64 7.42
N HIS A 709 -20.04 -23.42 7.05
CA HIS A 709 -19.33 -23.08 5.80
C HIS A 709 -19.97 -23.62 4.52
N ALA A 710 -21.30 -23.80 4.52
CA ALA A 710 -22.05 -24.41 3.41
C ALA A 710 -23.13 -23.47 2.85
N THR A 711 -23.51 -23.69 1.60
CA THR A 711 -24.63 -23.00 0.94
C THR A 711 -25.81 -23.95 0.80
N GLY A 712 -26.95 -23.59 1.36
CA GLY A 712 -28.23 -24.27 1.16
C GLY A 712 -29.13 -23.51 0.19
N VAL A 713 -30.06 -24.21 -0.47
CA VAL A 713 -31.16 -23.59 -1.24
C VAL A 713 -32.47 -23.89 -0.53
N SER A 714 -33.27 -22.85 -0.26
CA SER A 714 -34.55 -22.99 0.44
C SER A 714 -35.53 -23.90 -0.32
N PRO A 715 -36.57 -24.42 0.37
CA PRO A 715 -37.78 -24.87 -0.31
C PRO A 715 -38.32 -23.79 -1.26
N LYS A 716 -38.99 -24.22 -2.34
CA LYS A 716 -39.70 -23.30 -3.22
C LYS A 716 -40.92 -22.72 -2.50
N LEU A 717 -41.11 -21.42 -2.63
CA LEU A 717 -42.25 -20.66 -2.13
C LEU A 717 -43.08 -20.16 -3.32
N ASP A 718 -44.39 -20.37 -3.26
CA ASP A 718 -45.32 -19.78 -4.21
C ASP A 718 -45.50 -18.29 -3.87
N MET A 719 -45.34 -17.39 -4.83
CA MET A 719 -45.59 -15.95 -4.65
C MET A 719 -46.47 -15.39 -5.76
N THR A 720 -47.29 -14.39 -5.43
CA THR A 720 -48.18 -13.74 -6.41
C THR A 720 -47.43 -12.69 -7.22
N LEU A 721 -47.36 -12.88 -8.53
CA LEU A 721 -46.86 -11.90 -9.50
C LEU A 721 -48.00 -11.01 -10.01
N ASN A 722 -47.78 -9.70 -10.13
CA ASN A 722 -48.72 -8.83 -10.82
C ASN A 722 -48.63 -9.05 -12.35
N THR A 723 -49.66 -9.64 -12.94
CA THR A 723 -49.77 -9.96 -14.37
C THR A 723 -50.48 -8.89 -15.21
N GLU A 724 -50.78 -7.71 -14.65
CA GLU A 724 -51.31 -6.57 -15.41
C GLU A 724 -50.30 -6.10 -16.47
N PRO A 725 -50.69 -5.92 -17.76
CA PRO A 725 -49.74 -5.57 -18.83
C PRO A 725 -48.94 -4.29 -18.57
N SER A 726 -49.54 -3.27 -17.95
CA SER A 726 -48.86 -2.02 -17.58
C SER A 726 -47.82 -2.22 -16.46
N ALA A 727 -48.07 -3.14 -15.52
CA ALA A 727 -47.13 -3.48 -14.46
C ALA A 727 -45.96 -4.32 -14.98
N VAL A 728 -46.22 -5.28 -15.87
CA VAL A 728 -45.19 -6.09 -16.53
C VAL A 728 -44.33 -5.22 -17.46
N ALA A 729 -44.94 -4.27 -18.20
CA ALA A 729 -44.24 -3.29 -19.00
C ALA A 729 -43.32 -2.38 -18.16
N LEU A 730 -43.83 -1.84 -17.04
CA LEU A 730 -43.04 -1.05 -16.09
C LEU A 730 -41.86 -1.85 -15.54
N LEU A 731 -42.09 -3.10 -15.11
CA LEU A 731 -41.06 -3.99 -14.58
C LEU A 731 -39.94 -4.24 -15.60
N MET A 732 -40.29 -4.69 -16.82
CA MET A 732 -39.29 -4.95 -17.86
C MET A 732 -38.48 -3.68 -18.21
N ARG A 733 -39.14 -2.51 -18.22
CA ARG A 733 -38.46 -1.24 -18.51
C ARG A 733 -37.50 -0.81 -17.40
N SER A 734 -37.95 -0.82 -16.14
CA SER A 734 -37.10 -0.45 -15.00
C SER A 734 -35.84 -1.33 -14.95
N LEU A 735 -36.00 -2.64 -15.15
CA LEU A 735 -34.89 -3.58 -15.14
C LEU A 735 -33.93 -3.39 -16.33
N ALA A 736 -34.42 -3.01 -17.51
CA ALA A 736 -33.55 -2.67 -18.64
C ALA A 736 -32.68 -1.42 -18.36
N VAL A 737 -33.24 -0.40 -17.70
CA VAL A 737 -32.47 0.78 -17.23
C VAL A 737 -31.41 0.37 -16.21
N ASP A 738 -31.78 -0.42 -15.20
CA ASP A 738 -30.85 -0.88 -14.16
C ASP A 738 -29.74 -1.80 -14.70
N ALA A 739 -30.05 -2.58 -15.74
CA ALA A 739 -29.10 -3.40 -16.50
C ALA A 739 -28.16 -2.58 -17.41
N LYS A 740 -28.44 -1.28 -17.59
CA LYS A 740 -27.77 -0.38 -18.55
C LYS A 740 -27.86 -0.86 -20.01
N LEU A 741 -28.96 -1.54 -20.34
CA LEU A 741 -29.29 -1.89 -21.72
C LEU A 741 -29.81 -0.66 -22.46
N ASP A 742 -29.67 -0.60 -23.79
CA ASP A 742 -30.33 0.45 -24.58
C ASP A 742 -31.85 0.22 -24.51
N THR A 743 -32.57 1.16 -23.91
CA THR A 743 -34.02 1.10 -23.73
C THR A 743 -34.81 1.52 -24.95
N LYS A 744 -34.20 2.15 -25.97
CA LYS A 744 -34.93 2.78 -27.08
C LYS A 744 -35.77 1.79 -27.89
N ALA A 745 -35.26 0.59 -28.10
CA ALA A 745 -36.02 -0.47 -28.77
C ALA A 745 -37.23 -0.91 -27.93
N LEU A 746 -37.05 -1.11 -26.61
CA LEU A 746 -38.16 -1.44 -25.71
C LEU A 746 -39.18 -0.29 -25.65
N ASP A 747 -38.74 0.96 -25.58
CA ASP A 747 -39.59 2.14 -25.54
C ASP A 747 -40.39 2.33 -26.84
N GLY A 748 -39.81 2.00 -27.99
CA GLY A 748 -40.50 1.90 -29.27
C GLY A 748 -41.56 0.79 -29.30
N LEU A 749 -41.29 -0.39 -28.71
CA LEU A 749 -42.32 -1.44 -28.55
C LEU A 749 -43.47 -1.00 -27.64
N LEU A 750 -43.14 -0.41 -26.49
CA LEU A 750 -44.12 0.07 -25.52
C LEU A 750 -44.97 1.20 -26.11
N GLY A 751 -44.36 2.12 -26.86
CA GLY A 751 -45.05 3.17 -27.61
C GLY A 751 -46.01 2.61 -28.65
N MET A 752 -45.59 1.61 -29.44
CA MET A 752 -46.49 0.92 -30.38
C MET A 752 -47.65 0.20 -29.70
N GLY A 753 -47.51 -0.22 -28.44
CA GLY A 753 -48.61 -0.82 -27.65
C GLY A 753 -49.55 0.19 -27.00
N GLY A 754 -49.28 1.49 -27.09
CA GLY A 754 -50.02 2.51 -26.34
C GLY A 754 -49.72 2.51 -24.84
N PHE A 755 -48.59 1.92 -24.42
CA PHE A 755 -48.12 2.00 -23.03
C PHE A 755 -47.43 3.33 -22.78
N HIS A 756 -47.74 3.95 -21.64
CA HIS A 756 -47.13 5.18 -21.15
C HIS A 756 -46.49 4.91 -19.78
N ILE A 757 -45.21 4.55 -19.80
CA ILE A 757 -44.43 4.15 -18.63
C ILE A 757 -43.55 5.32 -18.17
N THR A 758 -43.39 5.50 -16.87
CA THR A 758 -42.58 6.61 -16.31
C THR A 758 -41.13 6.53 -16.81
N GLY A 759 -40.66 7.63 -17.39
CA GLY A 759 -39.30 7.77 -17.92
C GLY A 759 -39.07 7.16 -19.32
N GLN A 760 -40.11 6.67 -19.99
CA GLN A 760 -40.10 6.21 -21.37
C GLN A 760 -39.68 7.36 -22.32
N GLU A 761 -38.75 7.10 -23.22
CA GLU A 761 -38.38 8.03 -24.28
C GLU A 761 -39.42 7.98 -25.43
N ASP A 762 -39.68 9.13 -26.05
CA ASP A 762 -40.55 9.23 -27.24
C ASP A 762 -39.76 8.79 -28.48
N VAL A 763 -39.61 7.48 -28.65
CA VAL A 763 -38.80 6.87 -29.71
C VAL A 763 -39.67 6.43 -30.88
N SER A 764 -39.56 7.15 -31.99
CA SER A 764 -40.13 6.76 -33.29
C SER A 764 -39.67 5.34 -33.70
N PRO A 765 -40.57 4.35 -33.80
CA PRO A 765 -40.20 2.99 -34.18
C PRO A 765 -39.69 2.93 -35.63
N SER A 766 -38.61 2.18 -35.88
CA SER A 766 -38.01 2.03 -37.22
C SER A 766 -37.18 0.74 -37.34
N ALA A 767 -36.94 0.26 -38.57
CA ALA A 767 -36.17 -0.96 -38.81
C ALA A 767 -34.75 -0.93 -38.19
N SER A 768 -34.07 0.22 -38.24
CA SER A 768 -32.75 0.41 -37.63
C SER A 768 -32.75 0.41 -36.10
N LEU A 769 -33.91 0.56 -35.46
CA LEU A 769 -34.07 0.47 -34.00
C LEU A 769 -34.14 -0.99 -33.53
N PHE A 770 -34.60 -1.89 -34.39
CA PHE A 770 -34.83 -3.30 -34.08
C PHE A 770 -33.81 -4.26 -34.74
N ASP A 771 -32.85 -3.74 -35.49
CA ASP A 771 -31.79 -4.57 -36.07
C ASP A 771 -30.90 -5.17 -34.97
N GLY A 772 -30.63 -6.48 -35.07
CA GLY A 772 -30.00 -7.27 -34.00
C GLY A 772 -30.80 -7.42 -32.69
N PHE A 773 -31.94 -6.76 -32.52
CA PHE A 773 -32.70 -6.79 -31.26
C PHE A 773 -33.52 -8.09 -31.12
N ASN A 774 -33.34 -8.77 -29.99
CA ASN A 774 -34.05 -10.00 -29.66
C ASN A 774 -34.72 -9.85 -28.29
N ILE A 775 -36.05 -9.86 -28.24
CA ILE A 775 -36.82 -9.61 -27.01
C ILE A 775 -36.64 -10.72 -25.98
N SER A 776 -36.44 -11.97 -26.42
CA SER A 776 -36.25 -13.11 -25.53
C SER A 776 -34.92 -13.02 -24.77
N SER A 777 -33.81 -12.74 -25.47
CA SER A 777 -32.52 -12.52 -24.79
C SER A 777 -32.47 -11.20 -24.03
N TYR A 778 -33.08 -10.13 -24.57
CA TYR A 778 -33.12 -8.82 -23.90
C TYR A 778 -33.90 -8.87 -22.58
N VAL A 779 -35.02 -9.61 -22.50
CA VAL A 779 -35.73 -9.83 -21.24
C VAL A 779 -34.90 -10.66 -20.26
N ILE A 780 -34.19 -11.69 -20.73
CA ILE A 780 -33.26 -12.46 -19.88
C ILE A 780 -32.11 -11.57 -19.36
N ASP A 781 -31.54 -10.70 -20.20
CA ASP A 781 -30.47 -9.77 -19.83
C ASP A 781 -30.96 -8.66 -18.89
N ALA A 782 -32.15 -8.10 -19.12
CA ALA A 782 -32.77 -7.14 -18.22
C ALA A 782 -33.07 -7.78 -16.86
N MET A 783 -33.57 -9.01 -16.83
CA MET A 783 -33.84 -9.74 -15.59
C MET A 783 -32.56 -10.10 -14.81
N LYS A 784 -31.35 -10.00 -15.38
CA LYS A 784 -30.08 -10.06 -14.60
C LYS A 784 -29.86 -8.80 -13.75
N ALA A 785 -30.55 -7.69 -14.02
CA ALA A 785 -30.59 -6.57 -13.09
C ALA A 785 -31.66 -6.71 -12.00
N LEU A 786 -32.49 -7.77 -12.03
CA LEU A 786 -33.53 -7.98 -11.03
C LEU A 786 -32.90 -8.10 -9.64
N LYS A 787 -33.17 -7.08 -8.85
CA LYS A 787 -32.84 -7.00 -7.44
C LYS A 787 -34.13 -6.82 -6.66
N THR A 788 -34.15 -7.34 -5.44
CA THR A 788 -35.27 -7.15 -4.53
C THR A 788 -34.77 -6.92 -3.11
N ASP A 789 -35.53 -6.18 -2.32
CA ASP A 789 -35.23 -5.93 -0.92
C ASP A 789 -35.99 -6.96 -0.08
N LEU A 790 -35.27 -7.96 0.45
CA LEU A 790 -35.83 -9.05 1.22
C LEU A 790 -35.89 -8.68 2.71
N ALA A 791 -37.04 -8.16 3.13
CA ALA A 791 -37.41 -8.07 4.54
C ALA A 791 -37.95 -9.43 5.03
N LEU A 792 -37.21 -10.08 5.93
CA LEU A 792 -37.51 -11.41 6.46
C LEU A 792 -37.51 -11.41 7.99
N GLU A 793 -38.57 -12.00 8.56
CA GLU A 793 -38.63 -12.41 9.96
C GLU A 793 -38.55 -13.93 9.99
N SER A 794 -37.53 -14.47 10.65
CA SER A 794 -37.23 -15.91 10.62
C SER A 794 -36.77 -16.43 11.97
N THR A 795 -37.22 -17.63 12.33
CA THR A 795 -36.73 -18.32 13.53
C THR A 795 -35.42 -19.03 13.17
N LEU A 796 -34.33 -18.56 13.78
CA LEU A 796 -32.97 -19.07 13.64
C LEU A 796 -32.66 -20.02 14.80
N GLN A 797 -32.18 -21.23 14.49
CA GLN A 797 -31.64 -22.16 15.48
C GLN A 797 -30.16 -22.45 15.19
N VAL A 798 -29.32 -22.37 16.22
CA VAL A 798 -27.87 -22.62 16.19
C VAL A 798 -27.50 -23.48 17.42
N GLY A 799 -27.31 -24.77 17.21
CA GLY A 799 -27.14 -25.73 18.31
C GLY A 799 -28.40 -25.80 19.19
N GLU A 800 -28.26 -25.51 20.48
CA GLU A 800 -29.39 -25.41 21.42
C GLU A 800 -29.96 -23.99 21.55
N TYR A 801 -29.37 -22.98 20.91
CA TYR A 801 -29.90 -21.62 20.87
C TYR A 801 -30.95 -21.49 19.76
N GLU A 802 -32.14 -20.96 20.09
CA GLU A 802 -33.22 -20.64 19.14
C GLU A 802 -33.63 -19.17 19.32
N ASP A 803 -33.78 -18.38 18.26
CA ASP A 803 -34.12 -16.95 18.34
C ASP A 803 -34.88 -16.43 17.11
N VAL A 804 -35.46 -15.23 17.19
CA VAL A 804 -36.20 -14.59 16.09
C VAL A 804 -35.32 -13.55 15.39
N LEU A 805 -34.58 -14.01 14.37
CA LEU A 805 -33.78 -13.13 13.52
C LEU A 805 -34.68 -12.40 12.52
N SER A 806 -34.85 -11.09 12.74
CA SER A 806 -35.46 -10.16 11.78
C SER A 806 -34.38 -9.36 11.07
N PHE A 807 -34.34 -9.41 9.73
CA PHE A 807 -33.36 -8.69 8.93
C PHE A 807 -33.92 -8.25 7.58
N SER A 808 -33.42 -7.13 7.06
CA SER A 808 -33.67 -6.68 5.69
C SER A 808 -32.38 -6.71 4.90
N GLN A 809 -32.32 -7.53 3.85
CA GLN A 809 -31.22 -7.50 2.91
C GLN A 809 -31.66 -6.79 1.63
N ASN A 810 -31.07 -5.63 1.36
CA ASN A 810 -31.43 -4.82 0.21
C ASN A 810 -30.60 -5.20 -1.02
N GLY A 811 -31.16 -5.07 -2.21
CA GLY A 811 -30.47 -5.30 -3.48
C GLY A 811 -30.15 -6.76 -3.80
N VAL A 812 -30.88 -7.73 -3.24
CA VAL A 812 -30.65 -9.18 -3.45
C VAL A 812 -30.88 -9.53 -4.92
N HIS A 813 -29.83 -9.99 -5.60
CA HIS A 813 -29.90 -10.43 -6.99
C HIS A 813 -30.78 -11.68 -7.13
N ILE A 814 -31.72 -11.65 -8.07
CA ILE A 814 -32.63 -12.77 -8.36
C ILE A 814 -32.24 -13.38 -9.70
N ASN A 815 -31.76 -14.62 -9.66
CA ASN A 815 -31.51 -15.43 -10.85
C ASN A 815 -32.85 -15.79 -11.51
N ALA A 816 -33.21 -15.05 -12.55
CA ALA A 816 -34.24 -15.47 -13.50
C ALA A 816 -33.71 -16.63 -14.36
N ASP A 817 -34.48 -17.71 -14.46
CA ASP A 817 -34.28 -18.72 -15.50
C ASP A 817 -35.07 -18.36 -16.78
N ASP A 818 -34.83 -19.08 -17.89
CA ASP A 818 -35.44 -18.80 -19.20
C ASP A 818 -36.98 -18.74 -19.19
N THR A 819 -37.65 -19.26 -18.16
CA THR A 819 -39.11 -19.19 -18.03
C THR A 819 -39.65 -17.78 -17.91
N VAL A 820 -38.84 -16.77 -17.56
CA VAL A 820 -39.29 -15.36 -17.55
C VAL A 820 -39.73 -14.86 -18.93
N THR A 821 -39.29 -15.51 -20.02
CA THR A 821 -39.82 -15.27 -21.38
C THR A 821 -41.33 -15.53 -21.49
N ARG A 822 -41.93 -16.31 -20.58
CA ARG A 822 -43.39 -16.52 -20.48
C ARG A 822 -44.18 -15.25 -20.13
N LEU A 823 -43.52 -14.17 -19.70
CA LEU A 823 -44.14 -12.88 -19.46
C LEU A 823 -44.27 -12.02 -20.74
N ILE A 824 -43.48 -12.32 -21.79
CA ILE A 824 -43.47 -11.57 -23.06
C ILE A 824 -44.86 -11.49 -23.73
N PRO A 825 -45.69 -12.55 -23.79
CA PRO A 825 -47.04 -12.47 -24.36
C PRO A 825 -47.96 -11.43 -23.73
N ILE A 826 -47.82 -11.17 -22.42
CA ILE A 826 -48.71 -10.27 -21.65
C ILE A 826 -48.68 -8.85 -22.23
N VAL A 827 -47.51 -8.41 -22.70
CA VAL A 827 -47.30 -7.08 -23.32
C VAL A 827 -47.24 -7.19 -24.85
N GLY A 828 -46.59 -8.22 -25.38
CA GLY A 828 -46.32 -8.38 -26.82
C GLY A 828 -47.51 -8.85 -27.66
N GLN A 829 -48.40 -9.70 -27.13
CA GLN A 829 -49.54 -10.21 -27.91
C GLN A 829 -50.55 -9.11 -28.30
N PRO A 830 -50.90 -8.14 -27.42
CA PRO A 830 -51.66 -6.95 -27.82
C PRO A 830 -50.99 -6.15 -28.95
N ILE A 831 -49.67 -5.91 -28.86
CA ILE A 831 -48.90 -5.17 -29.88
C ILE A 831 -48.96 -5.89 -31.22
N VAL A 832 -48.69 -7.20 -31.25
CA VAL A 832 -48.71 -8.01 -32.47
C VAL A 832 -50.11 -8.08 -33.08
N GLN A 833 -51.18 -8.16 -32.28
CA GLN A 833 -52.54 -8.11 -32.79
C GLN A 833 -52.89 -6.74 -33.41
N GLN A 834 -52.41 -5.63 -32.84
CA GLN A 834 -52.57 -4.30 -33.46
C GLN A 834 -51.81 -4.19 -34.78
N ILE A 835 -50.58 -4.72 -34.86
CA ILE A 835 -49.77 -4.73 -36.09
C ILE A 835 -50.44 -5.60 -37.18
N VAL A 836 -50.93 -6.80 -36.84
CA VAL A 836 -51.66 -7.65 -37.80
C VAL A 836 -52.98 -7.01 -38.23
N ASN A 837 -53.65 -6.24 -37.36
CA ASN A 837 -54.82 -5.46 -37.75
C ASN A 837 -54.46 -4.33 -38.73
N GLY A 838 -53.36 -3.60 -38.50
CA GLY A 838 -52.89 -2.50 -39.34
C GLY A 838 -52.17 -2.88 -40.65
N ALA A 839 -51.67 -4.11 -40.76
CA ALA A 839 -50.97 -4.60 -41.95
C ALA A 839 -51.90 -4.69 -43.17
N GLU A 840 -51.40 -4.36 -44.36
CA GLU A 840 -52.15 -4.37 -45.62
C GLU A 840 -51.68 -5.50 -46.53
N LEU A 841 -52.52 -6.52 -46.68
CA LEU A 841 -52.35 -7.62 -47.63
C LEU A 841 -52.80 -7.16 -49.03
N GLY A 842 -51.92 -7.31 -50.02
CA GLY A 842 -52.23 -7.12 -51.43
C GLY A 842 -51.68 -8.27 -52.26
N PHE A 843 -52.35 -8.60 -53.37
CA PHE A 843 -51.75 -9.44 -54.41
C PHE A 843 -51.27 -8.53 -55.54
N GLU A 844 -50.06 -8.77 -56.02
CA GLU A 844 -49.61 -8.23 -57.30
C GLU A 844 -50.31 -9.01 -58.41
N THR A 845 -50.24 -10.35 -58.33
CA THR A 845 -50.73 -11.27 -59.35
C THR A 845 -51.18 -12.62 -58.76
N LEU A 846 -52.15 -13.25 -59.42
CA LEU A 846 -52.74 -14.54 -59.06
C LEU A 846 -52.82 -15.41 -60.31
N VAL A 847 -51.98 -16.44 -60.44
CA VAL A 847 -52.02 -17.35 -61.61
C VAL A 847 -52.85 -18.58 -61.28
N LEU A 848 -54.05 -18.68 -61.85
CA LEU A 848 -54.90 -19.86 -61.76
C LEU A 848 -54.49 -20.88 -62.83
N SER A 849 -54.24 -22.13 -62.44
CA SER A 849 -53.83 -23.24 -63.31
C SER A 849 -54.57 -24.54 -62.97
N ASP A 850 -54.62 -25.47 -63.93
CA ASP A 850 -55.35 -26.74 -63.86
C ASP A 850 -56.79 -26.64 -63.31
N PRO A 851 -57.64 -25.71 -63.81
CA PRO A 851 -59.00 -25.57 -63.30
C PRO A 851 -59.84 -26.83 -63.49
N THR A 852 -60.66 -27.10 -62.48
CA THR A 852 -61.75 -28.06 -62.50
C THR A 852 -63.00 -27.42 -61.91
N ASN A 853 -64.11 -28.16 -61.85
CA ASN A 853 -65.33 -27.67 -61.20
C ASN A 853 -65.22 -27.59 -59.67
N THR A 854 -64.20 -28.16 -59.01
CA THR A 854 -64.08 -28.17 -57.52
C THR A 854 -62.76 -27.67 -56.97
N ASN A 855 -61.69 -27.62 -57.78
CA ASN A 855 -60.37 -27.17 -57.36
C ASN A 855 -59.67 -26.42 -58.50
N ALA A 856 -58.77 -25.52 -58.14
CA ALA A 856 -57.74 -24.99 -59.04
C ALA A 856 -56.42 -24.80 -58.27
N LYS A 857 -55.28 -24.92 -58.96
CA LYS A 857 -53.99 -24.50 -58.42
C LYS A 857 -53.88 -23.00 -58.58
N VAL A 858 -53.39 -22.29 -57.56
CA VAL A 858 -53.19 -20.84 -57.62
C VAL A 858 -51.79 -20.50 -57.17
N GLN A 859 -50.97 -19.91 -58.05
CA GLN A 859 -49.74 -19.24 -57.63
C GLN A 859 -50.12 -17.83 -57.17
N MET A 860 -49.87 -17.53 -55.90
CA MET A 860 -50.20 -16.25 -55.27
C MET A 860 -48.92 -15.42 -55.14
N LYS A 861 -48.82 -14.31 -55.88
CA LYS A 861 -47.73 -13.35 -55.75
C LYS A 861 -48.25 -12.01 -55.24
N GLY A 862 -47.60 -11.46 -54.24
CA GLY A 862 -48.10 -10.27 -53.57
C GLY A 862 -47.19 -9.78 -52.46
N SER A 863 -47.75 -8.90 -51.64
CA SER A 863 -47.07 -8.34 -50.49
C SER A 863 -47.99 -8.18 -49.29
N ILE A 864 -47.40 -8.22 -48.10
CA ILE A 864 -48.03 -7.76 -46.87
C ILE A 864 -47.23 -6.55 -46.42
N THR A 865 -47.77 -5.36 -46.62
CA THR A 865 -47.13 -4.09 -46.24
C THR A 865 -47.62 -3.63 -44.87
N LYS A 866 -47.01 -2.59 -44.30
CA LYS A 866 -47.35 -2.06 -42.96
C LYS A 866 -47.28 -3.10 -41.82
N THR A 867 -46.43 -4.12 -41.94
CA THR A 867 -46.19 -5.16 -40.91
C THR A 867 -45.39 -4.66 -39.71
N GLY A 868 -45.34 -3.34 -39.49
CA GLY A 868 -44.52 -2.69 -38.47
C GLY A 868 -43.00 -2.68 -38.77
N PRO A 869 -42.22 -2.14 -37.84
CA PRO A 869 -40.78 -1.89 -37.98
C PRO A 869 -39.91 -3.12 -37.65
N MET A 870 -40.48 -4.32 -37.63
CA MET A 870 -39.82 -5.55 -37.18
C MET A 870 -39.78 -6.58 -38.30
N ALA A 871 -38.68 -7.33 -38.41
CA ALA A 871 -38.65 -8.53 -39.22
C ALA A 871 -39.44 -9.65 -38.53
N ALA A 872 -40.28 -10.36 -39.28
CA ALA A 872 -41.19 -11.36 -38.70
C ALA A 872 -41.54 -12.49 -39.68
N THR A 873 -41.59 -13.73 -39.19
CA THR A 873 -42.21 -14.86 -39.91
C THR A 873 -43.69 -14.92 -39.58
N ILE A 874 -44.57 -14.79 -40.57
CA ILE A 874 -46.03 -14.92 -40.44
C ILE A 874 -46.43 -16.32 -40.95
N ASN A 875 -47.02 -17.14 -40.10
CA ASN A 875 -47.42 -18.51 -40.42
C ASN A 875 -48.93 -18.73 -40.24
N PHE A 876 -49.53 -19.54 -41.11
CA PHE A 876 -50.96 -19.83 -41.17
C PHE A 876 -51.21 -21.33 -40.91
N PRO A 877 -51.51 -21.75 -39.67
CA PRO A 877 -51.73 -23.16 -39.38
C PRO A 877 -53.05 -23.71 -39.95
N THR A 878 -54.09 -22.87 -40.09
CA THR A 878 -55.29 -23.19 -40.89
C THR A 878 -55.31 -22.49 -42.26
N PRO A 879 -55.97 -23.09 -43.28
CA PRO A 879 -56.18 -22.44 -44.58
C PRO A 879 -57.00 -21.14 -44.48
N LEU A 880 -56.67 -20.18 -45.34
CA LEU A 880 -57.39 -18.93 -45.48
C LEU A 880 -58.79 -19.18 -46.07
N THR A 881 -59.80 -18.50 -45.54
CA THR A 881 -61.15 -18.45 -46.14
C THR A 881 -61.26 -17.27 -47.09
N ILE A 882 -61.69 -17.50 -48.34
CA ILE A 882 -61.83 -16.46 -49.37
C ILE A 882 -63.32 -16.21 -49.66
N ARG A 883 -63.77 -14.96 -49.55
CA ARG A 883 -65.16 -14.54 -49.79
C ARG A 883 -65.25 -13.40 -50.80
N TRP A 884 -66.40 -13.30 -51.45
CA TRP A 884 -66.77 -12.21 -52.37
C TRP A 884 -68.25 -11.88 -52.16
N GLN A 885 -68.57 -10.60 -51.96
CA GLN A 885 -69.93 -10.13 -51.64
C GLN A 885 -70.60 -10.90 -50.48
N GLY A 886 -69.82 -11.32 -49.48
CA GLY A 886 -70.28 -12.11 -48.33
C GLY A 886 -70.50 -13.61 -48.59
N LYS A 887 -70.48 -14.07 -49.86
CA LYS A 887 -70.47 -15.51 -50.19
C LYS A 887 -69.04 -16.06 -50.05
N THR A 888 -68.87 -17.23 -49.46
CA THR A 888 -67.57 -17.93 -49.45
C THR A 888 -67.35 -18.62 -50.79
N LEU A 889 -66.31 -18.21 -51.53
CA LEU A 889 -65.94 -18.82 -52.81
C LEU A 889 -65.20 -20.13 -52.60
N GLY A 890 -64.30 -20.16 -51.60
CA GLY A 890 -63.45 -21.31 -51.34
C GLY A 890 -62.46 -21.07 -50.20
N THR A 891 -61.54 -22.03 -50.03
CA THR A 891 -60.39 -21.91 -49.12
C THR A 891 -59.07 -22.07 -49.85
N ALA A 892 -58.02 -21.42 -49.34
CA ALA A 892 -56.68 -21.37 -49.92
C ALA A 892 -55.61 -21.66 -48.86
N THR A 893 -54.66 -22.54 -49.15
CA THR A 893 -53.48 -22.74 -48.29
C THR A 893 -52.46 -21.61 -48.49
N MET A 894 -51.79 -21.15 -47.44
CA MET A 894 -50.70 -20.18 -47.57
C MET A 894 -49.47 -20.61 -46.73
N PRO A 895 -48.30 -20.82 -47.36
CA PRO A 895 -47.05 -21.07 -46.65
C PRO A 895 -46.63 -19.93 -45.72
N ALA A 896 -45.67 -20.18 -44.84
CA ALA A 896 -45.08 -19.15 -43.99
C ALA A 896 -44.38 -18.05 -44.82
N ILE A 897 -44.64 -16.80 -44.45
CA ILE A 897 -44.19 -15.58 -45.14
C ILE A 897 -43.11 -14.90 -44.30
N GLN A 898 -42.06 -14.36 -44.93
CA GLN A 898 -41.03 -13.57 -44.25
C GLN A 898 -41.23 -12.08 -44.51
N ALA A 899 -41.62 -11.33 -43.47
CA ALA A 899 -41.73 -9.88 -43.48
C ALA A 899 -40.40 -9.22 -43.09
N ILE A 900 -40.03 -8.19 -43.84
CA ILE A 900 -38.86 -7.35 -43.61
C ILE A 900 -39.31 -6.07 -42.91
N ALA A 901 -38.57 -5.66 -41.87
CA ALA A 901 -38.81 -4.43 -41.11
C ALA A 901 -39.02 -3.20 -42.01
N ASP A 902 -40.03 -2.38 -41.67
CA ASP A 902 -40.54 -1.20 -42.40
C ASP A 902 -41.04 -1.43 -43.84
N LYS A 903 -40.67 -2.54 -44.48
CA LYS A 903 -40.92 -2.81 -45.91
C LYS A 903 -42.08 -3.76 -46.14
N GLY A 904 -42.39 -4.61 -45.17
CA GLY A 904 -43.34 -5.70 -45.35
C GLY A 904 -42.70 -6.97 -45.90
N ALA A 905 -43.55 -7.95 -46.21
CA ALA A 905 -43.17 -9.15 -46.94
C ALA A 905 -43.51 -8.99 -48.43
N ASN A 906 -42.67 -9.53 -49.31
CA ASN A 906 -43.10 -9.96 -50.65
C ASN A 906 -43.16 -11.49 -50.65
N PHE A 907 -44.21 -12.06 -51.24
CA PHE A 907 -44.40 -13.50 -51.33
C PHE A 907 -44.72 -13.91 -52.77
N ASP A 908 -44.29 -15.11 -53.15
CA ASP A 908 -44.62 -15.78 -54.41
C ASP A 908 -44.77 -17.28 -54.09
N VAL A 909 -46.00 -17.70 -53.78
CA VAL A 909 -46.27 -18.97 -53.10
C VAL A 909 -47.37 -19.81 -53.79
N PRO A 910 -47.20 -21.14 -53.88
CA PRO A 910 -48.23 -22.01 -54.40
C PRO A 910 -49.36 -22.23 -53.38
N SER A 911 -50.59 -22.32 -53.89
CA SER A 911 -51.80 -22.63 -53.13
C SER A 911 -52.67 -23.63 -53.88
N ASN A 912 -53.44 -24.43 -53.14
CA ASN A 912 -54.57 -25.16 -53.69
C ASN A 912 -55.87 -24.45 -53.29
N PHE A 913 -56.59 -23.91 -54.26
CA PHE A 913 -57.88 -23.27 -54.05
C PHE A 913 -59.00 -24.31 -54.17
N VAL A 914 -59.67 -24.59 -53.05
CA VAL A 914 -60.81 -25.52 -52.96
C VAL A 914 -62.11 -24.71 -53.12
N ILE A 915 -62.82 -24.92 -54.23
CA ILE A 915 -64.07 -24.21 -54.54
C ILE A 915 -65.20 -24.78 -53.67
N THR A 916 -65.79 -23.96 -52.81
CA THR A 916 -66.91 -24.37 -51.94
C THR A 916 -68.29 -24.10 -52.54
N ASP A 917 -68.40 -23.15 -53.48
CA ASP A 917 -69.64 -22.83 -54.21
C ASP A 917 -69.35 -22.55 -55.68
N GLN A 918 -69.81 -23.43 -56.57
CA GLN A 918 -69.61 -23.31 -58.02
C GLN A 918 -70.47 -22.22 -58.66
N SER A 919 -71.64 -21.91 -58.10
CA SER A 919 -72.50 -20.83 -58.61
C SER A 919 -71.89 -19.48 -58.28
N ALA A 920 -71.46 -19.29 -57.02
CA ALA A 920 -70.72 -18.10 -56.62
C ALA A 920 -69.42 -17.94 -57.41
N MET A 921 -68.70 -19.03 -57.71
CA MET A 921 -67.50 -19.00 -58.54
C MET A 921 -67.80 -18.60 -60.00
N GLN A 922 -68.91 -19.05 -60.60
CA GLN A 922 -69.31 -18.63 -61.96
C GLN A 922 -69.76 -17.17 -62.00
N GLU A 923 -70.56 -16.72 -61.03
CA GLU A 923 -70.96 -15.32 -60.87
C GLU A 923 -69.71 -14.42 -60.75
N PHE A 924 -68.78 -14.81 -59.89
CA PHE A 924 -67.50 -14.14 -59.68
C PHE A 924 -66.63 -14.12 -60.95
N ALA A 925 -66.45 -15.25 -61.63
CA ALA A 925 -65.64 -15.32 -62.87
C ALA A 925 -66.23 -14.47 -64.00
N THR A 926 -67.57 -14.49 -64.15
CA THR A 926 -68.28 -13.66 -65.14
C THR A 926 -68.11 -12.17 -64.83
N TYR A 927 -68.19 -11.78 -63.55
CA TYR A 927 -67.92 -10.41 -63.10
C TYR A 927 -66.47 -10.02 -63.35
N MET A 928 -65.51 -10.86 -62.96
CA MET A 928 -64.07 -10.65 -63.09
C MET A 928 -63.63 -10.44 -64.55
N ILE A 929 -64.16 -11.22 -65.51
CA ILE A 929 -63.81 -11.05 -66.93
C ILE A 929 -64.32 -9.70 -67.48
N ASN A 930 -65.49 -9.24 -67.05
CA ASN A 930 -66.20 -8.11 -67.66
C ASN A 930 -66.08 -6.76 -66.93
N LYS A 931 -65.44 -6.73 -65.75
CA LYS A 931 -65.30 -5.53 -64.91
C LYS A 931 -63.84 -5.13 -64.71
N GLU A 932 -63.64 -3.92 -64.21
CA GLU A 932 -62.32 -3.31 -64.01
C GLU A 932 -61.71 -3.69 -62.66
N ASP A 933 -62.52 -3.91 -61.63
CA ASP A 933 -62.10 -4.29 -60.29
C ASP A 933 -63.12 -5.17 -59.55
N PHE A 934 -62.69 -5.78 -58.45
CA PHE A 934 -63.51 -6.51 -57.48
C PHE A 934 -62.80 -6.53 -56.12
N ILE A 935 -63.53 -6.86 -55.04
CA ILE A 935 -62.98 -6.95 -53.67
C ILE A 935 -63.15 -8.37 -53.12
N TRP A 936 -62.07 -8.98 -52.64
CA TRP A 936 -62.08 -10.19 -51.83
C TRP A 936 -62.01 -9.87 -50.34
N ASP A 937 -62.62 -10.75 -49.53
CA ASP A 937 -62.52 -10.80 -48.07
C ASP A 937 -61.78 -12.09 -47.68
N ILE A 938 -60.74 -11.97 -46.84
CA ILE A 938 -59.77 -13.01 -46.52
C ILE A 938 -59.60 -13.14 -45.01
N VAL A 939 -59.91 -14.33 -44.47
CA VAL A 939 -60.00 -14.56 -43.01
C VAL A 939 -59.16 -15.74 -42.53
N SER A 940 -58.48 -15.57 -41.38
CA SER A 940 -57.85 -16.62 -40.56
C SER A 940 -57.97 -16.30 -39.06
N ASN A 941 -58.03 -17.32 -38.21
CA ASN A 941 -58.27 -17.17 -36.76
C ASN A 941 -57.10 -17.61 -35.86
N ASP A 942 -56.02 -18.16 -36.42
CA ASP A 942 -54.95 -18.85 -35.68
C ASP A 942 -53.54 -18.48 -36.15
N VAL A 943 -53.38 -17.29 -36.76
CA VAL A 943 -52.11 -16.80 -37.29
C VAL A 943 -51.05 -16.80 -36.18
N SER A 944 -49.85 -17.28 -36.54
CA SER A 944 -48.68 -17.34 -35.68
C SER A 944 -47.61 -16.41 -36.22
N VAL A 945 -47.18 -15.43 -35.43
CA VAL A 945 -46.17 -14.43 -35.82
C VAL A 945 -44.92 -14.62 -34.97
N THR A 946 -43.81 -14.97 -35.59
CA THR A 946 -42.49 -15.03 -34.96
C THR A 946 -41.72 -13.75 -35.25
N ALA A 947 -41.50 -12.90 -34.23
CA ALA A 947 -40.82 -11.61 -34.35
C ALA A 947 -39.85 -11.42 -33.18
N LEU A 948 -38.71 -10.74 -33.42
CA LEU A 948 -37.68 -10.45 -32.40
C LEU A 948 -37.22 -11.66 -31.57
N GLY A 949 -37.29 -12.89 -32.11
CA GLY A 949 -36.92 -14.11 -31.38
C GLY A 949 -37.99 -14.67 -30.43
N PHE A 950 -39.25 -14.25 -30.55
CA PHE A 950 -40.40 -14.83 -29.84
C PHE A 950 -41.55 -15.18 -30.81
N THR A 951 -42.35 -16.21 -30.52
CA THR A 951 -43.49 -16.64 -31.35
C THR A 951 -44.82 -16.40 -30.66
N PHE A 952 -45.63 -15.52 -31.23
CA PHE A 952 -46.98 -15.17 -30.76
C PHE A 952 -48.02 -15.96 -31.55
N THR A 953 -48.82 -16.78 -30.87
CA THR A 953 -49.82 -17.67 -31.49
C THR A 953 -51.25 -17.18 -31.23
N GLY A 954 -52.19 -17.61 -32.08
CA GLY A 954 -53.62 -17.28 -31.90
C GLY A 954 -54.00 -15.84 -32.28
N ILE A 955 -53.21 -15.21 -33.16
CA ILE A 955 -53.50 -13.88 -33.70
C ILE A 955 -54.60 -14.02 -34.78
N LYS A 956 -55.58 -13.12 -34.77
CA LYS A 956 -56.67 -13.10 -35.76
C LYS A 956 -56.35 -12.18 -36.92
N MET A 957 -56.80 -12.54 -38.12
CA MET A 957 -56.60 -11.76 -39.35
C MET A 957 -57.88 -11.75 -40.20
N GLU A 958 -58.32 -10.56 -40.57
CA GLU A 958 -59.38 -10.28 -41.55
C GLU A 958 -58.87 -9.17 -42.48
N LYS A 959 -58.94 -9.37 -43.80
CA LYS A 959 -58.38 -8.46 -44.82
C LYS A 959 -59.27 -8.34 -46.04
N PHE A 960 -59.53 -7.10 -46.45
CA PHE A 960 -60.20 -6.79 -47.71
C PHE A 960 -59.16 -6.41 -48.76
N VAL A 961 -59.21 -7.04 -49.93
CA VAL A 961 -58.24 -6.84 -51.01
C VAL A 961 -58.94 -6.51 -52.32
N THR A 962 -58.73 -5.30 -52.83
CA THR A 962 -59.21 -4.90 -54.16
C THR A 962 -58.24 -5.39 -55.24
N LEU A 963 -58.78 -6.01 -56.28
CA LEU A 963 -58.03 -6.64 -57.37
C LEU A 963 -58.64 -6.27 -58.72
N LYS A 964 -57.82 -6.09 -59.76
CA LYS A 964 -58.33 -5.76 -61.11
C LYS A 964 -58.97 -6.95 -61.82
N GLY A 965 -60.06 -6.70 -62.52
CA GLY A 965 -60.68 -7.60 -63.50
C GLY A 965 -60.16 -7.36 -64.94
N ALA A 966 -60.62 -8.18 -65.89
CA ALA A 966 -60.09 -8.21 -67.25
C ALA A 966 -60.73 -7.18 -68.22
N ASN A 967 -61.77 -6.45 -67.77
CA ASN A 967 -62.49 -5.41 -68.54
C ASN A 967 -62.87 -5.80 -69.99
N GLY A 968 -63.14 -7.09 -70.25
CA GLY A 968 -63.43 -7.61 -71.59
C GLY A 968 -62.26 -7.52 -72.59
N PHE A 969 -61.01 -7.46 -72.11
CA PHE A 969 -59.79 -7.38 -72.95
C PHE A 969 -59.77 -6.21 -73.96
N LYS A 970 -60.56 -5.15 -73.72
CA LYS A 970 -60.71 -3.98 -74.61
C LYS A 970 -59.36 -3.31 -74.89
N GLY A 971 -59.02 -3.18 -76.18
CA GLY A 971 -57.76 -2.58 -76.63
C GLY A 971 -56.50 -3.33 -76.21
N ALA A 972 -56.63 -4.56 -75.68
CA ALA A 972 -55.53 -5.30 -75.06
C ALA A 972 -55.03 -6.48 -75.92
N VAL A 973 -55.68 -6.77 -77.07
CA VAL A 973 -55.21 -7.76 -78.05
C VAL A 973 -54.50 -7.05 -79.21
N LYS A 974 -53.23 -7.37 -79.41
CA LYS A 974 -52.40 -6.94 -80.53
C LYS A 974 -51.85 -8.19 -81.24
N ILE A 975 -51.93 -8.26 -82.56
CA ILE A 975 -51.09 -9.21 -83.30
C ILE A 975 -49.71 -8.56 -83.47
N ASN A 976 -48.64 -9.27 -83.10
CA ASN A 976 -47.25 -8.77 -83.14
C ASN A 976 -46.68 -8.86 -84.55
N ASP A 977 -46.93 -10.01 -85.15
CA ASP A 977 -46.56 -10.44 -86.48
C ASP A 977 -47.51 -11.59 -86.85
N PHE A 978 -47.59 -11.89 -88.13
CA PHE A 978 -48.20 -13.13 -88.60
C PHE A 978 -47.28 -13.74 -89.66
N ASP A 979 -47.11 -15.05 -89.60
CA ASP A 979 -46.47 -15.80 -90.67
C ASP A 979 -47.54 -16.55 -91.49
N LEU A 980 -47.21 -16.73 -92.76
CA LEU A 980 -47.94 -17.51 -93.74
C LEU A 980 -46.99 -18.61 -94.25
N PRO A 981 -46.59 -19.56 -93.38
CA PRO A 981 -45.48 -20.47 -93.63
C PRO A 981 -45.74 -21.45 -94.78
N SER A 982 -47.01 -21.77 -95.04
CA SER A 982 -47.41 -22.73 -96.05
C SER A 982 -48.85 -22.54 -96.51
N ASP A 983 -49.14 -23.14 -97.66
CA ASP A 983 -50.50 -23.36 -98.11
C ASP A 983 -51.26 -24.32 -97.17
N ALA A 984 -52.59 -24.20 -97.13
CA ALA A 984 -53.48 -25.08 -96.42
C ALA A 984 -54.60 -25.62 -97.34
N LYS A 985 -55.34 -26.63 -96.89
CA LYS A 985 -56.34 -27.35 -97.72
C LYS A 985 -57.40 -26.42 -98.35
N ASP A 986 -57.92 -25.49 -97.55
CA ASP A 986 -59.01 -24.59 -97.94
C ASP A 986 -58.65 -23.12 -97.63
N GLY A 987 -57.36 -22.76 -97.77
CA GLY A 987 -56.83 -21.44 -97.40
C GLY A 987 -55.30 -21.36 -97.36
N ILE A 988 -54.75 -20.42 -96.59
CA ILE A 988 -53.34 -20.42 -96.18
C ILE A 988 -53.27 -20.68 -94.66
N THR A 989 -52.22 -21.37 -94.22
CA THR A 989 -51.94 -21.58 -92.78
C THR A 989 -51.69 -20.23 -92.13
N LEU A 990 -52.54 -19.83 -91.17
CA LEU A 990 -52.38 -18.56 -90.46
C LEU A 990 -51.78 -18.83 -89.08
N VAL A 991 -50.54 -18.39 -88.89
CA VAL A 991 -49.86 -18.38 -87.60
C VAL A 991 -49.77 -16.93 -87.14
N ALA A 992 -50.72 -16.50 -86.31
CA ALA A 992 -50.73 -15.15 -85.77
C ALA A 992 -50.10 -15.14 -84.38
N ASN A 993 -48.93 -14.50 -84.23
CA ASN A 993 -48.28 -14.35 -82.93
C ASN A 993 -48.92 -13.16 -82.21
N THR A 994 -49.77 -13.41 -81.22
CA THR A 994 -50.59 -12.37 -80.59
C THR A 994 -50.09 -12.01 -79.20
N THR A 995 -49.84 -10.73 -78.94
CA THR A 995 -49.80 -10.20 -77.59
C THR A 995 -51.24 -10.06 -77.10
N ILE A 996 -51.63 -10.85 -76.10
CA ILE A 996 -52.83 -10.57 -75.30
C ILE A 996 -52.41 -10.00 -73.96
N GLY A 997 -52.60 -8.70 -73.80
CA GLY A 997 -52.59 -8.02 -72.51
C GLY A 997 -53.82 -8.40 -71.70
N ASN A 998 -53.61 -8.89 -70.49
CA ASN A 998 -54.66 -9.12 -69.50
C ASN A 998 -54.57 -8.03 -68.43
N PRO A 999 -55.53 -7.10 -68.34
CA PRO A 999 -55.50 -6.05 -67.31
C PRO A 999 -55.93 -6.57 -65.93
N SER A 1000 -56.44 -7.80 -65.83
CA SER A 1000 -56.75 -8.43 -64.53
C SER A 1000 -55.48 -8.85 -63.81
N GLN A 1001 -55.46 -8.69 -62.49
CA GLN A 1001 -54.43 -9.29 -61.66
C GLN A 1001 -54.59 -10.81 -61.52
N VAL A 1002 -55.70 -11.38 -62.00
CA VAL A 1002 -55.88 -12.83 -62.14
C VAL A 1002 -55.49 -13.26 -63.57
N GLY A 1003 -54.53 -14.17 -63.65
CA GLY A 1003 -54.09 -14.83 -64.86
C GLY A 1003 -54.60 -16.26 -64.92
N PHE A 1004 -54.65 -16.82 -66.12
CA PHE A 1004 -55.22 -18.14 -66.39
C PHE A 1004 -54.23 -18.97 -67.22
N SER A 1005 -53.86 -20.15 -66.73
CA SER A 1005 -53.17 -21.17 -67.50
C SER A 1005 -54.13 -22.34 -67.71
N ILE A 1006 -54.70 -22.41 -68.92
CA ILE A 1006 -55.75 -23.36 -69.28
C ILE A 1006 -55.40 -24.11 -70.57
N ASN A 1007 -55.88 -25.35 -70.69
CA ASN A 1007 -55.43 -26.28 -71.73
C ASN A 1007 -55.78 -25.82 -73.14
N THR A 1008 -56.95 -25.22 -73.34
CA THR A 1008 -57.38 -24.72 -74.66
C THR A 1008 -58.36 -23.58 -74.53
N VAL A 1009 -58.22 -22.58 -75.40
CA VAL A 1009 -59.20 -21.52 -75.67
C VAL A 1009 -59.49 -21.40 -77.16
N ASN A 1010 -60.74 -21.07 -77.48
CA ASN A 1010 -61.21 -20.90 -78.86
C ASN A 1010 -61.82 -19.51 -79.07
N PHE A 1011 -61.50 -18.90 -80.20
CA PHE A 1011 -61.96 -17.58 -80.63
C PHE A 1011 -62.38 -17.59 -82.11
N ASN A 1012 -63.24 -16.64 -82.50
CA ASN A 1012 -63.64 -16.43 -83.90
C ASN A 1012 -63.27 -15.01 -84.35
N SER A 1013 -62.61 -14.88 -85.52
CA SER A 1013 -62.02 -13.62 -85.99
C SER A 1013 -62.60 -13.12 -87.32
N TYR A 1014 -63.02 -11.85 -87.33
CA TYR A 1014 -63.75 -11.20 -88.41
C TYR A 1014 -63.00 -9.97 -88.91
N TYR A 1015 -62.94 -9.76 -90.23
CA TYR A 1015 -62.55 -8.49 -90.85
C TYR A 1015 -63.81 -7.82 -91.37
N LYS A 1016 -64.18 -6.67 -90.79
CA LYS A 1016 -65.50 -6.06 -90.96
C LYS A 1016 -66.59 -7.08 -90.57
N ASP A 1017 -67.46 -7.48 -91.48
CA ASP A 1017 -68.50 -8.50 -91.29
C ASP A 1017 -68.08 -9.93 -91.71
N VAL A 1018 -66.95 -10.09 -92.40
CA VAL A 1018 -66.50 -11.38 -92.96
C VAL A 1018 -65.65 -12.15 -91.95
N LEU A 1019 -66.05 -13.39 -91.63
CA LEU A 1019 -65.21 -14.33 -90.86
C LEU A 1019 -63.96 -14.68 -91.67
N ILE A 1020 -62.78 -14.31 -91.16
CA ILE A 1020 -61.48 -14.65 -91.76
C ILE A 1020 -61.04 -16.06 -91.33
N GLY A 1021 -61.38 -16.45 -90.10
CA GLY A 1021 -61.21 -17.82 -89.61
C GLY A 1021 -61.45 -17.95 -88.11
N PRO A 1022 -61.64 -19.18 -87.60
CA PRO A 1022 -61.47 -19.49 -86.18
C PRO A 1022 -59.98 -19.46 -85.82
N LEU A 1023 -59.68 -19.07 -84.59
CA LEU A 1023 -58.34 -19.10 -83.99
C LEU A 1023 -58.40 -19.87 -82.67
N SER A 1024 -57.43 -20.74 -82.43
CA SER A 1024 -57.29 -21.45 -81.16
C SER A 1024 -55.88 -21.35 -80.60
N ALA A 1025 -55.80 -21.46 -79.26
CA ALA A 1025 -54.54 -21.53 -78.52
C ALA A 1025 -54.57 -22.68 -77.52
N SER A 1026 -53.49 -23.45 -77.50
CA SER A 1026 -53.30 -24.63 -76.65
C SER A 1026 -51.81 -24.73 -76.28
N PRO A 1027 -51.38 -24.29 -75.09
CA PRO A 1027 -52.21 -23.78 -73.99
C PRO A 1027 -52.76 -22.37 -74.23
N GLY A 1028 -53.92 -22.09 -73.63
CA GLY A 1028 -54.45 -20.73 -73.46
C GLY A 1028 -53.86 -20.10 -72.20
N ASN A 1029 -52.64 -19.56 -72.30
CA ASN A 1029 -51.95 -18.91 -71.18
C ASN A 1029 -52.12 -17.39 -71.23
N PHE A 1030 -52.82 -16.83 -70.25
CA PHE A 1030 -53.02 -15.40 -70.04
C PHE A 1030 -52.32 -15.00 -68.74
N ALA A 1031 -51.17 -14.34 -68.85
CA ALA A 1031 -50.44 -13.82 -67.71
C ALA A 1031 -51.30 -12.83 -66.90
N PRO A 1032 -51.11 -12.73 -65.58
CA PRO A 1032 -51.75 -11.71 -64.75
C PRO A 1032 -51.08 -10.32 -64.93
N ALA A 1033 -51.90 -9.27 -64.98
CA ALA A 1033 -51.51 -7.86 -65.01
C ALA A 1033 -50.45 -7.50 -66.08
N GLY A 1034 -50.48 -8.20 -67.21
CA GLY A 1034 -49.40 -8.17 -68.20
C GLY A 1034 -49.77 -8.89 -69.49
N SER A 1035 -48.80 -8.95 -70.39
CA SER A 1035 -48.96 -9.53 -71.73
C SER A 1035 -48.64 -11.02 -71.77
N SER A 1036 -49.23 -11.73 -72.72
CA SER A 1036 -48.81 -13.08 -73.12
C SER A 1036 -48.75 -13.18 -74.63
N ASP A 1037 -47.61 -13.64 -75.12
CA ASP A 1037 -47.41 -14.01 -76.52
C ASP A 1037 -48.06 -15.37 -76.75
N ILE A 1038 -49.27 -15.34 -77.30
CA ILE A 1038 -50.09 -16.49 -77.63
C ILE A 1038 -50.07 -16.65 -79.15
N THR A 1039 -49.41 -17.70 -79.65
CA THR A 1039 -49.50 -18.10 -81.06
C THR A 1039 -50.89 -18.66 -81.34
N MET A 1040 -51.74 -17.83 -81.93
CA MET A 1040 -53.06 -18.20 -82.41
C MET A 1040 -52.92 -18.97 -83.71
N ASN A 1041 -53.34 -20.24 -83.68
CA ASN A 1041 -53.29 -21.12 -84.84
C ASN A 1041 -54.65 -21.16 -85.51
N GLY A 1042 -54.67 -21.08 -86.84
CA GLY A 1042 -55.89 -21.19 -87.63
C GLY A 1042 -55.62 -21.29 -89.13
N VAL A 1043 -56.68 -21.11 -89.92
CA VAL A 1043 -56.62 -21.08 -91.38
C VAL A 1043 -57.27 -19.79 -91.85
N MET A 1044 -56.55 -19.01 -92.66
CA MET A 1044 -57.14 -17.88 -93.37
C MET A 1044 -58.04 -18.46 -94.48
N LEU A 1045 -59.36 -18.42 -94.25
CA LEU A 1045 -60.35 -19.11 -95.06
C LEU A 1045 -60.38 -18.57 -96.50
N ARG A 1046 -60.36 -19.49 -97.47
CA ARG A 1046 -60.46 -19.18 -98.91
C ARG A 1046 -61.66 -18.28 -99.22
N GLN A 1047 -61.41 -17.20 -99.95
CA GLN A 1047 -62.43 -16.23 -100.35
C GLN A 1047 -62.86 -16.42 -101.82
N ASP A 1048 -63.97 -17.12 -102.04
CA ASP A 1048 -64.54 -17.30 -103.38
C ASP A 1048 -65.40 -16.10 -103.86
N THR A 1049 -65.87 -15.24 -102.95
CA THR A 1049 -66.58 -14.01 -103.33
C THR A 1049 -65.60 -12.92 -103.82
N PRO A 1050 -66.00 -12.06 -104.77
CA PRO A 1050 -65.17 -10.92 -105.18
C PRO A 1050 -64.89 -9.94 -104.04
N HIS A 1051 -65.86 -9.76 -103.13
CA HIS A 1051 -65.70 -8.92 -101.94
C HIS A 1051 -64.60 -9.47 -101.02
N GLY A 1052 -64.66 -10.76 -100.66
CA GLY A 1052 -63.67 -11.37 -99.79
C GLY A 1052 -62.24 -11.32 -100.35
N ARG A 1053 -62.04 -11.53 -101.66
CA ARG A 1053 -60.69 -11.42 -102.25
C ARG A 1053 -60.11 -10.01 -102.16
N ALA A 1054 -60.91 -8.98 -102.44
CA ALA A 1054 -60.44 -7.60 -102.36
C ALA A 1054 -59.94 -7.25 -100.95
N MET A 1055 -60.65 -7.70 -99.92
CA MET A 1055 -60.27 -7.48 -98.52
C MET A 1055 -59.04 -8.27 -98.07
N VAL A 1056 -58.62 -9.31 -98.81
CA VAL A 1056 -57.42 -10.11 -98.52
C VAL A 1056 -56.18 -9.59 -99.27
N THR A 1057 -56.30 -9.12 -100.52
CA THR A 1057 -55.18 -8.49 -101.23
C THR A 1057 -54.66 -7.25 -100.51
N GLU A 1058 -55.57 -6.44 -99.95
CA GLU A 1058 -55.27 -5.23 -99.17
C GLU A 1058 -54.28 -5.51 -98.02
N VAL A 1059 -54.37 -6.67 -97.36
CA VAL A 1059 -53.50 -7.08 -96.25
C VAL A 1059 -52.03 -7.28 -96.68
N PHE A 1060 -51.79 -7.79 -97.89
CA PHE A 1060 -50.43 -8.14 -98.35
C PHE A 1060 -49.63 -6.94 -98.90
N GLU A 1061 -50.29 -6.03 -99.62
CA GLU A 1061 -49.64 -4.77 -100.03
C GLU A 1061 -49.33 -3.91 -98.81
N ASN A 1062 -50.19 -3.94 -97.79
CA ASN A 1062 -49.93 -3.34 -96.50
C ASN A 1062 -48.69 -3.97 -95.83
N TYR A 1063 -48.59 -5.30 -95.77
CA TYR A 1063 -47.38 -5.97 -95.25
C TYR A 1063 -46.10 -5.54 -95.99
N LEU A 1064 -46.05 -5.58 -97.33
CA LEU A 1064 -44.81 -5.20 -98.04
C LEU A 1064 -44.48 -3.70 -98.03
N ALA A 1065 -45.44 -2.86 -97.68
CA ALA A 1065 -45.24 -1.43 -97.45
C ALA A 1065 -45.05 -1.04 -95.97
N ALA A 1066 -45.03 -2.02 -95.04
CA ALA A 1066 -45.04 -1.81 -93.58
C ALA A 1066 -46.27 -0.99 -93.09
N LYS A 1067 -47.46 -1.57 -93.26
CA LYS A 1067 -48.77 -1.06 -92.83
C LYS A 1067 -49.66 -2.21 -92.32
N ASP A 1068 -50.77 -1.86 -91.67
CA ASP A 1068 -51.58 -2.78 -90.86
C ASP A 1068 -53.04 -2.96 -91.37
N SER A 1069 -53.84 -3.78 -90.69
CA SER A 1069 -55.27 -4.07 -90.95
C SER A 1069 -56.04 -4.38 -89.65
N VAL A 1070 -57.38 -4.25 -89.62
CA VAL A 1070 -58.17 -4.25 -88.36
C VAL A 1070 -59.30 -5.30 -88.33
N LEU A 1071 -59.47 -5.98 -87.19
CA LEU A 1071 -60.34 -7.15 -86.96
C LEU A 1071 -61.22 -7.00 -85.71
N THR A 1072 -62.22 -7.88 -85.57
CA THR A 1072 -63.04 -8.10 -84.36
C THR A 1072 -63.00 -9.58 -83.97
N VAL A 1073 -62.97 -9.88 -82.67
CA VAL A 1073 -62.76 -11.24 -82.13
C VAL A 1073 -63.77 -11.56 -81.01
N LYS A 1074 -64.31 -12.79 -80.98
CA LYS A 1074 -65.26 -13.25 -79.94
C LYS A 1074 -64.81 -14.56 -79.29
N GLY A 1075 -65.00 -14.69 -77.98
CA GLY A 1075 -64.65 -15.90 -77.22
C GLY A 1075 -65.73 -16.98 -77.28
N ASP A 1076 -65.32 -18.25 -77.33
CA ASP A 1076 -66.23 -19.41 -77.39
C ASP A 1076 -66.13 -20.35 -76.19
N SER A 1077 -64.94 -20.86 -75.85
CA SER A 1077 -64.82 -21.95 -74.85
C SER A 1077 -63.48 -21.96 -74.13
N ALA A 1078 -63.45 -22.52 -72.91
CA ALA A 1078 -62.28 -22.61 -72.05
C ALA A 1078 -62.20 -23.98 -71.37
N SER A 1079 -61.15 -24.75 -71.68
CA SER A 1079 -60.95 -26.11 -71.15
C SER A 1079 -59.78 -26.21 -70.18
N GLY A 1080 -59.99 -26.94 -69.08
CA GLY A 1080 -58.94 -27.40 -68.17
C GLY A 1080 -58.53 -28.86 -68.47
N PRO A 1081 -57.76 -29.51 -67.57
CA PRO A 1081 -57.22 -30.86 -67.82
C PRO A 1081 -58.28 -31.96 -67.95
N ALA A 1082 -59.50 -31.70 -67.49
CA ALA A 1082 -60.64 -32.62 -67.55
C ALA A 1082 -61.66 -32.28 -68.65
N GLY A 1083 -61.35 -31.34 -69.56
CA GLY A 1083 -62.26 -30.80 -70.57
C GLY A 1083 -62.82 -29.42 -70.18
N GLU A 1084 -63.96 -29.04 -70.75
CA GLU A 1084 -64.62 -27.76 -70.46
C GLU A 1084 -64.94 -27.60 -68.96
N VAL A 1085 -64.55 -26.45 -68.40
CA VAL A 1085 -64.81 -26.12 -66.99
C VAL A 1085 -66.07 -25.24 -66.93
N GLY A 1086 -67.14 -25.75 -66.32
CA GLY A 1086 -68.49 -25.18 -66.48
C GLY A 1086 -68.57 -23.71 -66.07
N TRP A 1087 -68.04 -23.37 -64.89
CA TRP A 1087 -68.02 -22.00 -64.37
C TRP A 1087 -67.12 -21.04 -65.18
N LEU A 1088 -66.16 -21.58 -65.94
CA LEU A 1088 -65.20 -20.79 -66.73
C LEU A 1088 -65.67 -20.61 -68.19
N THR A 1089 -66.14 -21.67 -68.86
CA THR A 1089 -66.80 -21.56 -70.18
C THR A 1089 -68.00 -20.61 -70.11
N GLY A 1090 -68.80 -20.69 -69.03
CA GLY A 1090 -69.94 -19.80 -68.82
C GLY A 1090 -69.55 -18.31 -68.79
N ALA A 1091 -68.36 -18.01 -68.26
CA ALA A 1091 -67.81 -16.66 -68.25
C ALA A 1091 -67.16 -16.28 -69.60
N PHE A 1092 -66.37 -17.17 -70.22
CA PHE A 1092 -65.70 -16.91 -71.51
C PHE A 1092 -66.66 -16.62 -72.66
N LYS A 1093 -67.86 -17.22 -72.68
CA LYS A 1093 -68.91 -16.95 -73.68
C LYS A 1093 -69.52 -15.54 -73.63
N THR A 1094 -69.11 -14.71 -72.66
CA THR A 1094 -69.50 -13.29 -72.57
C THR A 1094 -68.48 -12.32 -73.18
N LEU A 1095 -67.34 -12.82 -73.69
CA LEU A 1095 -66.22 -12.01 -74.14
C LEU A 1095 -66.29 -11.63 -75.63
N GLU A 1096 -66.26 -10.32 -75.90
CA GLU A 1096 -66.22 -9.72 -77.24
C GLU A 1096 -65.17 -8.59 -77.28
N ILE A 1097 -64.30 -8.62 -78.30
CA ILE A 1097 -63.10 -7.78 -78.41
C ILE A 1097 -63.06 -7.10 -79.78
N GLU A 1098 -63.15 -5.78 -79.80
CA GLU A 1098 -63.15 -4.96 -81.03
C GLU A 1098 -61.77 -4.36 -81.31
N ASN A 1099 -61.52 -4.00 -82.58
CA ASN A 1099 -60.36 -3.22 -83.05
C ASN A 1099 -58.98 -3.90 -82.90
N VAL A 1100 -58.90 -5.22 -83.14
CA VAL A 1100 -57.66 -6.00 -83.10
C VAL A 1100 -56.82 -5.76 -84.37
N ILE A 1101 -55.57 -5.36 -84.23
CA ILE A 1101 -54.71 -5.00 -85.37
C ILE A 1101 -53.84 -6.19 -85.84
N LEU A 1102 -53.80 -6.43 -87.15
CA LEU A 1102 -52.94 -7.35 -87.90
C LEU A 1102 -51.84 -6.53 -88.63
N PRO A 1103 -50.54 -6.66 -88.27
CA PRO A 1103 -49.54 -5.65 -88.60
C PRO A 1103 -48.64 -5.95 -89.82
N GLY A 1104 -47.94 -4.92 -90.29
CA GLY A 1104 -46.81 -5.05 -91.21
C GLY A 1104 -45.46 -5.41 -90.53
N PRO A 1105 -44.42 -5.75 -91.30
CA PRO A 1105 -43.07 -6.04 -90.81
C PRO A 1105 -42.37 -4.76 -90.32
N PRO A 1106 -41.54 -4.85 -89.25
CA PRO A 1106 -41.10 -3.68 -88.49
C PRO A 1106 -40.03 -2.86 -89.21
N THR A 1107 -39.07 -3.51 -89.85
CA THR A 1107 -38.06 -2.88 -90.70
C THR A 1107 -38.28 -3.34 -92.13
N LYS A 1108 -38.18 -2.39 -93.07
CA LYS A 1108 -38.11 -2.72 -94.49
C LYS A 1108 -36.89 -3.64 -94.69
N PRO A 1109 -37.05 -4.89 -95.17
CA PRO A 1109 -36.02 -5.91 -94.98
C PRO A 1109 -34.65 -5.54 -95.56
N VAL A 1110 -33.61 -5.59 -94.72
CA VAL A 1110 -32.21 -5.23 -95.02
C VAL A 1110 -31.39 -6.47 -95.40
N LEU A 1111 -30.50 -6.33 -96.37
CA LEU A 1111 -30.02 -7.45 -97.18
C LEU A 1111 -28.53 -7.46 -97.62
N ILE A 1112 -27.55 -6.79 -96.98
CA ILE A 1112 -26.09 -6.97 -97.20
C ILE A 1112 -25.34 -6.88 -95.85
N PRO A 1113 -24.15 -7.50 -95.60
CA PRO A 1113 -23.53 -7.50 -94.25
C PRO A 1113 -21.98 -7.40 -94.05
N SER A 1114 -21.06 -7.54 -95.03
CA SER A 1114 -19.62 -7.81 -94.73
C SER A 1114 -18.56 -7.13 -95.62
N ILE A 1115 -17.33 -6.99 -95.08
CA ILE A 1115 -16.04 -6.59 -95.71
C ILE A 1115 -14.86 -7.29 -94.95
N THR A 1116 -13.68 -7.42 -95.56
CA THR A 1116 -12.39 -7.81 -94.94
C THR A 1116 -11.26 -6.93 -95.49
N MET A 1117 -10.11 -6.81 -94.81
CA MET A 1117 -8.87 -6.21 -95.36
C MET A 1117 -7.68 -7.11 -95.02
N GLU A 1118 -6.87 -7.47 -96.03
CA GLU A 1118 -5.84 -8.52 -95.93
C GLU A 1118 -4.39 -7.99 -95.84
N ASN A 1119 -4.16 -6.67 -96.02
CA ASN A 1119 -2.83 -6.06 -96.08
C ASN A 1119 -2.83 -4.54 -95.80
N MET A 1120 -1.68 -3.97 -95.42
CA MET A 1120 -1.42 -2.52 -95.25
C MET A 1120 0.10 -2.23 -95.22
N GLN A 1121 0.48 -0.95 -95.35
CA GLN A 1121 1.85 -0.40 -95.29
C GLN A 1121 1.82 0.96 -94.56
N LEU A 1122 2.93 1.39 -93.93
CA LEU A 1122 3.10 2.70 -93.26
C LEU A 1122 4.57 3.20 -93.42
N ASP A 1123 4.83 4.52 -93.34
CA ASP A 1123 6.17 5.17 -93.44
C ASP A 1123 6.32 6.28 -92.38
N PHE A 1124 7.40 6.22 -91.58
CA PHE A 1124 7.68 7.13 -90.46
C PHE A 1124 8.85 8.09 -90.70
N THR A 1125 9.43 8.13 -91.90
CA THR A 1125 10.58 8.99 -92.22
C THR A 1125 10.23 10.48 -92.38
N LYS A 1126 8.93 10.82 -92.39
CA LYS A 1126 8.41 12.18 -92.63
C LYS A 1126 7.77 12.79 -91.38
N ASP A 1127 6.62 12.26 -90.99
CA ASP A 1127 5.91 12.62 -89.78
C ASP A 1127 5.74 11.34 -88.95
N PRO A 1128 6.24 11.27 -87.70
CA PRO A 1128 6.10 10.10 -86.86
C PRO A 1128 4.66 9.79 -86.44
N TYR A 1129 3.67 10.63 -86.76
CA TYR A 1129 2.25 10.47 -86.40
C TYR A 1129 1.27 10.62 -87.59
N ALA A 1130 1.71 10.58 -88.85
CA ALA A 1130 0.80 10.58 -90.00
C ALA A 1130 1.36 9.84 -91.24
N ALA A 1131 1.05 8.55 -91.39
CA ALA A 1131 1.56 7.67 -92.46
C ALA A 1131 0.46 7.32 -93.50
N PRO A 1132 0.77 7.08 -94.80
CA PRO A 1132 -0.22 6.61 -95.80
C PRO A 1132 -0.43 5.07 -95.85
N ALA A 1133 -1.56 4.57 -96.36
CA ALA A 1133 -1.99 3.15 -96.34
C ALA A 1133 -2.82 2.67 -97.59
N SER A 1134 -2.87 1.35 -97.88
CA SER A 1134 -3.54 0.72 -99.06
C SER A 1134 -4.07 -0.72 -98.78
N SER A 1135 -5.12 -1.23 -99.48
CA SER A 1135 -5.50 -2.68 -99.48
C SER A 1135 -6.39 -3.12 -100.67
N THR A 1136 -6.39 -4.42 -101.07
CA THR A 1136 -6.78 -4.88 -102.43
C THR A 1136 -7.89 -5.95 -102.59
N ASP A 1137 -8.68 -6.35 -101.58
CA ASP A 1137 -9.78 -7.35 -101.73
C ASP A 1137 -10.95 -7.11 -100.73
N VAL A 1138 -12.23 -7.16 -101.16
CA VAL A 1138 -13.43 -6.83 -100.35
C VAL A 1138 -14.69 -7.67 -100.75
N ARG A 1139 -15.53 -8.17 -99.81
CA ARG A 1139 -16.59 -9.21 -100.08
C ARG A 1139 -17.87 -9.16 -99.19
N ALA A 1140 -19.07 -9.37 -99.78
CA ALA A 1140 -20.43 -9.11 -99.23
C ALA A 1140 -21.52 -10.23 -99.53
N GLN A 1141 -22.82 -10.07 -99.16
CA GLN A 1141 -23.89 -11.14 -99.14
C GLN A 1141 -25.38 -10.63 -99.32
N LEU A 1142 -26.44 -11.48 -99.42
CA LEU A 1142 -27.89 -11.19 -99.72
C LEU A 1142 -28.98 -12.08 -98.97
N LYS A 1143 -30.30 -11.71 -98.97
CA LYS A 1143 -31.41 -12.26 -98.10
C LYS A 1143 -32.86 -12.30 -98.72
N ASN A 1144 -33.86 -12.97 -98.10
CA ASN A 1144 -35.31 -13.05 -98.46
C ASN A 1144 -36.24 -13.05 -97.20
N PRO A 1145 -37.41 -12.35 -97.16
CA PRO A 1145 -38.34 -12.31 -96.01
C PRO A 1145 -39.51 -13.33 -95.91
N PHE A 1146 -39.94 -14.06 -96.95
CA PHE A 1146 -41.14 -14.95 -96.86
C PHE A 1146 -40.81 -16.45 -96.88
N GLY A 1147 -41.68 -17.26 -96.25
CA GLY A 1147 -41.65 -18.73 -96.31
C GLY A 1147 -41.96 -19.30 -97.71
N PHE A 1148 -42.70 -18.55 -98.54
CA PHE A 1148 -42.86 -18.80 -99.97
C PHE A 1148 -41.84 -17.98 -100.82
N PRO A 1149 -41.41 -18.46 -102.00
CA PRO A 1149 -40.13 -18.05 -102.63
C PRO A 1149 -40.09 -16.73 -103.44
N LEU A 1150 -38.92 -16.06 -103.48
CA LEU A 1150 -38.60 -14.78 -104.18
C LEU A 1150 -37.19 -14.79 -104.86
N GLY A 1151 -36.81 -13.79 -105.71
CA GLY A 1151 -35.48 -13.69 -106.40
C GLY A 1151 -35.04 -12.27 -106.90
N VAL A 1152 -33.71 -11.98 -107.00
CA VAL A 1152 -33.10 -10.59 -106.85
C VAL A 1152 -31.75 -10.33 -107.64
N LEU A 1153 -31.10 -9.13 -107.46
CA LEU A 1153 -29.90 -8.58 -108.17
C LEU A 1153 -28.68 -7.92 -107.39
N GLN A 1154 -28.70 -6.68 -106.81
CA GLN A 1154 -27.50 -5.74 -106.71
C GLN A 1154 -27.07 -5.08 -105.34
N LEU A 1155 -25.86 -4.41 -105.26
CA LEU A 1155 -25.18 -3.89 -104.02
C LEU A 1155 -24.47 -2.48 -104.01
N SER A 1156 -23.90 -2.03 -102.86
CA SER A 1156 -22.95 -0.88 -102.63
C SER A 1156 -22.24 -0.91 -101.21
N MET A 1157 -21.29 0.00 -100.84
CA MET A 1157 -20.41 -0.08 -99.62
C MET A 1157 -20.06 1.27 -98.89
N GLU A 1158 -19.24 1.28 -97.79
CA GLU A 1158 -18.49 2.45 -97.16
C GLU A 1158 -17.42 2.03 -96.08
N VAL A 1159 -16.65 2.93 -95.39
CA VAL A 1159 -15.44 2.58 -94.55
C VAL A 1159 -15.07 3.54 -93.35
N ASP A 1160 -14.20 3.16 -92.38
CA ASP A 1160 -13.50 3.99 -91.32
C ASP A 1160 -12.20 3.31 -90.74
N ALA A 1161 -11.57 3.71 -89.59
CA ALA A 1161 -10.43 3.01 -88.91
C ALA A 1161 -10.01 3.46 -87.45
N GLN A 1162 -9.58 2.54 -86.55
CA GLN A 1162 -9.34 2.74 -85.08
C GLN A 1162 -8.29 1.77 -84.44
N ALA A 1163 -7.68 2.06 -83.26
CA ALA A 1163 -6.80 1.12 -82.49
C ALA A 1163 -6.69 1.42 -80.97
N GLU A 1164 -6.35 0.42 -80.15
CA GLU A 1164 -6.41 0.46 -78.66
C GLU A 1164 -7.73 1.07 -78.12
N GLY A 1165 -8.85 0.82 -78.82
CA GLY A 1165 -10.18 1.35 -78.52
C GLY A 1165 -10.38 2.84 -78.85
N HIS A 1166 -9.36 3.53 -79.35
CA HIS A 1166 -9.38 4.94 -79.70
C HIS A 1166 -9.35 5.12 -81.23
N LYS A 1167 -9.85 6.25 -81.75
CA LYS A 1167 -9.76 6.55 -83.19
C LYS A 1167 -8.29 6.63 -83.65
N LEU A 1168 -8.02 6.13 -84.86
CA LEU A 1168 -6.66 6.09 -85.43
C LEU A 1168 -6.57 6.62 -86.88
N ALA A 1169 -7.59 6.46 -87.74
CA ALA A 1169 -7.61 6.93 -89.16
C ALA A 1169 -9.02 6.91 -89.82
N HIS A 1170 -9.15 6.92 -91.17
CA HIS A 1170 -10.42 7.10 -91.93
C HIS A 1170 -10.37 6.68 -93.47
N LEU A 1171 -11.49 6.32 -94.17
CA LEU A 1171 -11.53 5.83 -95.61
C LEU A 1171 -12.96 5.81 -96.30
N SER A 1172 -13.14 5.48 -97.62
CA SER A 1172 -14.47 5.41 -98.39
C SER A 1172 -14.48 4.61 -99.76
N VAL A 1173 -15.62 4.04 -100.28
CA VAL A 1173 -15.76 3.19 -101.56
C VAL A 1173 -17.19 3.13 -102.28
N PRO A 1174 -17.36 2.96 -103.64
CA PRO A 1174 -18.65 3.15 -104.41
C PRO A 1174 -19.44 1.93 -105.08
N VAL A 1175 -19.84 1.95 -106.40
CA VAL A 1175 -20.93 1.15 -107.10
C VAL A 1175 -20.47 0.19 -108.22
N GLU A 1176 -20.95 -1.08 -108.26
CA GLU A 1176 -20.57 -2.13 -109.26
C GLU A 1176 -21.68 -3.23 -109.54
N PRO A 1177 -21.54 -4.11 -110.56
CA PRO A 1177 -22.44 -5.24 -110.86
C PRO A 1177 -22.46 -6.39 -109.83
N ALA A 1178 -23.47 -7.27 -109.91
CA ALA A 1178 -23.70 -8.36 -108.96
C ALA A 1178 -24.43 -9.58 -109.55
N THR A 1179 -24.37 -10.71 -108.84
CA THR A 1179 -25.18 -11.93 -109.06
C THR A 1179 -25.60 -12.53 -107.71
N THR A 1180 -26.74 -13.24 -107.66
CA THR A 1180 -27.20 -13.92 -106.44
C THR A 1180 -26.86 -15.42 -106.49
N THR A 1181 -25.61 -15.78 -106.16
CA THR A 1181 -25.19 -17.19 -106.07
C THR A 1181 -24.92 -17.55 -104.62
N ASN A 1182 -25.76 -18.41 -104.03
CA ASN A 1182 -25.74 -18.73 -102.58
C ASN A 1182 -25.73 -17.47 -101.67
N GLY A 1183 -26.25 -16.37 -102.22
CA GLY A 1183 -26.29 -15.05 -101.61
C GLY A 1183 -25.00 -14.20 -101.66
N VAL A 1184 -23.86 -14.62 -102.22
CA VAL A 1184 -22.56 -13.89 -102.13
C VAL A 1184 -22.41 -12.77 -103.19
N VAL A 1185 -21.68 -11.68 -102.86
CA VAL A 1185 -21.37 -10.50 -103.72
C VAL A 1185 -19.95 -9.88 -103.42
N LYS A 1186 -19.29 -9.01 -104.23
CA LYS A 1186 -17.79 -8.76 -104.17
C LYS A 1186 -17.21 -7.44 -104.82
N THR A 1187 -16.12 -6.78 -104.30
CA THR A 1187 -15.35 -5.62 -104.92
C THR A 1187 -13.90 -5.31 -104.33
N GLN A 1188 -13.28 -4.08 -104.45
CA GLN A 1188 -11.83 -3.71 -104.14
C GLN A 1188 -11.49 -2.15 -103.99
N PHE A 1189 -10.26 -1.70 -103.57
CA PHE A 1189 -9.78 -0.26 -103.51
C PHE A 1189 -8.20 -0.03 -103.52
N ASP A 1190 -7.65 1.21 -103.26
CA ASP A 1190 -6.19 1.57 -103.02
C ASP A 1190 -5.91 3.00 -102.39
N SER A 1191 -4.73 3.18 -101.75
CA SER A 1191 -3.90 4.39 -101.38
C SER A 1191 -4.51 5.66 -100.75
N ILE A 1192 -4.72 5.68 -99.42
CA ILE A 1192 -5.38 6.74 -98.64
C ILE A 1192 -4.56 7.11 -97.35
N PRO A 1193 -4.55 8.37 -96.85
CA PRO A 1193 -3.82 8.76 -95.64
C PRO A 1193 -4.35 8.16 -94.33
N PHE A 1194 -3.46 7.75 -93.43
CA PHE A 1194 -3.75 7.13 -92.12
C PHE A 1194 -3.30 8.07 -90.97
N SER A 1195 -4.06 9.16 -90.78
CA SER A 1195 -3.71 10.28 -89.89
C SER A 1195 -4.02 10.00 -88.41
N VAL A 1196 -2.98 9.93 -87.56
CA VAL A 1196 -3.11 9.62 -86.12
C VAL A 1196 -3.51 10.87 -85.32
N TYR A 1197 -4.21 10.65 -84.19
CA TYR A 1197 -4.73 11.69 -83.32
C TYR A 1197 -3.69 12.17 -82.29
N SER A 1198 -3.72 13.47 -81.92
CA SER A 1198 -2.62 14.15 -81.25
C SER A 1198 -2.40 13.73 -79.79
N GLU A 1199 -3.46 13.51 -79.02
CA GLU A 1199 -3.33 12.97 -77.65
C GLU A 1199 -2.91 11.49 -77.66
N ALA A 1200 -3.17 10.79 -78.76
CA ALA A 1200 -2.75 9.42 -78.96
C ALA A 1200 -1.26 9.27 -79.30
N HIS A 1201 -0.41 10.30 -79.30
CA HIS A 1201 1.03 10.15 -79.57
C HIS A 1201 1.74 9.15 -78.61
N GLY A 1202 1.33 9.12 -77.34
CA GLY A 1202 1.80 8.09 -76.39
C GLY A 1202 1.24 6.70 -76.71
N LEU A 1203 -0.06 6.62 -77.02
CA LEU A 1203 -0.75 5.41 -77.44
C LEU A 1203 -0.16 4.84 -78.75
N PHE A 1204 0.28 5.70 -79.66
CA PHE A 1204 0.90 5.36 -80.93
C PHE A 1204 2.36 4.94 -80.73
N SER A 1205 3.07 5.57 -79.80
CA SER A 1205 4.37 5.07 -79.34
C SER A 1205 4.24 3.67 -78.70
N ILE A 1206 3.11 3.36 -78.04
CA ILE A 1206 2.78 2.02 -77.54
C ILE A 1206 2.39 1.07 -78.69
N PHE A 1207 1.54 1.47 -79.63
CA PHE A 1207 1.17 0.68 -80.82
C PHE A 1207 2.41 0.33 -81.66
N LEU A 1208 3.31 1.29 -81.89
CA LEU A 1208 4.60 1.06 -82.53
C LEU A 1208 5.56 0.23 -81.67
N SER A 1209 5.58 0.43 -80.35
CA SER A 1209 6.37 -0.41 -79.43
C SER A 1209 5.87 -1.85 -79.43
N ALA A 1210 4.56 -2.08 -79.49
CA ALA A 1210 3.93 -3.39 -79.64
C ALA A 1210 4.27 -4.01 -81.01
N LEU A 1211 4.16 -3.25 -82.10
CA LEU A 1211 4.62 -3.67 -83.43
C LEU A 1211 6.15 -3.87 -83.50
N THR A 1212 6.93 -3.34 -82.55
CA THR A 1212 8.40 -3.52 -82.50
C THR A 1212 8.82 -4.66 -81.57
N HIS A 1213 8.10 -4.88 -80.47
CA HIS A 1213 8.44 -5.82 -79.39
C HIS A 1213 7.62 -7.13 -79.45
N ALA A 1214 6.49 -7.13 -80.16
CA ALA A 1214 5.55 -8.24 -80.29
C ALA A 1214 5.12 -8.45 -81.78
N PRO A 1215 4.34 -9.50 -82.10
CA PRO A 1215 4.08 -9.89 -83.49
C PRO A 1215 2.70 -9.55 -84.11
N ASN A 1216 1.72 -8.86 -83.47
CA ASN A 1216 0.39 -8.51 -84.07
C ASN A 1216 -0.36 -7.26 -83.48
N ALA A 1217 -1.34 -6.66 -84.20
CA ALA A 1217 -2.24 -5.49 -83.86
C ALA A 1217 -3.62 -5.42 -84.68
N THR A 1218 -4.58 -4.44 -84.52
CA THR A 1218 -6.04 -4.49 -85.02
C THR A 1218 -6.86 -3.15 -85.35
N PHE A 1219 -7.96 -3.10 -86.23
CA PHE A 1219 -8.86 -1.92 -86.70
C PHE A 1219 -10.27 -2.23 -87.47
N GLY A 1220 -11.16 -1.33 -88.06
CA GLY A 1220 -12.54 -1.69 -88.69
C GLY A 1220 -13.46 -0.73 -89.60
N LEU A 1221 -14.62 -1.18 -90.26
CA LEU A 1221 -15.25 -0.77 -91.62
C LEU A 1221 -16.88 -0.87 -91.88
N VAL A 1222 -17.53 -0.55 -93.08
CA VAL A 1222 -19.06 -0.27 -93.32
C VAL A 1222 -19.80 -0.67 -94.71
N GLY A 1223 -21.14 -0.45 -94.99
CA GLY A 1223 -21.84 -0.53 -96.37
C GLY A 1223 -23.43 -0.41 -96.63
N THR A 1224 -24.01 -0.60 -97.89
CA THR A 1224 -25.46 -0.29 -98.37
C THR A 1224 -26.13 -1.09 -99.62
N SER A 1225 -27.47 -0.96 -99.97
CA SER A 1225 -28.27 -1.27 -101.28
C SER A 1225 -29.82 -1.77 -101.34
N ASN A 1226 -30.32 -2.79 -102.15
CA ASN A 1226 -31.78 -3.04 -102.60
C ASN A 1226 -32.37 -4.52 -102.97
N ALA A 1227 -33.72 -4.80 -103.19
CA ALA A 1227 -34.41 -6.16 -103.44
C ALA A 1227 -35.93 -6.32 -103.98
N LEU A 1228 -36.57 -7.57 -104.14
CA LEU A 1228 -37.89 -7.94 -104.84
C LEU A 1228 -38.77 -9.20 -104.35
N ALA A 1229 -40.08 -9.48 -104.76
CA ALA A 1229 -41.08 -10.52 -104.21
C ALA A 1229 -42.21 -11.22 -105.13
N LYS A 1230 -43.08 -12.17 -104.60
CA LYS A 1230 -44.30 -12.91 -105.16
C LYS A 1230 -45.10 -13.81 -104.10
N THR A 1231 -46.37 -14.36 -104.32
CA THR A 1231 -47.18 -15.29 -103.41
C THR A 1231 -48.10 -16.41 -104.08
N ASN A 1232 -49.03 -17.15 -103.36
CA ASN A 1232 -49.99 -18.24 -103.82
C ASN A 1232 -51.53 -17.98 -103.65
N ILE A 1233 -51.96 -16.92 -102.97
CA ILE A 1233 -53.36 -16.40 -103.08
C ILE A 1233 -53.47 -15.14 -103.96
N GLY A 1234 -52.32 -14.63 -104.45
CA GLY A 1234 -52.06 -13.34 -105.15
C GLY A 1234 -50.54 -13.15 -105.54
N GLU A 1235 -50.01 -11.92 -105.79
CA GLU A 1235 -48.59 -11.58 -106.18
C GLU A 1235 -48.08 -10.15 -105.74
N LEU A 1236 -46.73 -9.82 -105.71
CA LEU A 1236 -46.11 -8.75 -104.85
C LEU A 1236 -44.69 -8.10 -105.19
N GLN A 1237 -44.10 -7.18 -104.36
CA GLN A 1237 -42.90 -6.27 -104.61
C GLN A 1237 -42.08 -5.76 -103.34
N LEU A 1238 -40.74 -5.44 -103.38
CA LEU A 1238 -39.86 -4.94 -102.22
C LEU A 1238 -38.89 -3.72 -102.51
N ASN A 1239 -37.96 -3.33 -101.56
CA ASN A 1239 -36.56 -2.74 -101.72
C ASN A 1239 -35.84 -2.07 -100.45
N GLY A 1240 -34.54 -2.34 -100.07
CA GLY A 1240 -33.63 -1.43 -99.26
C GLY A 1240 -32.60 -2.02 -98.20
N ILE A 1241 -31.35 -1.48 -97.98
CA ILE A 1241 -30.20 -2.15 -97.21
C ILE A 1241 -29.08 -1.24 -96.54
N GLY A 1242 -28.38 -1.68 -95.44
CA GLY A 1242 -27.08 -1.18 -94.84
C GLY A 1242 -26.23 -2.19 -93.97
N PHE A 1243 -24.90 -1.98 -93.70
CA PHE A 1243 -23.95 -2.92 -92.95
C PHE A 1243 -22.61 -2.36 -92.32
N ASP A 1244 -21.79 -3.20 -91.60
CA ASP A 1244 -20.64 -2.88 -90.67
C ASP A 1244 -19.63 -4.09 -90.38
N VAL A 1245 -18.29 -3.90 -90.12
CA VAL A 1245 -17.24 -4.95 -89.76
C VAL A 1245 -15.90 -4.47 -89.04
N THR A 1246 -14.87 -5.36 -88.83
CA THR A 1246 -13.52 -5.13 -88.19
C THR A 1246 -12.38 -6.08 -88.69
N THR A 1247 -11.06 -5.84 -88.43
CA THR A 1247 -9.83 -6.50 -89.02
C THR A 1247 -8.50 -6.46 -88.17
N SER A 1248 -7.37 -7.05 -88.63
CA SER A 1248 -6.09 -7.36 -87.90
C SER A 1248 -4.75 -7.29 -88.71
N MET A 1249 -3.57 -7.28 -88.05
CA MET A 1249 -2.22 -7.03 -88.64
C MET A 1249 -1.01 -7.60 -87.83
N ALA A 1250 0.23 -7.60 -88.37
CA ALA A 1250 1.47 -8.26 -87.83
C ALA A 1250 2.69 -7.33 -87.49
N GLY A 1251 3.68 -7.80 -86.70
CA GLY A 1251 4.84 -7.03 -86.13
C GLY A 1251 6.20 -7.77 -85.91
N PHE A 1252 7.19 -7.12 -85.26
CA PHE A 1252 8.65 -7.41 -85.36
C PHE A 1252 9.37 -8.20 -84.23
N ALA A 1253 8.84 -8.29 -83.00
CA ALA A 1253 9.40 -9.13 -81.91
C ALA A 1253 10.87 -8.91 -81.42
N ASN A 1254 11.28 -7.66 -81.14
CA ASN A 1254 12.44 -7.29 -80.27
C ASN A 1254 13.84 -7.84 -80.66
N PHE A 1255 14.09 -8.14 -81.93
CA PHE A 1255 15.40 -8.46 -82.53
C PHE A 1255 16.21 -9.66 -81.97
N GLY A 1256 15.70 -10.44 -81.01
CA GLY A 1256 16.25 -11.76 -80.64
C GLY A 1256 17.36 -11.81 -79.57
N GLY A 1257 17.87 -10.68 -79.08
CA GLY A 1257 18.49 -10.60 -77.74
C GLY A 1257 19.92 -11.12 -77.49
N LYS A 1258 20.77 -11.28 -78.52
CA LYS A 1258 22.23 -11.51 -78.35
C LYS A 1258 23.04 -10.67 -79.34
N THR A 1259 24.30 -10.38 -79.02
CA THR A 1259 25.26 -9.70 -79.90
C THR A 1259 26.67 -10.29 -79.79
N THR A 1260 27.52 -10.03 -80.79
CA THR A 1260 28.87 -10.58 -80.94
C THR A 1260 29.82 -9.49 -81.39
N ILE A 1261 30.94 -9.27 -80.68
CA ILE A 1261 31.98 -8.32 -81.11
C ILE A 1261 32.80 -8.98 -82.23
N VAL A 1262 32.97 -8.27 -83.36
CA VAL A 1262 33.41 -8.88 -84.63
C VAL A 1262 34.91 -8.68 -84.92
N SER A 1263 35.53 -7.64 -84.38
CA SER A 1263 36.97 -7.38 -84.50
C SER A 1263 37.56 -6.79 -83.22
N LEU A 1264 38.89 -6.79 -83.11
CA LEU A 1264 39.60 -6.11 -82.01
C LEU A 1264 41.07 -5.87 -82.43
N SER A 1265 41.53 -4.61 -82.37
CA SER A 1265 42.91 -4.23 -82.72
C SER A 1265 43.47 -3.15 -81.81
N VAL A 1266 44.77 -3.24 -81.48
CA VAL A 1266 45.50 -2.20 -80.74
C VAL A 1266 46.00 -1.15 -81.73
N THR A 1267 45.49 0.07 -81.63
CA THR A 1267 45.75 1.17 -82.59
C THR A 1267 46.78 2.18 -82.10
N GLY A 1268 47.20 2.10 -80.82
CA GLY A 1268 48.23 2.94 -80.23
C GLY A 1268 48.47 2.60 -78.77
N GLY A 1269 49.39 3.31 -78.11
CA GLY A 1269 49.65 3.13 -76.69
C GLY A 1269 50.30 4.35 -76.06
N THR A 1270 50.02 4.57 -74.78
CA THR A 1270 50.72 5.53 -73.91
C THR A 1270 51.60 4.76 -72.92
N LYS A 1271 52.13 5.45 -71.90
CA LYS A 1271 52.90 4.82 -70.83
C LYS A 1271 52.10 3.75 -70.06
N ASP A 1272 50.79 3.94 -69.93
CA ASP A 1272 49.98 3.20 -68.95
C ASP A 1272 49.00 2.20 -69.61
N TYR A 1273 48.53 2.45 -70.84
CA TYR A 1273 47.59 1.55 -71.55
C TYR A 1273 47.78 1.52 -73.07
N ALA A 1274 47.26 0.45 -73.69
CA ALA A 1274 47.04 0.32 -75.13
C ALA A 1274 45.62 0.81 -75.50
N ILE A 1275 45.48 1.53 -76.63
CA ILE A 1275 44.20 1.96 -77.19
C ILE A 1275 43.68 0.87 -78.13
N ILE A 1276 42.40 0.53 -78.01
CA ILE A 1276 41.77 -0.57 -78.75
C ILE A 1276 40.59 -0.04 -79.59
N SER A 1277 40.48 -0.52 -80.83
CA SER A 1277 39.29 -0.37 -81.69
C SER A 1277 38.66 -1.75 -81.95
N THR A 1278 37.34 -1.82 -81.96
CA THR A 1278 36.54 -3.06 -82.07
C THR A 1278 35.54 -3.01 -83.22
#